data_AF-A0A845LA51-F1
#
_entry.id   AF-A0A845LA51-F1
#
_cell.length_a   1.000
_cell.length_b   1.000
_cell.length_c   1.000
_cell.angle_alpha   90.00
_cell.angle_beta   90.00
_cell.angle_gamma   90.00
#
_symmetry.space_group_name_H-M   'P 1'
#
loop_
_entity.id
_entity.type
_entity.pdbx_description
1 polymer ?
#
loop_
_entity_poly.entity_id
_entity_poly.type
_entity_poly.pdbx_seq_one_letter_code
_entity_poly.pdbx_strand_id
1 'polypeptide(L)'
;MPDILLPGANSPGSSGPVGTGAGAIGLQGKNPAPALAPFSVCRVTVQRQKAAWTIVARACQPWNDDDLRAFRDKIHATVPGLRELSVHIECPLDEPQQLVDSYWDCLVRAAVPESRPGVRKALIKAQPRLRSDGLVLTVDPAQANWLRSRRVDRDLAETADRLFGVRIPVILEEAEPQMNDEYLLAQEEEEKRLLAEQFRAAAEANGNGGGGANGGNGGTGGGGSGAGDKGSAPAGEIYGKAIGDTAFMPIRDIQDEEKSVIIEGRVFGLETRDLKSGRRLVTFNVTDESDSITVKVFEGEKENITEDGRLKDGAWVKVRGSVQLDKWQQELTVLARDINGHKAVIRPDNAAEKRVELHAHTKMSSMDGLVSAKDLVARAAHWGHPAIAITDHGVVQAFPEAFEVGRKLKIKVIYGVEGYLVEEMPAPSGEKLKSWHIIILVKNMTGLKNLYKLITKSHLEYYERRPRIPRKLLEEHREGLILGSACEAGELFKAMLQGAGDDELKRIAAFYDYLEIQPIGNNLFLYKKGEVPTEEALRNFNRRVLRIADEVDKPIVATGDVHFLEPRDECYRRILMAGKGFADADDQAPLYLRTTDEMLAEFRYLGEADAKRCVIDNPRLIADMVEEIKPIPDEFFPPIIDGAEDQIREMTEGTAAELYGDPLPEVVRKRVDKELHSIISNGFSVLYLIAQKLVKKSNDDGYLVGSRGSVGSSLVATFTGITEVNPLPPHYRCGHCKHSAFIMDGSIGCGADLPDKNCPQCGQPLIKDGHDIPFETFLGFEGDKVPDIDLNFSGEYQPRAHKFTEELFGKDYVFRAGTIATIAERTAYGFVKNYMDEKKIPARGAELSRLVGGCTGVKRTTGQHPGGLMVVPRDGDIHDFTPLQRPADDTKSETITTHFDYHSISSRLVKLDILGHDDPTVIKMLEDLTGVNAKGIPLDDAKTMSLFCSPDALGVTPEQIRSNTGTYGIPEFGTKFVRQMLEDTKPKTFSDLVRISGFSHGTDVWLNNAQDLIKSGTCKTGEAISTRDDIMIYLMYQGLPPKKAFSIMEGVRKGKGVKPDDEQLMRDNKVPEWYIESCKRIKYMFPKAHAVAYVTMAFRIAWFKVYYPEAFYASFFTVRADEFDADLICQGSAHVRRTIEEIERKGNEATAKEKNLQTILELALEMYERGIHMQRVNLDRSHAARFIIEPEGLLPPIGGLPGVGVTAAQNIMAAREEGPFSSIEDLRVRSRVSKTVIEALQKHGTLDGMCETDQMSLF
;
A
#
# COMPACT_ATOMS: atom_id res chain seq x y z
N MET A 1 49.92 24.79 -40.45
CA MET A 1 50.70 25.33 -41.59
C MET A 1 51.18 26.73 -41.24
N PRO A 2 52.34 27.16 -41.76
CA PRO A 2 53.36 27.98 -41.08
C PRO A 2 53.22 29.51 -41.26
N ASP A 3 54.11 30.23 -40.56
CA ASP A 3 54.68 31.59 -40.73
C ASP A 3 54.19 32.55 -41.83
N ILE A 4 54.21 33.87 -41.54
CA ILE A 4 55.12 34.86 -42.17
C ILE A 4 54.95 36.30 -41.58
N LEU A 5 56.04 36.75 -40.93
CA LEU A 5 56.75 38.06 -40.88
C LEU A 5 56.19 39.38 -40.27
N LEU A 6 57.10 39.98 -39.46
CA LEU A 6 57.21 41.24 -38.66
C LEU A 6 57.21 42.55 -39.49
N PRO A 7 57.43 43.81 -38.95
CA PRO A 7 57.66 44.35 -37.57
C PRO A 7 56.80 45.63 -37.26
N GLY A 8 56.84 46.39 -36.14
CA GLY A 8 57.59 46.43 -34.89
C GLY A 8 57.27 47.71 -34.06
N ALA A 9 57.73 47.70 -32.79
CA ALA A 9 58.13 48.81 -31.88
C ALA A 9 57.12 49.76 -31.15
N ASN A 10 57.33 49.80 -29.82
CA ASN A 10 57.17 50.87 -28.82
C ASN A 10 55.84 51.10 -28.05
N SER A 11 55.89 50.60 -26.80
CA SER A 11 55.35 51.01 -25.48
C SER A 11 55.21 52.52 -25.17
N PRO A 12 54.78 52.97 -23.94
CA PRO A 12 53.69 52.53 -23.02
C PRO A 12 52.97 53.71 -22.26
N GLY A 13 52.06 53.40 -21.32
CA GLY A 13 51.66 54.24 -20.16
C GLY A 13 50.41 55.11 -20.37
N SER A 14 49.60 55.50 -19.37
CA SER A 14 49.58 55.36 -17.90
C SER A 14 48.24 55.92 -17.37
N SER A 15 47.88 55.55 -16.12
CA SER A 15 47.10 56.32 -15.12
C SER A 15 45.65 56.75 -15.40
N GLY A 16 44.73 56.38 -14.48
CA GLY A 16 43.33 56.85 -14.41
C GLY A 16 43.18 58.30 -13.89
N PRO A 17 42.17 58.68 -13.07
CA PRO A 17 40.91 58.00 -12.72
C PRO A 17 39.68 58.98 -12.60
N VAL A 18 38.54 58.47 -12.08
CA VAL A 18 37.45 59.14 -11.30
C VAL A 18 36.32 59.91 -12.02
N GLY A 19 35.08 59.45 -11.78
CA GLY A 19 34.05 60.30 -11.13
C GLY A 19 32.72 60.57 -11.83
N THR A 20 31.63 60.00 -11.27
CA THR A 20 30.25 60.55 -11.07
C THR A 20 29.47 61.08 -12.30
N GLY A 21 28.19 60.81 -12.56
CA GLY A 21 27.06 60.20 -11.88
C GLY A 21 25.76 60.59 -12.63
N ALA A 22 24.67 59.85 -12.36
CA ALA A 22 23.25 60.17 -12.59
C ALA A 22 22.66 60.20 -14.03
N GLY A 23 21.49 59.54 -14.16
CA GLY A 23 20.39 60.02 -15.02
C GLY A 23 20.01 59.15 -16.22
N ALA A 24 19.03 58.27 -16.03
CA ALA A 24 18.37 57.45 -17.06
C ALA A 24 17.54 58.28 -18.05
N ILE A 25 17.50 57.91 -19.35
CA ILE A 25 16.31 57.74 -20.23
C ILE A 25 16.73 56.92 -21.49
N GLY A 26 15.93 55.91 -21.89
CA GLY A 26 15.69 55.64 -23.32
C GLY A 26 16.23 54.33 -23.92
N LEU A 27 15.30 53.39 -24.17
CA LEU A 27 15.46 52.13 -24.91
C LEU A 27 15.91 52.32 -26.36
N GLN A 28 16.89 51.55 -26.84
CA GLN A 28 16.75 50.53 -27.91
C GLN A 28 18.10 49.98 -28.40
N GLY A 29 18.25 48.65 -28.36
CA GLY A 29 18.72 47.87 -29.50
C GLY A 29 20.23 47.73 -29.76
N LYS A 30 20.85 46.72 -29.12
CA LYS A 30 21.73 45.66 -29.68
C LYS A 30 22.71 45.20 -28.60
N ASN A 31 22.42 44.08 -27.93
CA ASN A 31 23.46 43.38 -27.18
C ASN A 31 24.45 42.73 -28.17
N PRO A 32 25.77 42.93 -28.02
CA PRO A 32 26.77 42.21 -28.80
C PRO A 32 26.73 40.71 -28.42
N ALA A 33 26.98 39.83 -29.40
CA ALA A 33 27.05 38.39 -29.16
C ALA A 33 28.13 38.07 -28.10
N PRO A 34 27.90 37.08 -27.21
CA PRO A 34 28.87 36.71 -26.18
C PRO A 34 30.21 36.29 -26.81
N ALA A 35 31.31 36.71 -26.20
CA ALA A 35 32.65 36.34 -26.63
C ALA A 35 32.95 34.90 -26.18
N LEU A 36 33.26 34.01 -27.14
CA LEU A 36 33.64 32.62 -26.89
C LEU A 36 34.78 32.51 -25.86
N ALA A 37 34.66 31.58 -24.90
CA ALA A 37 35.71 31.26 -23.95
C ALA A 37 37.03 30.88 -24.65
N PRO A 38 38.22 31.20 -24.08
CA PRO A 38 39.52 30.93 -24.72
C PRO A 38 39.70 29.45 -25.08
N PHE A 39 40.11 29.20 -26.32
CA PHE A 39 40.27 27.85 -26.86
C PHE A 39 41.38 27.79 -27.92
N SER A 40 41.86 26.58 -28.19
CA SER A 40 42.76 26.26 -29.29
C SER A 40 42.15 25.17 -30.15
N VAL A 41 42.24 25.28 -31.48
CA VAL A 41 41.78 24.20 -32.37
C VAL A 41 42.88 23.16 -32.48
N CYS A 42 42.62 21.95 -31.99
CA CYS A 42 43.57 20.84 -31.99
C CYS A 42 43.62 20.13 -33.35
N ARG A 43 42.47 19.89 -33.97
CA ARG A 43 42.39 19.13 -35.22
C ARG A 43 41.17 19.53 -36.04
N VAL A 44 41.33 19.67 -37.36
CA VAL A 44 40.20 19.81 -38.29
C VAL A 44 40.29 18.72 -39.34
N THR A 45 39.22 17.95 -39.48
CA THR A 45 39.08 16.90 -40.50
C THR A 45 38.02 17.33 -41.51
N VAL A 46 38.39 17.38 -42.79
CA VAL A 46 37.52 17.85 -43.87
C VAL A 46 37.18 16.71 -44.82
N GLN A 47 35.91 16.37 -44.92
CA GLN A 47 35.39 15.38 -45.87
C GLN A 47 34.73 16.09 -47.05
N ARG A 48 35.53 16.35 -48.09
CA ARG A 48 35.11 17.15 -49.26
C ARG A 48 33.88 16.59 -49.99
N GLN A 49 33.76 15.27 -50.12
CA GLN A 49 32.63 14.64 -50.84
C GLN A 49 31.28 14.81 -50.11
N LYS A 50 31.29 14.93 -48.78
CA LYS A 50 30.08 15.11 -47.96
C LYS A 50 29.81 16.56 -47.59
N ALA A 51 30.71 17.48 -47.95
CA ALA A 51 30.75 18.85 -47.42
C ALA A 51 30.63 18.85 -45.88
N ALA A 52 31.39 17.96 -45.23
CA ALA A 52 31.34 17.74 -43.79
C ALA A 52 32.68 18.06 -43.13
N TRP A 53 32.66 18.80 -42.01
CA TRP A 53 33.84 19.15 -41.22
C TRP A 53 33.70 18.61 -39.81
N THR A 54 34.79 18.08 -39.26
CA THR A 54 34.91 17.73 -37.84
C THR A 54 36.03 18.57 -37.22
N ILE A 55 35.69 19.42 -36.27
CA ILE A 55 36.63 20.30 -35.56
C ILE A 55 36.79 19.76 -34.13
N VAL A 56 38.01 19.49 -33.71
CA VAL A 56 38.37 19.20 -32.31
C VAL A 56 39.07 20.44 -31.77
N ALA A 57 38.50 21.05 -30.74
CA ALA A 57 39.05 22.20 -30.03
C ALA A 57 39.32 21.83 -28.57
N ARG A 58 40.38 22.41 -27.99
CA ARG A 58 40.64 22.34 -26.55
C ARG A 58 40.37 23.68 -25.93
N ALA A 59 39.41 23.72 -25.02
CA ALA A 59 39.02 24.92 -24.31
C ALA A 59 39.67 24.94 -22.92
N CYS A 60 39.99 26.13 -22.41
CA CYS A 60 40.52 26.28 -21.05
C CYS A 60 39.42 26.16 -19.98
N GLN A 61 38.15 26.26 -20.40
CA GLN A 61 36.94 26.08 -19.59
C GLN A 61 35.85 25.45 -20.49
N PRO A 62 34.91 24.65 -19.94
CA PRO A 62 33.87 24.03 -20.73
C PRO A 62 32.96 25.07 -21.38
N TRP A 63 32.66 24.87 -22.65
CA TRP A 63 31.72 25.71 -23.38
C TRP A 63 30.29 25.35 -22.99
N ASN A 64 29.45 26.36 -22.78
CA ASN A 64 28.01 26.17 -22.65
C ASN A 64 27.35 26.07 -24.04
N ASP A 65 26.04 25.80 -24.07
CA ASP A 65 25.27 25.68 -25.33
C ASP A 65 25.31 26.95 -26.19
N ASP A 66 25.47 28.14 -25.59
CA ASP A 66 25.54 29.40 -26.31
C ASP A 66 26.91 29.61 -26.96
N ASP A 67 27.99 29.21 -26.31
CA ASP A 67 29.35 29.20 -26.88
C ASP A 67 29.43 28.21 -28.06
N LEU A 68 28.91 26.99 -27.90
CA LEU A 68 28.89 26.00 -28.98
C LEU A 68 28.06 26.48 -30.19
N ARG A 69 26.90 27.10 -29.94
CA ARG A 69 26.07 27.69 -31.00
C ARG A 69 26.79 28.83 -31.71
N ALA A 70 27.33 29.79 -30.96
CA ALA A 70 28.06 30.94 -31.51
C ALA A 70 29.26 30.50 -32.36
N PHE A 71 29.99 29.45 -31.94
CA PHE A 71 31.09 28.91 -32.73
C PHE A 71 30.62 28.22 -34.01
N ARG A 72 29.57 27.38 -33.94
CA ARG A 72 29.00 26.72 -35.13
C ARG A 72 28.49 27.73 -36.14
N ASP A 73 27.76 28.75 -35.68
CA ASP A 73 27.21 29.81 -36.53
C ASP A 73 28.33 30.58 -37.22
N LYS A 74 29.43 30.84 -36.50
CA LYS A 74 30.60 31.51 -37.07
C LYS A 74 31.29 30.66 -38.14
N ILE A 75 31.40 29.35 -37.94
CA ILE A 75 31.99 28.44 -38.94
C ILE A 75 31.08 28.31 -40.17
N HIS A 76 29.77 28.17 -39.99
CA HIS A 76 28.80 28.12 -41.08
C HIS A 76 28.76 29.44 -41.88
N ALA A 77 28.87 30.58 -41.21
CA ALA A 77 28.98 31.88 -41.87
C ALA A 77 30.29 32.05 -42.65
N THR A 78 31.38 31.42 -42.19
CA THR A 78 32.71 31.56 -42.81
C THR A 78 32.96 30.56 -43.94
N VAL A 79 32.24 29.42 -43.95
CA VAL A 79 32.40 28.36 -44.96
C VAL A 79 31.07 28.10 -45.68
N PRO A 80 30.71 28.91 -46.69
CA PRO A 80 29.48 28.74 -47.46
C PRO A 80 29.46 27.38 -48.17
N GLY A 81 28.40 26.60 -47.96
CA GLY A 81 28.21 25.28 -48.58
C GLY A 81 28.59 24.09 -47.68
N LEU A 82 28.99 24.32 -46.43
CA LEU A 82 29.18 23.27 -45.43
C LEU A 82 27.82 22.66 -45.03
N ARG A 83 27.62 21.37 -45.30
CA ARG A 83 26.38 20.64 -45.00
C ARG A 83 26.36 20.06 -43.59
N GLU A 84 27.51 19.64 -43.08
CA GLU A 84 27.61 18.98 -41.77
C GLU A 84 28.83 19.51 -41.00
N LEU A 85 28.62 19.90 -39.76
CA LEU A 85 29.67 20.41 -38.88
C LEU A 85 29.60 19.69 -37.53
N SER A 86 30.60 18.85 -37.26
CA SER A 86 30.82 18.24 -35.96
C SER A 86 31.88 19.02 -35.20
N VAL A 87 31.59 19.45 -33.97
CA VAL A 87 32.54 20.14 -33.10
C VAL A 87 32.70 19.32 -31.82
N HIS A 88 33.94 18.94 -31.50
CA HIS A 88 34.32 18.25 -30.27
C HIS A 88 35.17 19.20 -29.43
N ILE A 89 34.82 19.33 -28.15
CA ILE A 89 35.54 20.20 -27.22
C ILE A 89 36.17 19.33 -26.15
N GLU A 90 37.49 19.34 -26.07
CA GLU A 90 38.25 18.76 -24.98
C GLU A 90 38.41 19.85 -23.90
N CYS A 91 37.88 19.61 -22.71
CA CYS A 91 38.12 20.44 -21.54
C CYS A 91 38.51 19.53 -20.37
N PRO A 92 39.79 19.13 -20.27
CA PRO A 92 40.24 18.29 -19.17
C PRO A 92 39.98 18.97 -17.82
N LEU A 93 39.32 18.26 -16.90
CA LEU A 93 39.05 18.74 -15.54
C LEU A 93 40.19 18.30 -14.61
N ASP A 94 40.62 19.18 -13.71
CA ASP A 94 41.66 18.87 -12.73
C ASP A 94 41.12 17.98 -11.58
N GLU A 95 39.83 18.10 -11.24
CA GLU A 95 39.15 17.32 -10.20
C GLU A 95 37.85 16.67 -10.72
N PRO A 96 37.66 15.35 -10.59
CA PRO A 96 36.45 14.65 -11.04
C PRO A 96 35.15 15.17 -10.40
N GLN A 97 35.20 15.73 -9.19
CA GLN A 97 34.04 16.30 -8.51
C GLN A 97 33.40 17.46 -9.30
N GLN A 98 34.20 18.22 -10.06
CA GLN A 98 33.72 19.31 -10.92
C GLN A 98 32.78 18.80 -12.02
N LEU A 99 32.93 17.54 -12.43
CA LEU A 99 32.04 16.88 -13.40
C LEU A 99 30.61 16.78 -12.89
N VAL A 100 30.44 16.59 -11.57
CA VAL A 100 29.15 16.45 -10.89
C VAL A 100 28.58 17.82 -10.54
N ASP A 101 29.39 18.66 -9.89
CA ASP A 101 28.91 19.92 -9.30
C ASP A 101 28.62 21.00 -10.33
N SER A 102 29.36 21.00 -11.46
CA SER A 102 29.34 22.11 -12.42
C SER A 102 29.07 21.69 -13.87
N TYR A 103 29.34 20.42 -14.23
CA TYR A 103 29.28 19.98 -15.63
C TYR A 103 28.38 18.77 -15.89
N TRP A 104 27.53 18.39 -14.93
CA TRP A 104 26.66 17.22 -15.04
C TRP A 104 25.67 17.35 -16.20
N ASP A 105 25.00 18.50 -16.31
CA ASP A 105 24.06 18.75 -17.41
C ASP A 105 24.77 18.70 -18.78
N CYS A 106 25.99 19.25 -18.87
CA CYS A 106 26.81 19.17 -20.08
C CYS A 106 27.20 17.73 -20.43
N LEU A 107 27.63 16.93 -19.44
CA LEU A 107 27.98 15.52 -19.63
C LEU A 107 26.76 14.72 -20.11
N VAL A 108 25.61 14.88 -19.46
CA VAL A 108 24.38 14.18 -19.80
C VAL A 108 23.92 14.54 -21.21
N ARG A 109 23.98 15.82 -21.59
CA ARG A 109 23.62 16.28 -22.94
C ARG A 109 24.59 15.78 -23.99
N ALA A 110 25.87 15.67 -23.66
CA ALA A 110 26.85 15.14 -24.60
C ALA A 110 26.80 13.61 -24.75
N ALA A 111 26.52 12.90 -23.66
CA ALA A 111 26.50 11.44 -23.62
C ALA A 111 25.22 10.87 -24.25
N VAL A 112 24.10 11.59 -24.09
CA VAL A 112 22.79 11.12 -24.54
C VAL A 112 22.29 12.04 -25.66
N PRO A 113 21.94 11.53 -26.85
CA PRO A 113 21.45 12.38 -27.95
C PRO A 113 20.06 12.98 -27.68
N GLU A 114 19.72 14.09 -28.35
CA GLU A 114 18.41 14.77 -28.20
C GLU A 114 17.21 13.90 -28.60
N SER A 115 17.44 12.84 -29.39
CA SER A 115 16.42 11.85 -29.73
C SER A 115 16.01 10.94 -28.56
N ARG A 116 16.70 11.00 -27.42
CA ARG A 116 16.39 10.27 -26.18
C ARG A 116 16.08 11.22 -25.00
N PRO A 117 15.05 12.09 -25.10
CA PRO A 117 14.79 13.13 -24.10
C PRO A 117 14.41 12.56 -22.73
N GLY A 118 13.75 11.40 -22.68
CA GLY A 118 13.42 10.71 -21.44
C GLY A 118 14.66 10.31 -20.64
N VAL A 119 15.71 9.80 -21.31
CA VAL A 119 16.96 9.39 -20.65
C VAL A 119 17.69 10.62 -20.12
N ARG A 120 17.77 11.71 -20.90
CA ARG A 120 18.36 12.99 -20.43
C ARG A 120 17.62 13.51 -19.20
N LYS A 121 16.29 13.55 -19.24
CA LYS A 121 15.48 14.05 -18.12
C LYS A 121 15.66 13.19 -16.88
N ALA A 122 15.75 11.87 -17.03
CA ALA A 122 16.02 10.94 -15.94
C ALA A 122 17.41 11.17 -15.33
N LEU A 123 18.45 11.33 -16.15
CA LEU A 123 19.81 11.58 -15.67
C LEU A 123 20.01 12.98 -15.06
N ILE A 124 19.36 14.01 -15.61
CA ILE A 124 19.40 15.37 -15.04
C ILE A 124 18.68 15.40 -13.68
N LYS A 125 17.61 14.61 -13.52
CA LYS A 125 16.89 14.47 -12.24
C LYS A 125 17.56 13.52 -11.26
N ALA A 126 18.30 12.54 -11.75
CA ALA A 126 19.15 11.70 -10.91
C ALA A 126 20.14 12.62 -10.20
N GLN A 127 20.36 12.40 -8.91
CA GLN A 127 21.39 13.11 -8.17
C GLN A 127 22.70 12.31 -8.30
N PRO A 128 23.57 12.64 -9.28
CA PRO A 128 24.89 12.04 -9.35
C PRO A 128 25.66 12.29 -8.06
N ARG A 129 26.28 11.24 -7.54
CA ARG A 129 27.21 11.34 -6.42
C ARG A 129 28.49 10.64 -6.81
N LEU A 130 29.60 11.34 -6.66
CA LEU A 130 30.90 10.70 -6.79
C LEU A 130 31.12 9.82 -5.56
N ARG A 131 31.31 8.51 -5.77
CA ARG A 131 31.85 7.58 -4.78
C ARG A 131 33.21 7.10 -5.25
N SER A 132 33.95 6.50 -4.32
CA SER A 132 35.29 5.98 -4.56
C SER A 132 35.39 4.84 -5.59
N ASP A 133 34.27 4.19 -5.87
CA ASP A 133 34.11 3.08 -6.80
C ASP A 133 33.43 3.48 -8.12
N GLY A 134 32.92 4.73 -8.22
CA GLY A 134 32.32 5.24 -9.44
C GLY A 134 31.42 6.45 -9.23
N LEU A 135 30.91 6.98 -10.34
CA LEU A 135 29.85 7.98 -10.36
C LEU A 135 28.51 7.28 -10.16
N VAL A 136 27.94 7.39 -8.96
CA VAL A 136 26.70 6.71 -8.59
C VAL A 136 25.48 7.56 -8.90
N LEU A 137 24.51 6.95 -9.56
CA LEU A 137 23.22 7.51 -9.89
C LEU A 137 22.15 6.69 -9.18
N THR A 138 21.65 7.21 -8.06
CA THR A 138 20.53 6.60 -7.35
C THR A 138 19.25 6.87 -8.13
N VAL A 139 18.58 5.80 -8.54
CA VAL A 139 17.36 5.85 -9.36
C VAL A 139 16.37 4.81 -8.86
N ASP A 140 15.08 5.00 -9.14
CA ASP A 140 14.05 4.01 -8.80
C ASP A 140 14.37 2.63 -9.42
N PRO A 141 14.03 1.49 -8.78
CA PRO A 141 14.31 0.15 -9.31
C PRO A 141 13.85 -0.08 -10.76
N ALA A 142 12.72 0.50 -11.16
CA ALA A 142 12.23 0.43 -12.54
C ALA A 142 13.09 1.30 -13.49
N GLN A 143 13.56 2.46 -13.04
CA GLN A 143 14.45 3.33 -13.80
C GLN A 143 15.87 2.76 -13.92
N ALA A 144 16.39 2.08 -12.90
CA ALA A 144 17.72 1.46 -12.93
C ALA A 144 17.83 0.46 -14.08
N ASN A 145 16.88 -0.47 -14.17
CA ASN A 145 16.87 -1.48 -15.23
C ASN A 145 16.62 -0.86 -16.62
N TRP A 146 15.81 0.20 -16.69
CA TRP A 146 15.54 0.97 -17.90
C TRP A 146 16.78 1.75 -18.41
N LEU A 147 17.61 2.30 -17.51
CA LEU A 147 18.87 2.97 -17.85
C LEU A 147 19.99 1.96 -18.20
N ARG A 148 20.09 0.83 -17.47
CA ARG A 148 21.07 -0.25 -17.74
C ARG A 148 20.84 -0.87 -19.12
N SER A 149 19.60 -1.14 -19.50
CA SER A 149 19.25 -1.74 -20.80
C SER A 149 19.63 -0.86 -22.00
N ARG A 150 19.77 0.46 -21.78
CA ARG A 150 20.19 1.45 -22.78
C ARG A 150 21.68 1.78 -22.72
N ARG A 151 22.45 1.12 -21.85
CA ARG A 151 23.91 1.29 -21.64
C ARG A 151 24.32 2.72 -21.29
N VAL A 152 23.44 3.41 -20.56
CA VAL A 152 23.63 4.83 -20.21
C VAL A 152 24.83 5.04 -19.29
N ASP A 153 25.06 4.09 -18.39
CA ASP A 153 26.25 3.96 -17.56
C ASP A 153 27.54 4.01 -18.39
N ARG A 154 27.60 3.22 -19.47
CA ARG A 154 28.76 3.22 -20.38
C ARG A 154 28.86 4.51 -21.18
N ASP A 155 27.75 4.99 -21.74
CA ASP A 155 27.74 6.19 -22.60
C ASP A 155 28.19 7.44 -21.81
N LEU A 156 27.82 7.55 -20.53
CA LEU A 156 28.28 8.60 -19.61
C LEU A 156 29.76 8.45 -19.28
N ALA A 157 30.23 7.24 -18.94
CA ALA A 157 31.64 6.99 -18.63
C ALA A 157 32.57 7.30 -19.82
N GLU A 158 32.21 6.84 -21.02
CA GLU A 158 32.97 7.08 -22.25
C GLU A 158 32.98 8.57 -22.63
N THR A 159 31.87 9.26 -22.40
CA THR A 159 31.77 10.70 -22.70
C THR A 159 32.53 11.54 -21.67
N ALA A 160 32.55 11.13 -20.40
CA ALA A 160 33.35 11.75 -19.36
C ALA A 160 34.86 11.66 -19.65
N ASP A 161 35.35 10.50 -20.07
CA ASP A 161 36.75 10.33 -20.49
C ASP A 161 37.05 11.17 -21.75
N ARG A 162 36.18 11.11 -22.76
CA ARG A 162 36.39 11.79 -24.04
C ARG A 162 36.36 13.32 -23.96
N LEU A 163 35.43 13.90 -23.21
CA LEU A 163 35.23 15.36 -23.18
C LEU A 163 35.97 16.03 -22.02
N PHE A 164 36.04 15.36 -20.87
CA PHE A 164 36.56 15.92 -19.64
C PHE A 164 37.84 15.24 -19.14
N GLY A 165 38.33 14.19 -19.82
CA GLY A 165 39.53 13.45 -19.40
C GLY A 165 39.34 12.64 -18.12
N VAL A 166 38.09 12.45 -17.67
CA VAL A 166 37.76 11.80 -16.39
C VAL A 166 37.38 10.34 -16.63
N ARG A 167 38.26 9.41 -16.27
CA ARG A 167 37.99 7.96 -16.30
C ARG A 167 37.34 7.50 -15.01
N ILE A 168 36.01 7.41 -15.02
CA ILE A 168 35.24 6.92 -13.88
C ILE A 168 34.11 5.98 -14.35
N PRO A 169 33.92 4.82 -13.70
CA PRO A 169 32.76 3.96 -13.99
C PRO A 169 31.48 4.63 -13.47
N VAL A 170 30.36 4.42 -14.14
CA VAL A 170 29.05 4.95 -13.71
C VAL A 170 28.22 3.80 -13.16
N ILE A 171 27.68 3.96 -11.95
CA ILE A 171 26.94 2.91 -11.24
C ILE A 171 25.50 3.37 -11.07
N LEU A 172 24.55 2.52 -11.48
CA LEU A 172 23.12 2.75 -11.28
C LEU A 172 22.68 2.00 -10.02
N GLU A 173 22.31 2.74 -8.97
CA GLU A 173 21.91 2.20 -7.65
C GLU A 173 20.39 2.31 -7.48
N GLU A 174 19.76 1.26 -6.97
CA GLU A 174 18.30 1.17 -6.82
C GLU A 174 17.85 1.75 -5.47
N ALA A 175 16.80 2.59 -5.46
CA ALA A 175 16.23 3.11 -4.21
C ALA A 175 15.38 2.05 -3.48
N GLU A 176 15.58 1.86 -2.18
CA GLU A 176 14.79 0.92 -1.36
C GLU A 176 13.40 1.47 -1.02
N PRO A 177 12.32 0.66 -1.10
CA PRO A 177 10.99 1.05 -0.63
C PRO A 177 10.91 0.91 0.91
N GLN A 178 10.75 2.03 1.62
CA GLN A 178 10.45 2.02 3.05
C GLN A 178 8.95 1.72 3.28
N MET A 179 8.66 0.61 3.94
CA MET A 179 7.32 0.23 4.42
C MET A 179 7.04 0.90 5.78
N ASN A 180 5.88 1.53 5.93
CA ASN A 180 5.38 2.02 7.21
C ASN A 180 4.06 1.27 7.50
N ASP A 181 4.08 0.38 8.49
CA ASP A 181 2.98 -0.53 8.82
C ASP A 181 1.71 0.21 9.28
N GLU A 182 1.85 1.40 9.87
CA GLU A 182 0.70 2.26 10.25
C GLU A 182 0.03 2.90 9.02
N TYR A 183 0.82 3.25 8.00
CA TYR A 183 0.30 3.81 6.76
C TYR A 183 -0.45 2.76 5.94
N LEU A 184 0.06 1.53 5.89
CA LEU A 184 -0.61 0.39 5.24
C LEU A 184 -1.95 0.06 5.92
N LEU A 185 -2.00 0.03 7.25
CA LEU A 185 -3.24 -0.21 7.99
C LEU A 185 -4.24 0.94 7.87
N ALA A 186 -3.79 2.19 7.89
CA ALA A 186 -4.64 3.35 7.65
C ALA A 186 -5.17 3.39 6.21
N GLN A 187 -4.35 2.97 5.24
CA GLN A 187 -4.74 2.86 3.83
C GLN A 187 -5.69 1.67 3.61
N GLU A 188 -5.50 0.55 4.31
CA GLU A 188 -6.41 -0.60 4.30
C GLU A 188 -7.74 -0.30 5.00
N GLU A 189 -7.75 0.45 6.12
CA GLU A 189 -8.98 0.91 6.78
C GLU A 189 -9.72 1.94 5.92
N GLU A 190 -9.00 2.83 5.23
CA GLU A 190 -9.59 3.78 4.29
C GLU A 190 -10.09 3.09 3.02
N GLU A 191 -9.38 2.08 2.48
CA GLU A 191 -9.87 1.25 1.38
C GLU A 191 -11.09 0.43 1.79
N LYS A 192 -11.12 -0.14 3.01
CA LYS A 192 -12.31 -0.79 3.59
C LYS A 192 -13.47 0.19 3.71
N ARG A 193 -13.20 1.45 4.08
CA ARG A 193 -14.22 2.51 4.17
C ARG A 193 -14.76 2.87 2.79
N LEU A 194 -13.89 3.10 1.81
CA LEU A 194 -14.26 3.41 0.43
C LEU A 194 -15.04 2.25 -0.21
N LEU A 195 -14.63 1.00 0.02
CA LEU A 195 -15.39 -0.19 -0.40
C LEU A 195 -16.77 -0.22 0.27
N ALA A 196 -16.83 -0.04 1.60
CA ALA A 196 -18.08 -0.09 2.36
C ALA A 196 -19.04 1.07 2.05
N GLU A 197 -18.52 2.26 1.78
CA GLU A 197 -19.25 3.44 1.32
C GLU A 197 -19.78 3.23 -0.11
N GLN A 198 -18.98 2.63 -1.00
CA GLN A 198 -19.45 2.20 -2.32
C GLN A 198 -20.52 1.10 -2.21
N PHE A 199 -20.39 0.16 -1.28
CA PHE A 199 -21.40 -0.89 -1.04
C PHE A 199 -22.71 -0.33 -0.47
N ARG A 200 -22.64 0.68 0.40
CA ARG A 200 -23.81 1.37 0.96
C ARG A 200 -24.48 2.31 -0.04
N ALA A 201 -23.71 3.12 -0.76
CA ALA A 201 -24.23 3.98 -1.81
C ALA A 201 -24.90 3.17 -2.94
N ALA A 202 -24.43 1.94 -3.19
CA ALA A 202 -25.07 1.01 -4.12
C ALA A 202 -26.27 0.24 -3.53
N ALA A 203 -26.36 0.09 -2.20
CA ALA A 203 -27.48 -0.56 -1.52
C ALA A 203 -28.67 0.41 -1.31
N GLU A 204 -28.38 1.66 -0.94
CA GLU A 204 -29.39 2.72 -0.74
C GLU A 204 -30.00 3.17 -2.08
N ALA A 205 -29.25 3.09 -3.18
CA ALA A 205 -29.77 3.31 -4.54
C ALA A 205 -30.82 2.25 -4.97
N ASN A 206 -30.89 1.08 -4.31
CA ASN A 206 -31.79 -0.03 -4.66
C ASN A 206 -32.84 -0.34 -3.57
N GLY A 207 -32.88 0.41 -2.47
CA GLY A 207 -33.63 0.04 -1.26
C GLY A 207 -35.00 0.69 -1.06
N ASN A 208 -35.44 1.67 -1.87
CA ASN A 208 -36.69 2.38 -1.59
C ASN A 208 -37.88 1.79 -2.36
N GLY A 209 -38.43 0.70 -1.83
CA GLY A 209 -39.64 0.08 -2.39
C GLY A 209 -40.14 -1.11 -1.58
N GLY A 210 -40.60 -0.90 -0.34
CA GLY A 210 -41.33 -1.94 0.38
C GLY A 210 -41.87 -1.52 1.75
N GLY A 211 -43.20 -1.38 1.85
CA GLY A 211 -43.93 -1.44 3.13
C GLY A 211 -45.21 -0.62 3.20
N GLY A 212 -46.38 -1.26 3.06
CA GLY A 212 -47.67 -0.64 3.40
C GLY A 212 -48.89 -1.39 2.86
N ALA A 213 -49.31 -2.46 3.53
CA ALA A 213 -50.58 -3.13 3.26
C ALA A 213 -51.75 -2.39 3.95
N ASN A 214 -52.81 -2.04 3.22
CA ASN A 214 -54.17 -2.06 3.77
C ASN A 214 -55.23 -2.14 2.66
N GLY A 215 -56.30 -2.91 2.90
CA GLY A 215 -57.23 -3.40 1.88
C GLY A 215 -58.36 -2.45 1.44
N GLY A 216 -59.06 -2.86 0.39
CA GLY A 216 -60.29 -2.24 -0.11
C GLY A 216 -60.76 -2.87 -1.43
N ASN A 217 -62.04 -3.27 -1.47
CA ASN A 217 -62.69 -4.16 -2.43
C ASN A 217 -63.22 -3.44 -3.69
N GLY A 218 -63.27 -4.13 -4.84
CA GLY A 218 -64.30 -3.96 -5.89
C GLY A 218 -63.91 -3.29 -7.21
N GLY A 219 -64.23 -3.95 -8.34
CA GLY A 219 -64.54 -3.27 -9.61
C GLY A 219 -63.83 -3.80 -10.87
N THR A 220 -64.60 -4.39 -11.76
CA THR A 220 -64.28 -4.94 -13.09
C THR A 220 -63.79 -3.93 -14.14
N GLY A 221 -62.92 -4.35 -15.07
CA GLY A 221 -62.95 -3.88 -16.48
C GLY A 221 -61.61 -3.59 -17.19
N GLY A 222 -61.30 -4.37 -18.23
CA GLY A 222 -60.82 -3.87 -19.54
C GLY A 222 -59.35 -3.48 -19.77
N GLY A 223 -58.61 -4.37 -20.45
CA GLY A 223 -57.61 -4.18 -21.52
C GLY A 223 -56.72 -2.92 -21.65
N GLY A 224 -55.42 -3.14 -21.87
CA GLY A 224 -54.52 -2.14 -22.48
C GLY A 224 -53.03 -2.37 -22.23
N SER A 225 -52.30 -2.66 -23.30
CA SER A 225 -50.85 -2.86 -23.42
C SER A 225 -49.96 -1.71 -22.90
N GLY A 226 -48.82 -2.04 -22.30
CA GLY A 226 -47.69 -1.12 -22.07
C GLY A 226 -46.83 -1.49 -20.87
N ALA A 227 -45.94 -2.47 -21.02
CA ALA A 227 -44.95 -2.80 -19.99
C ALA A 227 -43.82 -1.75 -20.03
N GLY A 228 -43.89 -0.78 -19.12
CA GLY A 228 -42.88 0.24 -18.90
C GLY A 228 -41.65 -0.29 -18.16
N ASP A 229 -40.51 -0.07 -18.78
CA ASP A 229 -39.14 -0.14 -18.26
C ASP A 229 -39.01 0.56 -16.88
N LYS A 230 -38.57 -0.19 -15.86
CA LYS A 230 -38.25 0.34 -14.52
C LYS A 230 -36.81 0.00 -14.17
N GLY A 231 -35.90 0.90 -14.54
CA GLY A 231 -34.49 0.81 -14.15
C GLY A 231 -33.59 1.93 -14.71
N SER A 232 -33.89 3.21 -14.46
CA SER A 232 -32.89 4.30 -14.60
C SER A 232 -33.36 5.58 -13.90
N ALA A 233 -32.49 6.27 -13.17
CA ALA A 233 -32.78 7.59 -12.60
C ALA A 233 -33.23 8.58 -13.71
N PRO A 234 -34.20 9.47 -13.44
CA PRO A 234 -34.77 10.33 -14.47
C PRO A 234 -33.76 11.41 -14.91
N ALA A 235 -33.77 11.70 -16.21
CA ALA A 235 -33.17 12.90 -16.79
C ALA A 235 -33.82 14.13 -16.13
N GLY A 236 -33.08 14.84 -15.28
CA GLY A 236 -33.59 15.98 -14.51
C GLY A 236 -32.53 17.03 -14.26
N GLU A 237 -32.97 18.26 -13.96
CA GLU A 237 -32.11 19.39 -13.61
C GLU A 237 -31.47 19.16 -12.24
N ILE A 238 -30.13 19.12 -12.18
CA ILE A 238 -29.36 19.03 -10.93
C ILE A 238 -29.03 20.45 -10.46
N TYR A 239 -28.59 21.31 -11.37
CA TYR A 239 -28.23 22.71 -11.08
C TYR A 239 -28.51 23.57 -12.31
N GLY A 240 -28.96 24.82 -12.13
CA GLY A 240 -29.27 25.72 -13.23
C GLY A 240 -30.53 25.33 -14.03
N LYS A 241 -30.52 25.57 -15.34
CA LYS A 241 -31.66 25.35 -16.27
C LYS A 241 -31.46 24.10 -17.11
N ALA A 242 -32.55 23.51 -17.62
CA ALA A 242 -32.49 22.43 -18.60
C ALA A 242 -31.54 22.71 -19.77
N ILE A 243 -30.68 21.73 -20.03
CA ILE A 243 -29.89 21.61 -21.25
C ILE A 243 -30.70 20.76 -22.24
N GLY A 244 -31.05 21.32 -23.40
CA GLY A 244 -31.78 20.59 -24.46
C GLY A 244 -30.89 19.61 -25.24
N ASP A 245 -31.44 19.00 -26.30
CA ASP A 245 -30.74 18.01 -27.15
C ASP A 245 -29.73 18.61 -28.13
N THR A 246 -29.07 19.71 -27.75
CA THR A 246 -28.02 20.34 -28.54
C THR A 246 -26.79 19.43 -28.63
N ALA A 247 -26.09 19.44 -29.76
CA ALA A 247 -24.83 18.70 -29.92
C ALA A 247 -23.81 19.13 -28.85
N PHE A 248 -23.21 18.16 -28.18
CA PHE A 248 -22.14 18.38 -27.21
C PHE A 248 -20.78 18.46 -27.92
N MET A 249 -19.85 19.16 -27.30
CA MET A 249 -18.46 19.25 -27.74
C MET A 249 -17.66 18.13 -27.07
N PRO A 250 -16.94 17.27 -27.82
CA PRO A 250 -16.00 16.31 -27.24
C PRO A 250 -14.96 17.03 -26.38
N ILE A 251 -14.64 16.49 -25.20
CA ILE A 251 -13.79 17.17 -24.22
C ILE A 251 -12.37 17.39 -24.76
N ARG A 252 -11.89 16.46 -25.60
CA ARG A 252 -10.60 16.56 -26.31
C ARG A 252 -10.52 17.74 -27.29
N ASP A 253 -11.65 18.24 -27.79
CA ASP A 253 -11.69 19.31 -28.78
C ASP A 253 -11.65 20.70 -28.13
N ILE A 254 -11.83 20.76 -26.80
CA ILE A 254 -11.64 21.98 -26.01
C ILE A 254 -10.13 22.21 -25.92
N GLN A 255 -9.58 23.20 -26.61
CA GLN A 255 -8.13 23.51 -26.56
C GLN A 255 -7.82 24.92 -26.07
N ASP A 256 -8.83 25.81 -26.10
CA ASP A 256 -8.74 27.22 -25.73
C ASP A 256 -9.89 27.63 -24.79
N GLU A 257 -9.86 28.86 -24.30
CA GLU A 257 -10.98 29.44 -23.55
C GLU A 257 -12.21 29.61 -24.45
N GLU A 258 -13.37 29.25 -23.93
CA GLU A 258 -14.62 29.25 -24.67
C GLU A 258 -15.73 29.93 -23.87
N LYS A 259 -16.52 30.78 -24.54
CA LYS A 259 -17.59 31.53 -23.87
C LYS A 259 -18.68 30.61 -23.33
N SER A 260 -18.96 29.52 -24.03
CA SER A 260 -19.92 28.51 -23.60
C SER A 260 -19.71 27.20 -24.35
N VAL A 261 -19.57 26.11 -23.62
CA VAL A 261 -19.58 24.74 -24.14
C VAL A 261 -20.71 23.95 -23.48
N ILE A 262 -21.14 22.89 -24.16
CA ILE A 262 -21.96 21.83 -23.59
C ILE A 262 -21.12 20.57 -23.69
N ILE A 263 -20.79 19.97 -22.55
CA ILE A 263 -20.07 18.70 -22.47
C ILE A 263 -20.96 17.66 -21.81
N GLU A 264 -20.69 16.39 -22.10
CA GLU A 264 -21.30 15.27 -21.40
C GLU A 264 -20.23 14.29 -20.96
N GLY A 265 -20.47 13.59 -19.85
CA GLY A 265 -19.52 12.59 -19.40
C GLY A 265 -19.81 12.07 -18.00
N ARG A 266 -18.97 11.13 -17.59
CA ARG A 266 -18.99 10.51 -16.26
C ARG A 266 -18.25 11.37 -15.26
N VAL A 267 -18.85 11.56 -14.08
CA VAL A 267 -18.30 12.31 -12.95
C VAL A 267 -17.31 11.45 -12.16
N PHE A 268 -16.20 12.06 -11.73
CA PHE A 268 -15.25 11.48 -10.77
C PHE A 268 -14.51 12.57 -9.99
N GLY A 269 -14.01 12.28 -8.80
CA GLY A 269 -13.23 13.22 -7.99
C GLY A 269 -14.06 14.40 -7.49
N LEU A 270 -15.30 14.14 -7.08
CA LEU A 270 -16.20 15.15 -6.49
C LEU A 270 -15.72 15.58 -5.10
N GLU A 271 -15.42 16.87 -4.95
CA GLU A 271 -15.02 17.51 -3.70
C GLU A 271 -15.89 18.74 -3.44
N THR A 272 -16.17 18.99 -2.15
CA THR A 272 -16.86 20.21 -1.72
C THR A 272 -16.07 20.95 -0.68
N ARG A 273 -15.92 22.27 -0.84
CA ARG A 273 -15.19 23.13 0.10
C ARG A 273 -15.96 24.40 0.41
N ASP A 274 -16.14 24.69 1.69
CA ASP A 274 -16.73 25.96 2.13
C ASP A 274 -15.72 27.11 2.00
N LEU A 275 -16.17 28.23 1.45
CA LEU A 275 -15.35 29.44 1.29
C LEU A 275 -15.63 30.42 2.44
N LYS A 276 -14.63 31.24 2.75
CA LYS A 276 -14.75 32.31 3.77
C LYS A 276 -15.89 33.31 3.50
N SER A 277 -16.39 33.36 2.27
CA SER A 277 -17.52 34.19 1.86
C SER A 277 -18.90 33.59 2.20
N GLY A 278 -18.97 32.43 2.87
CA GLY A 278 -20.23 31.71 3.15
C GLY A 278 -20.79 30.91 1.95
N ARG A 279 -20.15 30.98 0.79
CA ARG A 279 -20.50 30.19 -0.41
C ARG A 279 -19.73 28.88 -0.40
N ARG A 280 -20.32 27.84 -0.99
CA ARG A 280 -19.67 26.53 -1.14
C ARG A 280 -19.17 26.33 -2.57
N LEU A 281 -17.96 25.80 -2.70
CA LEU A 281 -17.35 25.45 -3.97
C LEU A 281 -17.45 23.94 -4.16
N VAL A 282 -18.16 23.52 -5.20
CA VAL A 282 -18.20 22.12 -5.64
C VAL A 282 -17.27 21.98 -6.83
N THR A 283 -16.30 21.09 -6.73
CA THR A 283 -15.33 20.77 -7.78
C THR A 283 -15.43 19.29 -8.12
N PHE A 284 -15.48 18.96 -9.40
CA PHE A 284 -15.47 17.57 -9.86
C PHE A 284 -14.87 17.47 -11.25
N ASN A 285 -14.48 16.28 -11.68
CA ASN A 285 -14.01 16.05 -13.03
C ASN A 285 -15.09 15.36 -13.87
N VAL A 286 -15.10 15.64 -15.17
CA VAL A 286 -15.97 14.97 -16.14
C VAL A 286 -15.11 14.37 -17.24
N THR A 287 -15.38 13.10 -17.58
CA THR A 287 -14.76 12.42 -18.72
C THR A 287 -15.81 11.89 -19.69
N ASP A 288 -15.63 12.16 -20.98
CA ASP A 288 -16.39 11.55 -22.09
C ASP A 288 -15.66 10.32 -22.66
N GLU A 289 -14.64 9.86 -21.91
CA GLU A 289 -13.66 8.83 -22.21
C GLU A 289 -12.67 9.16 -23.34
N SER A 290 -12.84 10.30 -24.02
CA SER A 290 -11.86 10.81 -24.99
C SER A 290 -10.80 11.70 -24.34
N ASP A 291 -11.20 12.48 -23.33
CA ASP A 291 -10.37 13.30 -22.46
C ASP A 291 -11.16 13.58 -21.15
N SER A 292 -10.61 14.38 -20.26
CA SER A 292 -11.24 14.80 -19.02
C SER A 292 -11.01 16.30 -18.75
N ILE A 293 -11.97 16.93 -18.07
CA ILE A 293 -11.85 18.34 -17.67
C ILE A 293 -12.45 18.59 -16.29
N THR A 294 -11.84 19.48 -15.53
CA THR A 294 -12.33 19.93 -14.23
C THR A 294 -13.56 20.83 -14.43
N VAL A 295 -14.57 20.65 -13.59
CA VAL A 295 -15.79 21.44 -13.53
C VAL A 295 -15.91 22.06 -12.13
N LYS A 296 -16.23 23.36 -12.08
CA LYS A 296 -16.43 24.10 -10.83
C LYS A 296 -17.80 24.77 -10.79
N VAL A 297 -18.46 24.67 -9.63
CA VAL A 297 -19.73 25.33 -9.31
C VAL A 297 -19.57 26.10 -8.01
N PHE A 298 -20.02 27.35 -7.99
CA PHE A 298 -20.08 28.15 -6.77
C PHE A 298 -21.53 28.28 -6.30
N GLU A 299 -21.89 27.49 -5.30
CA GLU A 299 -23.24 27.45 -4.70
C GLU A 299 -23.56 28.78 -3.96
N GLY A 300 -24.85 29.09 -3.87
CA GLY A 300 -25.36 30.10 -2.92
C GLY A 300 -25.50 29.55 -1.49
N GLU A 301 -25.72 30.40 -0.49
CA GLU A 301 -25.82 30.01 0.94
C GLU A 301 -26.93 29.00 1.29
N LYS A 302 -27.87 28.71 0.36
CA LYS A 302 -29.01 27.80 0.56
C LYS A 302 -29.07 26.65 -0.44
N GLU A 303 -28.06 26.49 -1.28
CA GLU A 303 -28.02 25.46 -2.31
C GLU A 303 -27.03 24.37 -1.91
N ASN A 304 -27.44 23.10 -2.04
CA ASN A 304 -26.58 21.95 -1.87
C ASN A 304 -26.86 20.94 -2.99
N ILE A 305 -26.15 21.07 -4.11
CA ILE A 305 -26.39 20.28 -5.33
C ILE A 305 -25.98 18.81 -5.17
N THR A 306 -25.29 18.48 -4.09
CA THR A 306 -24.84 17.12 -3.75
C THR A 306 -25.80 16.37 -2.82
N GLU A 307 -26.76 17.07 -2.20
CA GLU A 307 -27.61 16.51 -1.14
C GLU A 307 -28.54 15.39 -1.61
N ASP A 308 -29.08 15.52 -2.82
CA ASP A 308 -30.02 14.54 -3.38
C ASP A 308 -29.32 13.30 -4.00
N GLY A 309 -27.99 13.26 -3.98
CA GLY A 309 -27.18 12.16 -4.50
C GLY A 309 -27.22 11.96 -6.02
N ARG A 310 -27.81 12.91 -6.79
CA ARG A 310 -27.83 12.86 -8.26
C ARG A 310 -26.50 13.25 -8.87
N LEU A 311 -25.75 14.15 -8.22
CA LEU A 311 -24.35 14.44 -8.55
C LEU A 311 -23.44 13.66 -7.60
N LYS A 312 -22.86 12.56 -8.11
CA LYS A 312 -21.92 11.70 -7.38
C LYS A 312 -20.95 11.05 -8.35
N ASP A 313 -19.83 10.55 -7.83
CA ASP A 313 -18.88 9.77 -8.63
C ASP A 313 -19.57 8.59 -9.32
N GLY A 314 -19.27 8.42 -10.61
CA GLY A 314 -19.91 7.44 -11.50
C GLY A 314 -21.21 7.91 -12.16
N ALA A 315 -21.81 9.02 -11.72
CA ALA A 315 -22.98 9.59 -12.40
C ALA A 315 -22.61 10.14 -13.77
N TRP A 316 -23.52 10.04 -14.74
CA TRP A 316 -23.39 10.70 -16.03
C TRP A 316 -24.13 12.02 -16.00
N VAL A 317 -23.49 13.08 -16.50
CA VAL A 317 -24.04 14.44 -16.49
C VAL A 317 -23.85 15.13 -17.83
N LYS A 318 -24.73 16.08 -18.12
CA LYS A 318 -24.51 17.14 -19.12
C LYS A 318 -24.20 18.43 -18.37
N VAL A 319 -23.14 19.12 -18.78
CA VAL A 319 -22.69 20.37 -18.17
C VAL A 319 -22.66 21.45 -19.24
N ARG A 320 -23.32 22.58 -18.97
CA ARG A 320 -23.21 23.80 -19.77
C ARG A 320 -22.48 24.86 -18.97
N GLY A 321 -21.40 25.42 -19.53
CA GLY A 321 -20.54 26.35 -18.81
C GLY A 321 -19.55 27.06 -19.71
N SER A 322 -18.85 28.06 -19.17
CA SER A 322 -17.73 28.71 -19.87
C SER A 322 -16.42 27.99 -19.55
N VAL A 323 -15.56 27.81 -20.54
CA VAL A 323 -14.20 27.29 -20.32
C VAL A 323 -13.26 28.47 -20.06
N GLN A 324 -12.55 28.43 -18.94
CA GLN A 324 -11.63 29.48 -18.52
C GLN A 324 -10.31 28.86 -18.04
N LEU A 325 -9.21 29.58 -18.22
CA LEU A 325 -7.93 29.20 -17.62
C LEU A 325 -7.96 29.48 -16.12
N ASP A 326 -7.90 28.43 -15.32
CA ASP A 326 -7.75 28.56 -13.88
C ASP A 326 -6.32 29.00 -13.56
N LYS A 327 -6.16 30.21 -13.03
CA LYS A 327 -4.84 30.79 -12.74
C LYS A 327 -4.07 30.08 -11.62
N TRP A 328 -4.75 29.29 -10.79
CA TRP A 328 -4.10 28.53 -9.73
C TRP A 328 -3.61 27.18 -10.25
N GLN A 329 -4.49 26.44 -10.94
CA GLN A 329 -4.16 25.14 -11.52
C GLN A 329 -3.36 25.24 -12.81
N GLN A 330 -3.35 26.42 -13.46
CA GLN A 330 -2.77 26.65 -14.78
C GLN A 330 -3.35 25.72 -15.86
N GLU A 331 -4.64 25.40 -15.76
CA GLU A 331 -5.36 24.49 -16.66
C GLU A 331 -6.75 25.02 -17.03
N LEU A 332 -7.26 24.60 -18.19
CA LEU A 332 -8.62 24.91 -18.62
C LEU A 332 -9.63 24.19 -17.73
N THR A 333 -10.61 24.94 -17.21
CA THR A 333 -11.68 24.45 -16.32
C THR A 333 -13.02 24.95 -16.83
N VAL A 334 -14.07 24.15 -16.68
CA VAL A 334 -15.45 24.56 -16.97
C VAL A 334 -16.06 25.20 -15.73
N LEU A 335 -16.43 26.47 -15.81
CA LEU A 335 -17.33 27.09 -14.83
C LEU A 335 -18.77 26.77 -15.22
N ALA A 336 -19.35 25.80 -14.52
CA ALA A 336 -20.68 25.29 -14.81
C ALA A 336 -21.75 26.32 -14.43
N ARG A 337 -22.65 26.57 -15.38
CA ARG A 337 -23.89 27.34 -15.18
C ARG A 337 -25.09 26.42 -15.01
N ASP A 338 -25.06 25.27 -15.67
CA ASP A 338 -26.14 24.30 -15.65
C ASP A 338 -25.57 22.87 -15.64
N ILE A 339 -26.19 21.99 -14.86
CA ILE A 339 -25.88 20.56 -14.74
C ILE A 339 -27.19 19.79 -14.79
N ASN A 340 -27.27 18.83 -15.71
CA ASN A 340 -28.39 17.91 -15.84
C ASN A 340 -27.90 16.47 -15.67
N GLY A 341 -28.71 15.63 -15.01
CA GLY A 341 -28.49 14.19 -15.01
C GLY A 341 -28.62 13.63 -16.44
N HIS A 342 -27.72 12.74 -16.81
CA HIS A 342 -27.71 12.08 -18.10
C HIS A 342 -27.70 10.56 -17.95
N LYS A 343 -28.19 9.83 -18.96
CA LYS A 343 -28.14 8.37 -18.95
C LYS A 343 -26.74 7.93 -19.38
N ALA A 344 -26.21 6.92 -18.69
CA ALA A 344 -24.97 6.28 -19.12
C ALA A 344 -25.18 5.68 -20.52
N VAL A 345 -24.26 5.97 -21.45
CA VAL A 345 -24.26 5.33 -22.77
C VAL A 345 -23.57 3.97 -22.62
N ILE A 346 -24.37 2.94 -22.34
CA ILE A 346 -23.89 1.55 -22.30
C ILE A 346 -24.16 0.91 -23.66
N ARG A 347 -23.17 0.21 -24.23
CA ARG A 347 -23.37 -0.56 -25.47
C ARG A 347 -24.51 -1.57 -25.28
N PRO A 348 -25.57 -1.58 -26.10
CA PRO A 348 -26.65 -2.54 -25.97
C PRO A 348 -26.28 -3.88 -26.63
N ASP A 349 -26.67 -4.99 -25.99
CA ASP A 349 -26.73 -6.30 -26.64
C ASP A 349 -28.18 -6.52 -27.09
N ASN A 350 -28.45 -6.50 -28.40
CA ASN A 350 -29.80 -6.56 -28.97
C ASN A 350 -30.19 -7.95 -29.49
N ALA A 351 -29.27 -8.93 -29.47
CA ALA A 351 -29.53 -10.29 -29.92
C ALA A 351 -30.71 -10.93 -29.16
N ALA A 352 -31.59 -11.64 -29.86
CA ALA A 352 -32.72 -12.32 -29.21
C ALA A 352 -32.26 -13.46 -28.28
N GLU A 353 -31.25 -14.22 -28.72
CA GLU A 353 -30.59 -15.26 -27.95
C GLU A 353 -29.21 -14.75 -27.51
N LYS A 354 -28.88 -14.86 -26.22
CA LYS A 354 -27.64 -14.31 -25.65
C LYS A 354 -26.53 -15.35 -25.57
N ARG A 355 -25.28 -14.92 -25.83
CA ARG A 355 -24.09 -15.75 -25.65
C ARG A 355 -23.66 -15.89 -24.19
N VAL A 356 -22.66 -16.73 -23.97
CA VAL A 356 -21.88 -16.84 -22.73
C VAL A 356 -20.42 -16.58 -23.04
N GLU A 357 -19.76 -15.72 -22.26
CA GLU A 357 -18.31 -15.56 -22.32
C GLU A 357 -17.64 -16.64 -21.46
N LEU A 358 -16.70 -17.39 -22.05
CA LEU A 358 -16.00 -18.50 -21.39
C LEU A 358 -14.51 -18.24 -21.15
N HIS A 359 -13.99 -17.10 -21.59
CA HIS A 359 -12.58 -16.73 -21.46
C HIS A 359 -12.47 -15.23 -21.13
N ALA A 360 -12.28 -14.92 -19.84
CA ALA A 360 -12.20 -13.54 -19.36
C ALA A 360 -11.27 -13.38 -18.15
N HIS A 361 -10.49 -12.32 -18.20
CA HIS A 361 -9.48 -11.92 -17.22
C HIS A 361 -9.95 -10.71 -16.44
N THR A 362 -9.61 -10.70 -15.15
CA THR A 362 -9.91 -9.63 -14.21
C THR A 362 -8.62 -8.91 -13.79
N LYS A 363 -8.75 -7.91 -12.92
CA LYS A 363 -7.64 -7.25 -12.24
C LYS A 363 -6.69 -8.22 -11.52
N MET A 364 -7.10 -9.47 -11.26
CA MET A 364 -6.25 -10.50 -10.65
C MET A 364 -5.30 -11.18 -11.62
N SER A 365 -5.50 -11.05 -12.93
CA SER A 365 -4.49 -11.36 -13.94
C SER A 365 -3.36 -10.32 -13.88
N SER A 366 -2.27 -10.71 -13.21
CA SER A 366 -1.21 -9.80 -12.75
C SER A 366 -0.66 -8.90 -13.87
N MET A 367 -0.81 -7.59 -13.67
CA MET A 367 -0.36 -6.55 -14.60
C MET A 367 -0.84 -6.78 -16.05
N ASP A 368 -2.07 -7.27 -16.24
CA ASP A 368 -2.66 -7.53 -17.56
C ASP A 368 -4.15 -7.19 -17.63
N GLY A 369 -4.99 -7.85 -16.82
CA GLY A 369 -6.43 -7.59 -16.78
C GLY A 369 -6.75 -6.28 -16.05
N LEU A 370 -7.72 -5.53 -16.57
CA LEU A 370 -8.07 -4.18 -16.09
C LEU A 370 -9.43 -4.11 -15.40
N VAL A 371 -10.31 -5.07 -15.67
CA VAL A 371 -11.70 -5.07 -15.20
C VAL A 371 -11.83 -5.81 -13.87
N SER A 372 -12.61 -5.28 -12.92
CA SER A 372 -12.95 -6.03 -11.70
C SER A 372 -13.89 -7.20 -12.01
N ALA A 373 -13.89 -8.26 -11.21
CA ALA A 373 -14.86 -9.33 -11.43
C ALA A 373 -16.29 -8.81 -11.26
N LYS A 374 -16.48 -7.85 -10.34
CA LYS A 374 -17.73 -7.14 -10.12
C LYS A 374 -18.28 -6.48 -11.38
N ASP A 375 -17.49 -5.64 -12.04
CA ASP A 375 -17.97 -4.87 -13.19
C ASP A 375 -18.19 -5.77 -14.42
N LEU A 376 -17.35 -6.80 -14.56
CA LEU A 376 -17.49 -7.81 -15.62
C LEU A 376 -18.80 -8.61 -15.49
N VAL A 377 -19.07 -9.14 -14.29
CA VAL A 377 -20.31 -9.88 -13.98
C VAL A 377 -21.54 -8.97 -14.08
N ALA A 378 -21.44 -7.73 -13.60
CA ALA A 378 -22.52 -6.75 -13.70
C ALA A 378 -22.86 -6.41 -15.15
N ARG A 379 -21.85 -6.31 -16.03
CA ARG A 379 -22.08 -6.06 -17.45
C ARG A 379 -22.79 -7.22 -18.13
N ALA A 380 -22.35 -8.46 -17.89
CA ALA A 380 -22.99 -9.65 -18.43
C ALA A 380 -24.45 -9.77 -17.99
N ALA A 381 -24.73 -9.51 -16.71
CA ALA A 381 -26.10 -9.49 -16.18
C ALA A 381 -26.95 -8.41 -16.83
N HIS A 382 -26.41 -7.20 -17.02
CA HIS A 382 -27.10 -6.11 -17.70
C HIS A 382 -27.46 -6.45 -19.17
N TRP A 383 -26.58 -7.17 -19.87
CA TRP A 383 -26.83 -7.66 -21.23
C TRP A 383 -27.74 -8.89 -21.31
N GLY A 384 -28.15 -9.45 -20.15
CA GLY A 384 -28.99 -10.64 -20.09
C GLY A 384 -28.26 -11.93 -20.48
N HIS A 385 -26.92 -11.95 -20.43
CA HIS A 385 -26.15 -13.18 -20.63
C HIS A 385 -26.51 -14.17 -19.50
N PRO A 386 -26.75 -15.46 -19.80
CA PRO A 386 -27.21 -16.41 -18.78
C PRO A 386 -26.09 -16.81 -17.81
N ALA A 387 -24.83 -16.70 -18.23
CA ALA A 387 -23.65 -16.99 -17.43
C ALA A 387 -22.43 -16.19 -17.93
N ILE A 388 -21.38 -16.16 -17.11
CA ILE A 388 -20.05 -15.63 -17.48
C ILE A 388 -18.95 -16.40 -16.75
N ALA A 389 -17.86 -16.71 -17.44
CA ALA A 389 -16.68 -17.32 -16.85
C ALA A 389 -15.63 -16.31 -16.37
N ILE A 390 -14.89 -16.69 -15.33
CA ILE A 390 -13.72 -15.98 -14.82
C ILE A 390 -12.52 -16.93 -14.92
N THR A 391 -11.52 -16.58 -15.73
CA THR A 391 -10.41 -17.46 -16.13
C THR A 391 -9.07 -16.73 -16.04
N ASP A 392 -8.77 -16.14 -14.88
CA ASP A 392 -7.52 -15.39 -14.67
C ASP A 392 -6.25 -16.22 -14.91
N HIS A 393 -5.15 -15.55 -15.25
CA HIS A 393 -3.87 -16.20 -15.54
C HIS A 393 -3.25 -16.87 -14.31
N GLY A 394 -3.28 -18.20 -14.27
CA GLY A 394 -2.62 -19.03 -13.26
C GLY A 394 -3.15 -18.84 -11.84
N VAL A 395 -4.23 -18.08 -11.63
CA VAL A 395 -4.76 -17.73 -10.31
C VAL A 395 -6.29 -17.72 -10.30
N VAL A 396 -6.86 -17.89 -9.11
CA VAL A 396 -8.32 -17.90 -8.88
C VAL A 396 -8.79 -16.80 -7.92
N GLN A 397 -7.95 -15.79 -7.68
CA GLN A 397 -8.15 -14.75 -6.65
C GLN A 397 -9.43 -13.91 -6.81
N ALA A 398 -10.01 -13.85 -8.00
CA ALA A 398 -11.25 -13.13 -8.27
C ALA A 398 -12.52 -13.91 -7.85
N PHE A 399 -12.41 -15.19 -7.49
CA PHE A 399 -13.57 -16.04 -7.19
C PHE A 399 -14.47 -15.50 -6.06
N PRO A 400 -13.93 -14.99 -4.93
CA PRO A 400 -14.76 -14.45 -3.85
C PRO A 400 -15.61 -13.27 -4.31
N GLU A 401 -15.00 -12.27 -4.96
CA GLU A 401 -15.71 -11.10 -5.51
C GLU A 401 -16.76 -11.53 -6.56
N ALA A 402 -16.39 -12.44 -7.48
CA ALA A 402 -17.28 -12.92 -8.51
C ALA A 402 -18.52 -13.64 -7.93
N PHE A 403 -18.34 -14.47 -6.90
CA PHE A 403 -19.44 -15.16 -6.22
C PHE A 403 -20.42 -14.20 -5.55
N GLU A 404 -19.92 -13.22 -4.80
CA GLU A 404 -20.76 -12.26 -4.10
C GLU A 404 -21.64 -11.46 -5.07
N VAL A 405 -21.05 -11.01 -6.18
CA VAL A 405 -21.75 -10.22 -7.20
C VAL A 405 -22.69 -11.08 -8.03
N GLY A 406 -22.26 -12.29 -8.42
CA GLY A 406 -23.09 -13.25 -9.15
C GLY A 406 -24.36 -13.60 -8.38
N ARG A 407 -24.23 -13.90 -7.08
CA ARG A 407 -25.38 -14.16 -6.18
C ARG A 407 -26.31 -12.95 -6.07
N LYS A 408 -25.75 -11.75 -5.93
CA LYS A 408 -26.53 -10.50 -5.81
C LYS A 408 -27.32 -10.19 -7.09
N LEU A 409 -26.72 -10.40 -8.25
CA LEU A 409 -27.31 -10.09 -9.57
C LEU A 409 -28.05 -11.27 -10.19
N LYS A 410 -28.02 -12.45 -9.55
CA LYS A 410 -28.66 -13.69 -10.01
C LYS A 410 -28.18 -14.14 -11.40
N ILE A 411 -26.90 -13.97 -11.67
CA ILE A 411 -26.23 -14.49 -12.87
C ILE A 411 -25.29 -15.63 -12.47
N LYS A 412 -25.25 -16.69 -13.28
CA LYS A 412 -24.37 -17.83 -13.06
C LYS A 412 -22.93 -17.45 -13.37
N VAL A 413 -22.04 -17.67 -12.41
CA VAL A 413 -20.59 -17.50 -12.60
C VAL A 413 -19.97 -18.87 -12.83
N ILE A 414 -19.15 -18.98 -13.87
CA ILE A 414 -18.37 -20.17 -14.18
C ILE A 414 -16.94 -19.93 -13.69
N TYR A 415 -16.52 -20.68 -12.69
CA TYR A 415 -15.21 -20.55 -12.09
C TYR A 415 -14.16 -21.29 -12.91
N GLY A 416 -13.06 -20.66 -13.24
CA GLY A 416 -11.97 -21.29 -13.98
C GLY A 416 -10.63 -20.58 -13.85
N VAL A 417 -9.66 -21.03 -14.63
CA VAL A 417 -8.33 -20.45 -14.72
C VAL A 417 -7.80 -20.61 -16.15
N GLU A 418 -7.01 -19.65 -16.62
CA GLU A 418 -6.10 -19.89 -17.73
C GLU A 418 -4.75 -20.38 -17.18
N GLY A 419 -4.50 -21.68 -17.29
CA GLY A 419 -3.31 -22.35 -16.77
C GLY A 419 -2.14 -22.36 -17.76
N TYR A 420 -0.94 -22.62 -17.24
CA TYR A 420 0.28 -22.79 -18.05
C TYR A 420 0.65 -24.28 -18.14
N LEU A 421 0.11 -24.97 -19.15
CA LEU A 421 0.35 -26.40 -19.39
C LEU A 421 1.79 -26.66 -19.84
N VAL A 422 2.41 -27.69 -19.29
CA VAL A 422 3.70 -28.25 -19.77
C VAL A 422 3.58 -29.75 -19.98
N GLU A 423 4.32 -30.28 -20.96
CA GLU A 423 4.25 -31.72 -21.30
C GLU A 423 4.89 -32.59 -20.21
N GLU A 424 6.09 -32.20 -19.76
CA GLU A 424 6.91 -32.98 -18.83
C GLU A 424 7.03 -32.31 -17.45
N MET A 425 7.36 -33.13 -16.45
CA MET A 425 7.77 -32.64 -15.13
C MET A 425 9.12 -31.92 -15.27
N PRO A 426 9.35 -30.77 -14.60
CA PRO A 426 10.63 -30.08 -14.66
C PRO A 426 11.77 -30.99 -14.21
N ALA A 427 12.78 -31.16 -15.07
CA ALA A 427 14.02 -31.83 -14.68
C ALA A 427 14.80 -30.96 -13.67
N PRO A 428 15.59 -31.55 -12.75
CA PRO A 428 16.41 -30.80 -11.79
C PRO A 428 17.44 -29.87 -12.42
N SER A 429 17.71 -30.02 -13.72
CA SER A 429 18.73 -29.29 -14.50
C SER A 429 18.33 -27.87 -14.90
N GLY A 430 17.09 -27.42 -14.65
CA GLY A 430 16.66 -26.05 -14.95
C GLY A 430 16.49 -25.75 -16.44
N GLU A 431 16.21 -26.76 -17.27
CA GLU A 431 15.91 -26.54 -18.68
C GLU A 431 14.59 -25.76 -18.87
N LYS A 432 14.57 -24.85 -19.84
CA LYS A 432 13.37 -24.08 -20.19
C LYS A 432 12.33 -25.00 -20.82
N LEU A 433 11.30 -25.35 -20.05
CA LEU A 433 10.15 -26.07 -20.59
C LEU A 433 9.26 -25.13 -21.42
N LYS A 434 8.86 -25.61 -22.60
CA LYS A 434 7.82 -24.97 -23.41
C LYS A 434 6.50 -25.08 -22.65
N SER A 435 5.79 -23.96 -22.50
CA SER A 435 4.48 -23.91 -21.88
C SER A 435 3.43 -23.41 -22.87
N TRP A 436 2.20 -23.86 -22.69
CA TRP A 436 1.04 -23.47 -23.47
C TRP A 436 -0.08 -23.01 -22.55
N HIS A 437 -0.94 -22.14 -23.06
CA HIS A 437 -2.14 -21.77 -22.33
C HIS A 437 -3.21 -22.87 -22.45
N ILE A 438 -4.00 -23.04 -21.39
CA ILE A 438 -5.14 -23.96 -21.34
C ILE A 438 -6.24 -23.32 -20.49
N ILE A 439 -7.50 -23.40 -20.92
CA ILE A 439 -8.63 -22.99 -20.09
C ILE A 439 -9.12 -24.20 -19.30
N ILE A 440 -9.27 -24.03 -17.99
CA ILE A 440 -9.78 -25.05 -17.08
C ILE A 440 -11.00 -24.47 -16.37
N LEU A 441 -12.18 -24.99 -16.68
CA LEU A 441 -13.44 -24.59 -16.05
C LEU A 441 -13.87 -25.63 -15.02
N VAL A 442 -14.41 -25.17 -13.90
CA VAL A 442 -14.93 -26.02 -12.83
C VAL A 442 -16.35 -26.43 -13.16
N LYS A 443 -16.59 -27.75 -13.23
CA LYS A 443 -17.91 -28.34 -13.45
C LYS A 443 -18.73 -28.44 -12.16
N ASN A 444 -18.10 -28.84 -11.05
CA ASN A 444 -18.75 -29.10 -9.76
C ASN A 444 -17.78 -28.94 -8.58
N MET A 445 -18.24 -29.18 -7.35
CA MET A 445 -17.43 -29.01 -6.13
C MET A 445 -16.17 -29.89 -6.11
N THR A 446 -16.22 -31.10 -6.67
CA THR A 446 -15.02 -31.96 -6.83
C THR A 446 -13.99 -31.28 -7.73
N GLY A 447 -14.45 -30.74 -8.86
CA GLY A 447 -13.63 -29.95 -9.77
C GLY A 447 -13.02 -28.73 -9.09
N LEU A 448 -13.77 -28.04 -8.22
CA LEU A 448 -13.27 -26.85 -7.51
C LEU A 448 -12.08 -27.23 -6.62
N LYS A 449 -12.24 -28.30 -5.83
CA LYS A 449 -11.18 -28.80 -4.94
C LYS A 449 -9.96 -29.27 -5.73
N ASN A 450 -10.18 -29.95 -6.86
CA ASN A 450 -9.12 -30.35 -7.77
C ASN A 450 -8.39 -29.16 -8.39
N LEU A 451 -9.12 -28.13 -8.81
CA LEU A 451 -8.53 -26.88 -9.29
C LEU A 451 -7.67 -26.22 -8.20
N TYR A 452 -8.16 -26.13 -6.96
CA TYR A 452 -7.37 -25.56 -5.87
C TYR A 452 -6.07 -26.35 -5.62
N LYS A 453 -6.10 -27.69 -5.69
CA LYS A 453 -4.89 -28.52 -5.62
C LYS A 453 -3.92 -28.25 -6.77
N LEU A 454 -4.44 -28.10 -8.00
CA LEU A 454 -3.62 -27.78 -9.18
C LEU A 454 -2.94 -26.42 -9.03
N ILE A 455 -3.67 -25.39 -8.61
CA ILE A 455 -3.11 -24.06 -8.33
C ILE A 455 -2.04 -24.15 -7.25
N THR A 456 -2.32 -24.81 -6.13
CA THR A 456 -1.35 -25.02 -5.05
C THR A 456 -0.06 -25.65 -5.56
N LYS A 457 -0.14 -26.77 -6.28
CA LYS A 457 1.03 -27.45 -6.83
C LYS A 457 1.78 -26.60 -7.86
N SER A 458 1.06 -25.85 -8.69
CA SER A 458 1.65 -24.98 -9.69
C SER A 458 2.48 -23.82 -9.10
N HIS A 459 2.08 -23.30 -7.94
CA HIS A 459 2.81 -22.26 -7.21
C HIS A 459 3.87 -22.81 -6.24
N LEU A 460 3.68 -24.01 -5.69
CA LEU A 460 4.60 -24.57 -4.68
C LEU A 460 5.68 -25.50 -5.26
N GLU A 461 5.35 -26.34 -6.24
CA GLU A 461 6.23 -27.38 -6.76
C GLU A 461 6.76 -27.06 -8.16
N TYR A 462 5.91 -26.50 -9.04
CA TYR A 462 6.20 -26.35 -10.47
C TYR A 462 6.43 -24.90 -10.93
N TYR A 463 6.53 -23.98 -9.98
CA TYR A 463 6.74 -22.57 -10.24
C TYR A 463 8.13 -22.29 -10.81
N GLU A 464 8.23 -21.35 -11.75
CA GLU A 464 9.50 -20.80 -12.22
C GLU A 464 9.36 -19.29 -12.46
N ARG A 465 8.92 -18.89 -13.65
CA ARG A 465 8.50 -17.50 -13.94
C ARG A 465 6.98 -17.33 -13.88
N ARG A 466 6.28 -18.45 -13.91
CA ARG A 466 4.82 -18.59 -13.97
C ARG A 466 4.44 -19.92 -13.29
N PRO A 467 3.21 -20.05 -12.76
CA PRO A 467 2.73 -21.28 -12.14
C PRO A 467 2.38 -22.33 -13.20
N ARG A 468 3.22 -23.35 -13.37
CA ARG A 468 3.06 -24.35 -14.45
C ARG A 468 2.29 -25.57 -13.97
N ILE A 469 1.54 -26.20 -14.88
CA ILE A 469 0.76 -27.40 -14.63
C ILE A 469 1.25 -28.50 -15.58
N PRO A 470 1.94 -29.53 -15.08
CA PRO A 470 2.28 -30.71 -15.89
C PRO A 470 1.02 -31.43 -16.38
N ARG A 471 0.99 -31.88 -17.64
CA ARG A 471 -0.16 -32.59 -18.24
C ARG A 471 -0.59 -33.79 -17.39
N LYS A 472 0.36 -34.60 -16.94
CA LYS A 472 0.10 -35.76 -16.08
C LYS A 472 -0.60 -35.36 -14.77
N LEU A 473 -0.17 -34.26 -14.14
CA LEU A 473 -0.80 -33.77 -12.91
C LEU A 473 -2.24 -33.31 -13.17
N LEU A 474 -2.47 -32.63 -14.29
CA LEU A 474 -3.81 -32.22 -14.72
C LEU A 474 -4.71 -33.44 -14.97
N GLU A 475 -4.19 -34.49 -15.60
CA GLU A 475 -4.94 -35.75 -15.82
C GLU A 475 -5.32 -36.44 -14.50
N GLU A 476 -4.42 -36.46 -13.52
CA GLU A 476 -4.68 -37.01 -12.17
C GLU A 476 -5.79 -36.24 -11.44
N HIS A 477 -5.97 -34.95 -11.72
CA HIS A 477 -6.95 -34.06 -11.08
C HIS A 477 -8.07 -33.62 -12.05
N ARG A 478 -8.25 -34.32 -13.18
CA ARG A 478 -9.19 -33.91 -14.24
C ARG A 478 -10.66 -34.02 -13.85
N GLU A 479 -10.99 -34.88 -12.88
CA GLU A 479 -12.37 -35.10 -12.47
C GLU A 479 -13.05 -33.78 -12.05
N GLY A 480 -14.23 -33.53 -12.63
CA GLY A 480 -14.99 -32.32 -12.37
C GLY A 480 -14.46 -31.07 -13.08
N LEU A 481 -13.51 -31.19 -14.01
CA LEU A 481 -12.99 -30.08 -14.82
C LEU A 481 -13.43 -30.20 -16.29
N ILE A 482 -13.54 -29.07 -16.99
CA ILE A 482 -13.80 -28.96 -18.43
C ILE A 482 -12.62 -28.20 -19.05
N LEU A 483 -11.95 -28.78 -20.05
CA LEU A 483 -10.75 -28.24 -20.65
C LEU A 483 -11.00 -27.57 -22.02
N GLY A 484 -10.60 -26.31 -22.16
CA GLY A 484 -10.63 -25.54 -23.39
C GLY A 484 -9.24 -25.36 -24.01
N SER A 485 -9.17 -25.29 -25.35
CA SER A 485 -7.88 -25.20 -26.07
C SER A 485 -7.19 -23.83 -25.99
N ALA A 486 -7.80 -22.83 -25.35
CA ALA A 486 -7.29 -21.48 -25.10
C ALA A 486 -7.03 -20.64 -26.38
N CYS A 487 -6.18 -19.61 -26.22
CA CYS A 487 -5.87 -18.58 -27.21
C CYS A 487 -4.75 -18.99 -28.19
N GLU A 488 -4.12 -18.02 -28.85
CA GLU A 488 -3.00 -18.24 -29.77
C GLU A 488 -1.71 -18.71 -29.09
N ALA A 489 -1.66 -18.61 -27.75
CA ALA A 489 -0.67 -19.24 -26.90
C ALA A 489 -1.00 -20.69 -26.53
N GLY A 490 -2.19 -21.18 -26.88
CA GLY A 490 -2.62 -22.56 -26.68
C GLY A 490 -1.88 -23.57 -27.56
N GLU A 491 -1.86 -24.82 -27.11
CA GLU A 491 -1.11 -25.91 -27.77
C GLU A 491 -1.58 -26.12 -29.22
N LEU A 492 -2.90 -26.20 -29.42
CA LEU A 492 -3.50 -26.46 -30.73
C LEU A 492 -3.16 -25.34 -31.73
N PHE A 493 -3.32 -24.08 -31.34
CA PHE A 493 -3.04 -22.93 -32.21
C PHE A 493 -1.54 -22.83 -32.53
N LYS A 494 -0.66 -23.02 -31.54
CA LYS A 494 0.78 -23.03 -31.77
C LYS A 494 1.21 -24.16 -32.71
N ALA A 495 0.63 -25.35 -32.58
CA ALA A 495 0.90 -26.46 -33.50
C ALA A 495 0.47 -26.11 -34.94
N MET A 496 -0.70 -25.48 -35.12
CA MET A 496 -1.13 -25.00 -36.43
C MET A 496 -0.17 -23.97 -37.03
N LEU A 497 0.27 -22.99 -36.23
CA LEU A 497 1.22 -21.95 -36.67
C LEU A 497 2.58 -22.55 -37.04
N GLN A 498 2.97 -23.65 -36.40
CA GLN A 498 4.19 -24.40 -36.68
C GLN A 498 4.07 -25.36 -37.88
N GLY A 499 2.92 -25.39 -38.55
CA GLY A 499 2.71 -26.19 -39.76
C GLY A 499 2.38 -27.66 -39.49
N ALA A 500 1.90 -28.00 -38.29
CA ALA A 500 1.47 -29.37 -37.96
C ALA A 500 0.39 -29.90 -38.92
N GLY A 501 0.45 -31.18 -39.24
CA GLY A 501 -0.52 -31.89 -40.07
C GLY A 501 -1.84 -32.17 -39.33
N ASP A 502 -2.91 -32.46 -40.06
CA ASP A 502 -4.24 -32.63 -39.46
C ASP A 502 -4.32 -33.80 -38.46
N ASP A 503 -3.58 -34.89 -38.67
CA ASP A 503 -3.56 -36.03 -37.71
C ASP A 503 -2.96 -35.62 -36.35
N GLU A 504 -1.93 -34.78 -36.36
CA GLU A 504 -1.34 -34.24 -35.13
C GLU A 504 -2.31 -33.28 -34.44
N LEU A 505 -2.97 -32.41 -35.19
CA LEU A 505 -3.97 -31.49 -34.65
C LEU A 505 -5.15 -32.23 -34.02
N LYS A 506 -5.62 -33.32 -34.63
CA LYS A 506 -6.67 -34.19 -34.07
C LYS A 506 -6.24 -34.83 -32.76
N ARG A 507 -5.00 -35.33 -32.69
CA ARG A 507 -4.43 -35.90 -31.46
C ARG A 507 -4.38 -34.86 -30.33
N ILE A 508 -3.95 -33.64 -30.63
CA ILE A 508 -3.94 -32.53 -29.66
C ILE A 508 -5.38 -32.17 -29.26
N ALA A 509 -6.28 -32.00 -30.23
CA ALA A 509 -7.68 -31.64 -29.99
C ALA A 509 -8.43 -32.66 -29.13
N ALA A 510 -8.13 -33.96 -29.25
CA ALA A 510 -8.76 -35.02 -28.47
C ALA A 510 -8.58 -34.87 -26.95
N PHE A 511 -7.52 -34.18 -26.50
CA PHE A 511 -7.26 -33.91 -25.09
C PHE A 511 -8.26 -32.93 -24.46
N TYR A 512 -8.83 -32.03 -25.26
CA TYR A 512 -9.71 -30.96 -24.80
C TYR A 512 -11.19 -31.40 -24.85
N ASP A 513 -12.01 -30.78 -23.99
CA ASP A 513 -13.46 -31.00 -23.96
C ASP A 513 -14.20 -30.09 -24.92
N TYR A 514 -13.64 -28.90 -25.20
CA TYR A 514 -14.08 -28.01 -26.27
C TYR A 514 -12.87 -27.28 -26.89
N LEU A 515 -13.03 -26.81 -28.13
CA LEU A 515 -12.00 -26.05 -28.84
C LEU A 515 -12.42 -24.58 -28.95
N GLU A 516 -11.46 -23.69 -28.84
CA GLU A 516 -11.67 -22.24 -28.88
C GLU A 516 -11.24 -21.62 -30.21
N ILE A 517 -12.01 -20.63 -30.65
CA ILE A 517 -11.64 -19.69 -31.71
C ILE A 517 -11.87 -18.25 -31.21
N GLN A 518 -11.00 -17.34 -31.58
CA GLN A 518 -11.10 -15.92 -31.20
C GLN A 518 -11.37 -15.03 -32.41
N PRO A 519 -11.94 -13.83 -32.20
CA PRO A 519 -11.99 -12.77 -33.20
C PRO A 519 -10.62 -12.56 -33.85
N ILE A 520 -10.58 -12.29 -35.15
CA ILE A 520 -9.30 -12.12 -35.87
C ILE A 520 -8.50 -10.93 -35.33
N GLY A 521 -9.20 -9.94 -34.74
CA GLY A 521 -8.59 -8.79 -34.08
C GLY A 521 -7.64 -9.18 -32.95
N ASN A 522 -7.94 -10.26 -32.21
CA ASN A 522 -7.08 -10.76 -31.13
C ASN A 522 -5.71 -11.19 -31.67
N ASN A 523 -5.70 -11.76 -32.89
CA ASN A 523 -4.52 -12.34 -33.53
C ASN A 523 -3.89 -11.46 -34.62
N LEU A 524 -4.36 -10.21 -34.79
CA LEU A 524 -3.91 -9.32 -35.85
C LEU A 524 -2.42 -8.99 -35.75
N PHE A 525 -1.84 -9.05 -34.55
CA PHE A 525 -0.42 -8.84 -34.33
C PHE A 525 0.46 -9.89 -35.05
N LEU A 526 -0.02 -11.12 -35.27
CA LEU A 526 0.71 -12.16 -36.01
C LEU A 526 0.87 -11.78 -37.48
N TYR A 527 -0.15 -11.15 -38.07
CA TYR A 527 -0.07 -10.57 -39.41
C TYR A 527 0.90 -9.38 -39.43
N LYS A 528 0.77 -8.45 -38.47
CA LYS A 528 1.67 -7.29 -38.35
C LYS A 528 3.15 -7.67 -38.18
N LYS A 529 3.43 -8.77 -37.47
CA LYS A 529 4.80 -9.32 -37.28
C LYS A 529 5.30 -10.15 -38.47
N GLY A 530 4.45 -10.41 -39.48
CA GLY A 530 4.80 -11.20 -40.66
C GLY A 530 4.86 -12.71 -40.40
N GLU A 531 4.37 -13.19 -39.24
CA GLU A 531 4.25 -14.61 -38.93
C GLU A 531 3.11 -15.27 -39.72
N VAL A 532 2.12 -14.46 -40.13
CA VAL A 532 0.97 -14.87 -40.94
C VAL A 532 0.87 -13.94 -42.17
N PRO A 533 0.62 -14.46 -43.38
CA PRO A 533 0.75 -13.67 -44.61
C PRO A 533 -0.41 -12.70 -44.88
N THR A 534 -1.63 -13.00 -44.39
CA THR A 534 -2.84 -12.20 -44.63
C THR A 534 -3.84 -12.32 -43.48
N GLU A 535 -4.75 -11.35 -43.34
CA GLU A 535 -5.89 -11.45 -42.42
C GLU A 535 -6.80 -12.65 -42.76
N GLU A 536 -6.93 -13.00 -44.04
CA GLU A 536 -7.71 -14.18 -44.45
C GLU A 536 -7.06 -15.49 -43.96
N ALA A 537 -5.74 -15.54 -43.79
CA ALA A 537 -5.09 -16.68 -43.18
C ALA A 537 -5.49 -16.85 -41.70
N LEU A 538 -5.75 -15.76 -40.95
CA LEU A 538 -6.31 -15.84 -39.60
C LEU A 538 -7.71 -16.47 -39.60
N ARG A 539 -8.57 -16.08 -40.54
CA ARG A 539 -9.89 -16.72 -40.73
C ARG A 539 -9.76 -18.19 -41.13
N ASN A 540 -8.77 -18.54 -41.95
CA ASN A 540 -8.50 -19.92 -42.32
C ASN A 540 -8.05 -20.77 -41.14
N PHE A 541 -7.32 -20.22 -40.16
CA PHE A 541 -7.04 -20.94 -38.91
C PHE A 541 -8.34 -21.26 -38.17
N ASN A 542 -9.24 -20.29 -38.00
CA ASN A 542 -10.54 -20.53 -37.36
C ASN A 542 -11.38 -21.58 -38.11
N ARG A 543 -11.43 -21.53 -39.45
CA ARG A 543 -12.09 -22.57 -40.28
C ARG A 543 -11.43 -23.94 -40.12
N ARG A 544 -10.10 -23.98 -39.95
CA ARG A 544 -9.37 -25.23 -39.75
C ARG A 544 -9.68 -25.82 -38.38
N VAL A 545 -9.72 -25.02 -37.31
CA VAL A 545 -10.13 -25.48 -35.98
C VAL A 545 -11.57 -26.00 -36.00
N LEU A 546 -12.49 -25.27 -36.65
CA LEU A 546 -13.88 -25.71 -36.84
C LEU A 546 -13.95 -27.10 -37.51
N ARG A 547 -13.23 -27.29 -38.61
CA ARG A 547 -13.17 -28.59 -39.30
C ARG A 547 -12.61 -29.69 -38.39
N ILE A 548 -11.51 -29.42 -37.68
CA ILE A 548 -10.90 -30.39 -36.77
C ILE A 548 -11.88 -30.74 -35.64
N ALA A 549 -12.58 -29.75 -35.08
CA ALA A 549 -13.61 -29.95 -34.04
C ALA A 549 -14.72 -30.91 -34.50
N ASP A 550 -15.24 -30.70 -35.72
CA ASP A 550 -16.26 -31.57 -36.32
C ASP A 550 -15.72 -32.99 -36.57
N GLU A 551 -14.47 -33.13 -36.99
CA GLU A 551 -13.85 -34.44 -37.26
C GLU A 551 -13.53 -35.24 -35.99
N VAL A 552 -13.35 -34.58 -34.84
CA VAL A 552 -13.12 -35.23 -33.53
C VAL A 552 -14.34 -35.21 -32.60
N ASP A 553 -15.49 -34.74 -33.10
CA ASP A 553 -16.77 -34.61 -32.35
C ASP A 553 -16.63 -33.82 -31.04
N LYS A 554 -16.04 -32.61 -31.14
CA LYS A 554 -15.86 -31.68 -30.01
C LYS A 554 -16.60 -30.37 -30.25
N PRO A 555 -17.26 -29.78 -29.22
CA PRO A 555 -17.82 -28.44 -29.33
C PRO A 555 -16.78 -27.39 -29.70
N ILE A 556 -17.15 -26.52 -30.62
CA ILE A 556 -16.38 -25.33 -31.02
C ILE A 556 -17.00 -24.10 -30.36
N VAL A 557 -16.19 -23.26 -29.72
CA VAL A 557 -16.64 -22.13 -28.91
C VAL A 557 -15.90 -20.87 -29.35
N ALA A 558 -16.65 -19.81 -29.62
CA ALA A 558 -16.08 -18.49 -29.88
C ALA A 558 -15.92 -17.71 -28.56
N THR A 559 -14.68 -17.42 -28.18
CA THR A 559 -14.35 -16.73 -26.92
C THR A 559 -13.72 -15.36 -27.16
N GLY A 560 -13.89 -14.46 -26.19
CA GLY A 560 -13.45 -13.06 -26.32
C GLY A 560 -12.01 -12.81 -25.90
N ASP A 561 -11.46 -13.64 -25.00
CA ASP A 561 -10.18 -13.41 -24.31
C ASP A 561 -10.16 -12.02 -23.65
N VAL A 562 -11.18 -11.76 -22.84
CA VAL A 562 -11.54 -10.42 -22.37
C VAL A 562 -10.57 -9.93 -21.31
N HIS A 563 -10.02 -8.72 -21.48
CA HIS A 563 -9.13 -8.07 -20.52
C HIS A 563 -9.67 -6.74 -19.98
N PHE A 564 -10.67 -6.17 -20.66
CA PHE A 564 -11.29 -4.89 -20.30
C PHE A 564 -12.76 -4.81 -20.77
N LEU A 565 -13.54 -3.84 -20.29
CA LEU A 565 -14.98 -3.78 -20.56
C LEU A 565 -15.31 -3.11 -21.87
N GLU A 566 -14.74 -1.92 -22.10
CA GLU A 566 -15.04 -1.11 -23.26
C GLU A 566 -13.85 -1.04 -24.22
N PRO A 567 -14.07 -0.91 -25.53
CA PRO A 567 -12.98 -0.77 -26.49
C PRO A 567 -11.99 0.36 -26.15
N ARG A 568 -12.48 1.41 -25.47
CA ARG A 568 -11.69 2.60 -25.07
C ARG A 568 -10.82 2.35 -23.84
N ASP A 569 -11.11 1.31 -23.05
CA ASP A 569 -10.32 0.96 -21.86
C ASP A 569 -8.94 0.37 -22.22
N GLU A 570 -8.69 0.07 -23.51
CA GLU A 570 -7.37 -0.36 -24.01
C GLU A 570 -6.23 0.56 -23.57
N CYS A 571 -6.53 1.86 -23.42
CA CYS A 571 -5.55 2.87 -23.07
C CYS A 571 -4.89 2.59 -21.71
N TYR A 572 -5.62 2.03 -20.74
CA TYR A 572 -5.05 1.68 -19.44
C TYR A 572 -4.09 0.50 -19.57
N ARG A 573 -4.42 -0.49 -20.41
CA ARG A 573 -3.61 -1.70 -20.61
C ARG A 573 -2.33 -1.35 -21.35
N ARG A 574 -2.45 -0.50 -22.37
CA ARG A 574 -1.30 0.10 -23.07
C ARG A 574 -0.35 0.80 -22.11
N ILE A 575 -0.84 1.62 -21.18
CA ILE A 575 -0.01 2.30 -20.18
C ILE A 575 0.69 1.29 -19.26
N LEU A 576 -0.03 0.26 -18.78
CA LEU A 576 0.56 -0.78 -17.94
C LEU A 576 1.61 -1.61 -18.67
N MET A 577 1.34 -2.02 -19.91
CA MET A 577 2.28 -2.77 -20.75
C MET A 577 3.53 -1.94 -21.10
N ALA A 578 3.37 -0.65 -21.38
CA ALA A 578 4.50 0.27 -21.56
C ALA A 578 5.33 0.37 -20.26
N GLY A 579 4.67 0.45 -19.10
CA GLY A 579 5.32 0.43 -17.78
C GLY A 579 6.12 -0.86 -17.51
N LYS A 580 5.68 -2.01 -18.06
CA LYS A 580 6.42 -3.28 -18.04
C LYS A 580 7.57 -3.35 -19.06
N GLY A 581 7.69 -2.37 -19.96
CA GLY A 581 8.73 -2.32 -20.99
C GLY A 581 8.40 -3.03 -22.30
N PHE A 582 7.12 -3.32 -22.57
CA PHE A 582 6.71 -3.87 -23.87
C PHE A 582 6.83 -2.81 -24.97
N ALA A 583 7.59 -3.12 -26.02
CA ALA A 583 7.83 -2.19 -27.13
C ALA A 583 6.61 -2.04 -28.05
N ASP A 584 5.74 -3.04 -28.10
CA ASP A 584 4.49 -3.09 -28.87
C ASP A 584 3.26 -2.69 -28.04
N ALA A 585 3.44 -2.01 -26.89
CA ALA A 585 2.36 -1.63 -26.00
C ALA A 585 1.26 -0.78 -26.67
N ASP A 586 1.59 0.02 -27.70
CA ASP A 586 0.59 0.82 -28.42
C ASP A 586 -0.28 0.01 -29.40
N ASP A 587 0.16 -1.19 -29.79
CA ASP A 587 -0.56 -2.08 -30.70
C ASP A 587 -1.47 -3.05 -29.93
N GLN A 588 -2.38 -2.50 -29.12
CA GLN A 588 -3.31 -3.31 -28.33
C GLN A 588 -4.28 -4.11 -29.20
N ALA A 589 -4.44 -5.39 -28.86
CA ALA A 589 -5.53 -6.20 -29.37
C ALA A 589 -6.87 -5.74 -28.77
N PRO A 590 -7.99 -5.82 -29.53
CA PRO A 590 -9.32 -5.44 -29.06
C PRO A 590 -9.91 -6.51 -28.14
N LEU A 591 -9.35 -6.65 -26.93
CA LEU A 591 -9.71 -7.63 -25.90
C LEU A 591 -10.81 -7.11 -24.96
N TYR A 592 -11.82 -6.41 -25.51
CA TYR A 592 -12.97 -5.95 -24.73
C TYR A 592 -14.07 -7.00 -24.68
N LEU A 593 -14.95 -6.93 -23.67
CA LEU A 593 -16.14 -7.76 -23.62
C LEU A 593 -17.07 -7.39 -24.79
N ARG A 594 -17.13 -8.23 -25.81
CA ARG A 594 -18.01 -8.03 -26.98
C ARG A 594 -19.47 -8.27 -26.61
N THR A 595 -20.43 -7.72 -27.34
CA THR A 595 -21.84 -8.14 -27.29
C THR A 595 -22.09 -9.39 -28.16
N THR A 596 -23.24 -10.06 -27.99
CA THR A 596 -23.62 -11.20 -28.83
C THR A 596 -23.67 -10.82 -30.31
N ASP A 597 -24.23 -9.66 -30.64
CA ASP A 597 -24.32 -9.14 -32.01
C ASP A 597 -22.94 -8.89 -32.62
N GLU A 598 -22.02 -8.29 -31.85
CA GLU A 598 -20.64 -8.04 -32.29
C GLU A 598 -19.90 -9.37 -32.59
N MET A 599 -20.07 -10.39 -31.75
CA MET A 599 -19.46 -11.71 -32.00
C MET A 599 -20.08 -12.43 -33.20
N LEU A 600 -21.41 -12.41 -33.36
CA LEU A 600 -22.05 -13.00 -34.55
C LEU A 600 -21.58 -12.32 -35.85
N ALA A 601 -21.45 -11.00 -35.84
CA ALA A 601 -20.95 -10.24 -36.98
C ALA A 601 -19.50 -10.60 -37.32
N GLU A 602 -18.64 -10.75 -36.31
CA GLU A 602 -17.24 -11.16 -36.46
C GLU A 602 -17.10 -12.53 -37.12
N PHE A 603 -17.88 -13.53 -36.67
CA PHE A 603 -17.78 -14.91 -37.17
C PHE A 603 -18.64 -15.23 -38.39
N ARG A 604 -19.30 -14.23 -39.00
CA ARG A 604 -20.19 -14.42 -40.16
C ARG A 604 -19.53 -15.12 -41.36
N TYR A 605 -18.20 -15.04 -41.50
CA TYR A 605 -17.45 -15.72 -42.57
C TYR A 605 -17.41 -17.25 -42.47
N LEU A 606 -17.87 -17.84 -41.36
CA LEU A 606 -18.08 -19.28 -41.18
C LEU A 606 -19.42 -19.75 -41.77
N GLY A 607 -20.37 -18.83 -42.00
CA GLY A 607 -21.77 -19.12 -42.32
C GLY A 607 -22.66 -18.93 -41.09
N GLU A 608 -23.94 -18.59 -41.30
CA GLU A 608 -24.86 -18.22 -40.22
C GLU A 608 -25.07 -19.34 -39.20
N ALA A 609 -25.18 -20.59 -39.66
CA ALA A 609 -25.37 -21.75 -38.79
C ALA A 609 -24.14 -21.98 -37.89
N ASP A 610 -22.93 -21.97 -38.46
CA ASP A 610 -21.71 -22.17 -37.69
C ASP A 610 -21.38 -21.00 -36.78
N ALA A 611 -21.65 -19.76 -37.21
CA ALA A 611 -21.51 -18.57 -36.38
C ALA A 611 -22.45 -18.64 -35.16
N LYS A 612 -23.72 -19.00 -35.35
CA LYS A 612 -24.65 -19.20 -34.22
C LYS A 612 -24.18 -20.35 -33.33
N ARG A 613 -23.76 -21.46 -33.92
CA ARG A 613 -23.28 -22.65 -33.20
C ARG A 613 -22.10 -22.34 -32.29
N CYS A 614 -21.08 -21.62 -32.78
CA CYS A 614 -19.89 -21.30 -31.99
C CYS A 614 -20.07 -20.10 -31.05
N VAL A 615 -20.89 -19.11 -31.38
CA VAL A 615 -21.09 -17.90 -30.56
C VAL A 615 -22.17 -18.07 -29.50
N ILE A 616 -23.21 -18.88 -29.73
CA ILE A 616 -24.37 -18.98 -28.84
C ILE A 616 -24.54 -20.41 -28.33
N ASP A 617 -24.76 -21.37 -29.22
CA ASP A 617 -25.27 -22.69 -28.84
C ASP A 617 -24.26 -23.48 -28.01
N ASN A 618 -23.01 -23.59 -28.49
CA ASN A 618 -21.95 -24.34 -27.79
C ASN A 618 -21.47 -23.66 -26.51
N PRO A 619 -21.25 -22.33 -26.44
CA PRO A 619 -20.93 -21.67 -25.16
C PRO A 619 -22.01 -21.88 -24.09
N ARG A 620 -23.29 -21.84 -24.48
CA ARG A 620 -24.41 -22.16 -23.58
C ARG A 620 -24.42 -23.63 -23.17
N LEU A 621 -24.13 -24.54 -24.10
CA LEU A 621 -23.99 -25.96 -23.80
C LEU A 621 -22.92 -26.20 -22.72
N ILE A 622 -21.74 -25.57 -22.84
CA ILE A 622 -20.68 -25.68 -21.81
C ILE A 622 -21.15 -25.06 -20.49
N ALA A 623 -21.81 -23.90 -20.53
CA ALA A 623 -22.37 -23.29 -19.33
C ALA A 623 -23.40 -24.20 -18.64
N ASP A 624 -24.22 -24.92 -19.38
CA ASP A 624 -25.25 -25.83 -18.85
C ASP A 624 -24.63 -27.09 -18.21
N MET A 625 -23.40 -27.47 -18.57
CA MET A 625 -22.68 -28.58 -17.92
C MET A 625 -22.21 -28.25 -16.49
N VAL A 626 -22.09 -26.95 -16.15
CA VAL A 626 -21.55 -26.47 -14.88
C VAL A 626 -22.65 -26.44 -13.82
N GLU A 627 -22.38 -26.89 -12.60
CA GLU A 627 -23.30 -26.81 -11.47
C GLU A 627 -23.26 -25.41 -10.82
N GLU A 628 -24.21 -25.10 -9.94
CA GLU A 628 -24.10 -23.90 -9.10
C GLU A 628 -23.06 -24.16 -8.00
N ILE A 629 -21.91 -23.50 -8.12
CA ILE A 629 -20.75 -23.73 -7.27
C ILE A 629 -20.59 -22.58 -6.29
N LYS A 630 -20.21 -22.93 -5.07
CA LYS A 630 -19.86 -21.96 -4.04
C LYS A 630 -18.36 -22.08 -3.75
N PRO A 631 -17.55 -21.05 -4.07
CA PRO A 631 -16.09 -21.16 -3.98
C PRO A 631 -15.57 -21.23 -2.54
N ILE A 632 -16.31 -20.67 -1.57
CA ILE A 632 -15.95 -20.64 -0.15
C ILE A 632 -17.18 -21.03 0.68
N PRO A 633 -17.07 -21.97 1.64
CA PRO A 633 -18.16 -22.37 2.55
C PRO A 633 -18.79 -21.21 3.34
N ASP A 634 -20.02 -21.39 3.87
CA ASP A 634 -20.67 -20.38 4.76
C ASP A 634 -20.50 -20.67 6.26
N GLU A 635 -20.01 -21.85 6.60
CA GLU A 635 -19.93 -22.27 7.99
C GLU A 635 -18.58 -21.85 8.59
N PHE A 636 -18.57 -21.70 9.92
CA PHE A 636 -17.34 -21.48 10.68
C PHE A 636 -16.81 -22.84 11.15
N PHE A 637 -15.53 -23.08 10.91
CA PHE A 637 -14.85 -24.34 11.19
C PHE A 637 -13.78 -24.10 12.28
N PRO A 638 -14.15 -24.25 13.57
CA PRO A 638 -13.23 -24.04 14.68
C PRO A 638 -12.20 -25.17 14.78
N PRO A 639 -10.96 -24.89 15.23
CA PRO A 639 -9.99 -25.92 15.58
C PRO A 639 -10.47 -26.73 16.79
N ILE A 640 -10.06 -27.99 16.86
CA ILE A 640 -10.44 -28.92 17.93
C ILE A 640 -9.21 -29.20 18.81
N ILE A 641 -9.34 -28.95 20.11
CA ILE A 641 -8.37 -29.36 21.15
C ILE A 641 -9.13 -30.04 22.27
N ASP A 642 -8.82 -31.32 22.52
CA ASP A 642 -9.47 -32.12 23.55
C ASP A 642 -9.29 -31.51 24.95
N GLY A 643 -10.39 -31.43 25.71
CA GLY A 643 -10.40 -30.91 27.08
C GLY A 643 -10.12 -29.41 27.21
N ALA A 644 -10.26 -28.62 26.13
CA ALA A 644 -10.00 -27.19 26.19
C ALA A 644 -10.95 -26.43 27.12
N GLU A 645 -12.24 -26.81 27.16
CA GLU A 645 -13.24 -26.19 28.03
C GLU A 645 -12.91 -26.38 29.51
N ASP A 646 -12.58 -27.61 29.90
CA ASP A 646 -12.23 -27.96 31.28
C ASP A 646 -10.95 -27.25 31.71
N GLN A 647 -9.92 -27.22 30.85
CA GLN A 647 -8.66 -26.51 31.14
C GLN A 647 -8.87 -25.00 31.35
N ILE A 648 -9.66 -24.34 30.50
CA ILE A 648 -9.96 -22.91 30.67
C ILE A 648 -10.72 -22.66 31.97
N ARG A 649 -11.70 -23.52 32.29
CA ARG A 649 -12.46 -23.42 33.53
C ARG A 649 -11.57 -23.57 34.75
N GLU A 650 -10.76 -24.63 34.80
CA GLU A 650 -9.86 -24.91 35.93
C GLU A 650 -8.82 -23.80 36.14
N MET A 651 -8.19 -23.32 35.07
CA MET A 651 -7.24 -22.19 35.15
C MET A 651 -7.93 -20.92 35.67
N THR A 652 -9.13 -20.62 35.17
CA THR A 652 -9.88 -19.42 35.57
C THR A 652 -10.25 -19.48 37.05
N GLU A 653 -10.84 -20.59 37.49
CA GLU A 653 -11.26 -20.78 38.89
C GLU A 653 -10.07 -20.79 39.85
N GLY A 654 -8.98 -21.47 39.46
CA GLY A 654 -7.74 -21.52 40.24
C GLY A 654 -7.14 -20.13 40.46
N THR A 655 -6.92 -19.37 39.39
CA THR A 655 -6.38 -18.00 39.48
C THR A 655 -7.34 -17.05 40.21
N ALA A 656 -8.66 -17.17 39.99
CA ALA A 656 -9.64 -16.36 40.69
C ALA A 656 -9.56 -16.55 42.21
N ALA A 657 -9.51 -17.81 42.66
CA ALA A 657 -9.38 -18.16 44.07
C ALA A 657 -8.03 -17.71 44.66
N GLU A 658 -6.95 -17.81 43.88
CA GLU A 658 -5.63 -17.32 44.29
C GLU A 658 -5.62 -15.80 44.52
N LEU A 659 -6.29 -15.03 43.66
CA LEU A 659 -6.27 -13.57 43.71
C LEU A 659 -7.31 -12.97 44.67
N TYR A 660 -8.50 -13.57 44.78
CA TYR A 660 -9.65 -13.00 45.50
C TYR A 660 -10.19 -13.89 46.63
N GLY A 661 -9.64 -15.08 46.85
CA GLY A 661 -10.03 -16.01 47.91
C GLY A 661 -11.18 -16.95 47.53
N ASP A 662 -11.50 -17.89 48.43
CA ASP A 662 -12.61 -18.84 48.27
C ASP A 662 -13.48 -18.83 49.53
N PRO A 663 -14.76 -18.40 49.47
CA PRO A 663 -15.53 -18.06 48.27
C PRO A 663 -15.14 -16.74 47.61
N LEU A 664 -15.29 -16.66 46.29
CA LEU A 664 -15.06 -15.42 45.54
C LEU A 664 -16.03 -14.29 45.95
N PRO A 665 -15.61 -13.02 45.90
CA PRO A 665 -16.51 -11.88 45.97
C PRO A 665 -17.60 -11.96 44.89
N GLU A 666 -18.82 -11.55 45.23
CA GLU A 666 -19.99 -11.67 44.35
C GLU A 666 -19.77 -11.01 42.97
N VAL A 667 -19.08 -9.86 42.93
CA VAL A 667 -18.75 -9.13 41.69
C VAL A 667 -17.88 -9.99 40.76
N VAL A 668 -16.88 -10.68 41.32
CA VAL A 668 -15.97 -11.54 40.55
C VAL A 668 -16.70 -12.81 40.11
N ARG A 669 -17.44 -13.46 41.01
CA ARG A 669 -18.19 -14.69 40.72
C ARG A 669 -19.18 -14.49 39.57
N LYS A 670 -20.01 -13.43 39.64
CA LYS A 670 -20.97 -13.09 38.57
C LYS A 670 -20.29 -12.84 37.23
N ARG A 671 -19.11 -12.22 37.23
CA ARG A 671 -18.36 -11.93 35.99
C ARG A 671 -17.77 -13.21 35.40
N VAL A 672 -17.11 -14.04 36.21
CA VAL A 672 -16.52 -15.33 35.81
C VAL A 672 -17.58 -16.27 35.23
N ASP A 673 -18.70 -16.45 35.93
CA ASP A 673 -19.76 -17.38 35.49
C ASP A 673 -20.36 -16.96 34.14
N LYS A 674 -20.61 -15.65 33.96
CA LYS A 674 -21.12 -15.08 32.71
C LYS A 674 -20.14 -15.27 31.56
N GLU A 675 -18.88 -14.91 31.76
CA GLU A 675 -17.86 -14.99 30.71
C GLU A 675 -17.56 -16.44 30.32
N LEU A 676 -17.35 -17.34 31.29
CA LEU A 676 -17.10 -18.76 31.02
C LEU A 676 -18.28 -19.39 30.28
N HIS A 677 -19.52 -19.09 30.68
CA HIS A 677 -20.69 -19.58 29.96
C HIS A 677 -20.70 -19.10 28.51
N SER A 678 -20.44 -17.81 28.26
CA SER A 678 -20.39 -17.25 26.91
C SER A 678 -19.25 -17.82 26.07
N ILE A 679 -18.05 -18.01 26.63
CA ILE A 679 -16.87 -18.52 25.90
C ILE A 679 -17.09 -19.99 25.52
N ILE A 680 -17.58 -20.80 26.45
CA ILE A 680 -17.78 -22.24 26.24
C ILE A 680 -18.95 -22.51 25.30
N SER A 681 -20.12 -21.89 25.54
CA SER A 681 -21.31 -22.13 24.71
C SER A 681 -21.15 -21.72 23.25
N ASN A 682 -20.27 -20.75 22.95
CA ASN A 682 -19.95 -20.31 21.59
C ASN A 682 -18.68 -20.97 21.01
N GLY A 683 -18.08 -21.95 21.70
CA GLY A 683 -16.95 -22.73 21.19
C GLY A 683 -15.60 -22.00 21.15
N PHE A 684 -15.42 -20.93 21.92
CA PHE A 684 -14.20 -20.11 21.91
C PHE A 684 -13.13 -20.57 22.90
N SER A 685 -13.40 -21.60 23.71
CA SER A 685 -12.44 -22.15 24.69
C SER A 685 -11.11 -22.55 24.07
N VAL A 686 -11.16 -23.12 22.85
CA VAL A 686 -9.96 -23.50 22.10
C VAL A 686 -9.10 -22.28 21.78
N LEU A 687 -9.71 -21.18 21.32
CA LEU A 687 -9.00 -19.92 21.02
C LEU A 687 -8.27 -19.37 22.25
N TYR A 688 -8.96 -19.33 23.39
CA TYR A 688 -8.36 -18.89 24.65
C TYR A 688 -7.19 -19.78 25.06
N LEU A 689 -7.33 -21.11 24.92
CA LEU A 689 -6.27 -22.03 25.32
C LEU A 689 -5.02 -21.88 24.43
N ILE A 690 -5.20 -21.62 23.14
CA ILE A 690 -4.10 -21.37 22.21
C ILE A 690 -3.37 -20.09 22.58
N ALA A 691 -4.11 -19.01 22.76
CA ALA A 691 -3.56 -17.72 23.16
C ALA A 691 -2.79 -17.84 24.48
N GLN A 692 -3.37 -18.56 25.45
CA GLN A 692 -2.73 -18.82 26.73
C GLN A 692 -1.41 -19.57 26.56
N LYS A 693 -1.38 -20.64 25.76
CA LYS A 693 -0.16 -21.42 25.51
C LYS A 693 0.92 -20.58 24.82
N LEU A 694 0.54 -19.75 23.84
CA LEU A 694 1.45 -18.84 23.13
C LEU A 694 2.06 -17.80 24.06
N VAL A 695 1.21 -17.11 24.85
CA VAL A 695 1.66 -16.08 25.81
C VAL A 695 2.54 -16.71 26.88
N LYS A 696 2.12 -17.85 27.45
CA LYS A 696 2.91 -18.57 28.45
C LYS A 696 4.28 -18.95 27.90
N LYS A 697 4.35 -19.54 26.70
CA LYS A 697 5.62 -19.93 26.09
C LYS A 697 6.56 -18.74 25.89
N SER A 698 6.03 -17.61 25.40
CA SER A 698 6.83 -16.39 25.22
C SER A 698 7.37 -15.88 26.55
N ASN A 699 6.52 -15.81 27.58
CA ASN A 699 6.91 -15.38 28.92
C ASN A 699 7.96 -16.32 29.55
N ASP A 700 7.78 -17.64 29.41
CA ASP A 700 8.72 -18.67 29.90
C ASP A 700 10.09 -18.57 29.18
N ASP A 701 10.09 -18.19 27.89
CA ASP A 701 11.29 -17.90 27.10
C ASP A 701 11.88 -16.50 27.38
N GLY A 702 11.27 -15.73 28.30
CA GLY A 702 11.74 -14.42 28.76
C GLY A 702 11.23 -13.21 27.98
N TYR A 703 10.29 -13.37 27.04
CA TYR A 703 9.73 -12.28 26.24
C TYR A 703 8.30 -11.96 26.68
N LEU A 704 8.11 -10.76 27.24
CA LEU A 704 6.78 -10.26 27.59
C LEU A 704 5.89 -10.13 26.34
N VAL A 705 4.63 -10.55 26.43
CA VAL A 705 3.64 -10.32 25.37
C VAL A 705 2.78 -9.11 25.72
N GLY A 706 2.75 -8.13 24.83
CA GLY A 706 1.84 -6.99 24.92
C GLY A 706 0.40 -7.42 24.62
N SER A 707 -0.53 -7.01 25.47
CA SER A 707 -1.97 -7.19 25.20
C SER A 707 -2.41 -6.25 24.07
N ARG A 708 -3.28 -6.72 23.17
CA ARG A 708 -3.82 -5.90 22.08
C ARG A 708 -5.30 -6.18 21.83
N GLY A 709 -6.00 -5.17 21.32
CA GLY A 709 -7.37 -5.31 20.84
C GLY A 709 -8.38 -5.40 21.99
N SER A 710 -9.50 -6.10 21.74
CA SER A 710 -10.59 -6.22 22.71
C SER A 710 -10.47 -7.37 23.70
N VAL A 711 -9.45 -8.23 23.61
CA VAL A 711 -9.32 -9.37 24.53
C VAL A 711 -9.13 -8.94 25.98
N GLY A 712 -8.55 -7.75 26.21
CA GLY A 712 -8.44 -7.13 27.55
C GLY A 712 -9.78 -6.75 28.19
N SER A 713 -10.90 -6.90 27.48
CA SER A 713 -12.25 -6.77 28.05
C SER A 713 -12.72 -8.05 28.78
N SER A 714 -12.01 -9.17 28.67
CA SER A 714 -12.39 -10.46 29.28
C SER A 714 -11.60 -10.75 30.55
N LEU A 715 -12.32 -10.94 31.66
CA LEU A 715 -11.74 -11.36 32.94
C LEU A 715 -11.18 -12.78 32.88
N VAL A 716 -11.83 -13.66 32.11
CA VAL A 716 -11.31 -15.01 31.85
C VAL A 716 -9.94 -14.91 31.18
N ALA A 717 -9.75 -14.01 30.21
CA ALA A 717 -8.46 -13.80 29.57
C ALA A 717 -7.39 -13.31 30.54
N THR A 718 -7.75 -12.44 31.50
CA THR A 718 -6.86 -12.01 32.58
C THR A 718 -6.44 -13.20 33.45
N PHE A 719 -7.39 -14.03 33.89
CA PHE A 719 -7.13 -15.16 34.80
C PHE A 719 -6.41 -16.33 34.15
N THR A 720 -6.53 -16.50 32.83
CA THR A 720 -5.72 -17.45 32.08
C THR A 720 -4.37 -16.88 31.66
N GLY A 721 -4.06 -15.61 31.97
CA GLY A 721 -2.77 -14.98 31.66
C GLY A 721 -2.57 -14.62 30.19
N ILE A 722 -3.65 -14.46 29.41
CA ILE A 722 -3.61 -14.01 28.02
C ILE A 722 -3.38 -12.50 27.95
N THR A 723 -3.94 -11.75 28.91
CA THR A 723 -3.84 -10.29 28.99
C THR A 723 -3.51 -9.83 30.40
N GLU A 724 -2.75 -8.73 30.51
CA GLU A 724 -2.47 -8.08 31.79
C GLU A 724 -3.58 -7.10 32.22
N VAL A 725 -4.51 -6.77 31.31
CA VAL A 725 -5.61 -5.84 31.58
C VAL A 725 -6.65 -6.55 32.43
N ASN A 726 -6.96 -6.00 33.60
CA ASN A 726 -8.05 -6.47 34.45
C ASN A 726 -9.31 -5.64 34.20
N PRO A 727 -10.37 -6.20 33.59
CA PRO A 727 -11.55 -5.44 33.19
C PRO A 727 -12.54 -5.18 34.33
N LEU A 728 -12.28 -5.67 35.54
CA LEU A 728 -13.14 -5.40 36.69
C LEU A 728 -13.18 -3.90 37.02
N PRO A 729 -14.21 -3.43 37.74
CA PRO A 729 -14.25 -2.08 38.29
C PRO A 729 -13.05 -1.80 39.21
N PRO A 730 -12.67 -0.52 39.43
CA PRO A 730 -11.53 -0.16 40.28
C PRO A 730 -11.68 -0.77 41.66
N HIS A 731 -10.63 -1.41 42.16
CA HIS A 731 -10.68 -2.08 43.45
C HIS A 731 -9.31 -2.22 44.11
N TYR A 732 -9.34 -2.45 45.42
CA TYR A 732 -8.20 -2.92 46.18
C TYR A 732 -8.27 -4.43 46.34
N ARG A 733 -7.12 -5.10 46.35
CA ARG A 733 -6.97 -6.51 46.77
C ARG A 733 -5.72 -6.72 47.61
N CYS A 734 -5.79 -7.60 48.60
CA CYS A 734 -4.65 -7.95 49.45
C CYS A 734 -4.00 -9.25 48.96
N GLY A 735 -2.71 -9.19 48.60
CA GLY A 735 -1.95 -10.38 48.19
C GLY A 735 -1.83 -11.46 49.27
N HIS A 736 -1.94 -11.07 50.55
CA HIS A 736 -1.79 -11.96 51.71
C HIS A 736 -3.12 -12.58 52.17
N CYS A 737 -4.05 -11.76 52.68
CA CYS A 737 -5.32 -12.25 53.26
C CYS A 737 -6.50 -12.31 52.28
N LYS A 738 -6.27 -11.94 51.01
CA LYS A 738 -7.26 -11.97 49.91
C LYS A 738 -8.48 -11.04 50.08
N HIS A 739 -8.48 -10.18 51.10
CA HIS A 739 -9.48 -9.11 51.23
C HIS A 739 -9.53 -8.22 49.99
N SER A 740 -10.72 -7.96 49.46
CA SER A 740 -10.95 -7.09 48.31
C SER A 740 -12.05 -6.05 48.56
N ALA A 741 -11.91 -4.85 47.99
CA ALA A 741 -12.90 -3.77 48.09
C ALA A 741 -13.07 -3.05 46.75
N PHE A 742 -14.29 -3.11 46.18
CA PHE A 742 -14.63 -2.58 44.85
C PHE A 742 -15.31 -1.21 44.91
N ILE A 743 -15.02 -0.36 43.93
CA ILE A 743 -15.60 0.98 43.76
C ILE A 743 -16.44 0.96 42.48
N MET A 744 -17.76 1.08 42.64
CA MET A 744 -18.74 0.81 41.57
C MET A 744 -19.57 2.03 41.18
N ASP A 745 -19.26 3.20 41.74
CA ASP A 745 -20.03 4.44 41.56
C ASP A 745 -19.55 5.29 40.37
N GLY A 746 -18.54 4.82 39.64
CA GLY A 746 -17.94 5.52 38.51
C GLY A 746 -17.12 6.77 38.89
N SER A 747 -16.87 7.00 40.19
CA SER A 747 -16.12 8.16 40.66
C SER A 747 -14.62 8.10 40.35
N ILE A 748 -14.09 6.89 40.13
CA ILE A 748 -12.70 6.61 39.80
C ILE A 748 -12.64 5.90 38.45
N GLY A 749 -11.76 6.38 37.56
CA GLY A 749 -11.67 5.87 36.18
C GLY A 749 -10.97 4.51 36.07
N CYS A 750 -9.95 4.26 36.89
CA CYS A 750 -9.26 2.98 36.98
C CYS A 750 -8.57 2.77 38.34
N GLY A 751 -8.20 1.53 38.63
CA GLY A 751 -7.56 1.12 39.88
C GLY A 751 -6.21 1.82 40.11
N ALA A 752 -5.43 2.07 39.06
CA ALA A 752 -4.15 2.78 39.18
C ALA A 752 -4.31 4.18 39.82
N ASP A 753 -5.47 4.82 39.65
CA ASP A 753 -5.75 6.15 40.20
C ASP A 753 -6.13 6.12 41.70
N LEU A 754 -6.24 4.94 42.30
CA LEU A 754 -6.55 4.80 43.72
C LEU A 754 -5.36 5.22 44.59
N PRO A 755 -5.60 5.92 45.72
CA PRO A 755 -4.52 6.22 46.66
C PRO A 755 -4.03 4.95 47.34
N ASP A 756 -2.74 4.90 47.68
CA ASP A 756 -2.17 3.78 48.43
C ASP A 756 -2.86 3.62 49.79
N LYS A 757 -3.16 2.36 50.16
CA LYS A 757 -3.79 1.99 51.43
C LYS A 757 -3.23 0.69 51.94
N ASN A 758 -3.25 0.53 53.26
CA ASN A 758 -2.98 -0.75 53.90
C ASN A 758 -4.27 -1.56 54.09
N CYS A 759 -4.13 -2.87 54.05
CA CYS A 759 -5.23 -3.80 54.18
C CYS A 759 -5.86 -3.67 55.57
N PRO A 760 -7.17 -3.42 55.68
CA PRO A 760 -7.82 -3.27 56.97
C PRO A 760 -7.84 -4.57 57.79
N GLN A 761 -7.59 -5.73 57.18
CA GLN A 761 -7.60 -7.03 57.86
C GLN A 761 -6.24 -7.51 58.32
N CYS A 762 -5.15 -7.27 57.57
CA CYS A 762 -3.83 -7.79 57.89
C CYS A 762 -2.70 -6.74 57.90
N GLY A 763 -3.01 -5.47 57.61
CA GLY A 763 -2.05 -4.36 57.63
C GLY A 763 -1.07 -4.30 56.46
N GLN A 764 -1.03 -5.32 55.60
CA GLN A 764 -0.17 -5.33 54.40
C GLN A 764 -0.62 -4.30 53.35
N PRO A 765 0.29 -3.69 52.57
CA PRO A 765 -0.09 -2.80 51.47
C PRO A 765 -1.08 -3.48 50.51
N LEU A 766 -2.12 -2.75 50.11
CA LEU A 766 -3.12 -3.22 49.15
C LEU A 766 -2.59 -3.01 47.72
N ILE A 767 -2.91 -3.96 46.85
CA ILE A 767 -2.72 -3.87 45.42
C ILE A 767 -3.93 -3.17 44.82
N LYS A 768 -3.69 -2.26 43.87
CA LYS A 768 -4.69 -1.49 43.15
C LYS A 768 -4.91 -2.10 41.77
N ASP A 769 -6.16 -2.30 41.36
CA ASP A 769 -6.46 -3.08 40.15
C ASP A 769 -7.83 -2.70 39.56
N GLY A 770 -8.10 -3.12 38.31
CA GLY A 770 -9.37 -2.94 37.60
C GLY A 770 -9.47 -1.66 36.75
N HIS A 771 -9.95 -1.77 35.51
CA HIS A 771 -10.06 -0.66 34.55
C HIS A 771 -11.50 -0.36 34.08
N ASP A 772 -12.50 -1.03 34.66
CA ASP A 772 -13.93 -0.90 34.32
C ASP A 772 -14.21 -1.03 32.82
N ILE A 773 -14.09 -2.26 32.30
CA ILE A 773 -14.24 -2.57 30.88
C ILE A 773 -15.33 -3.65 30.72
N PRO A 774 -16.38 -3.40 29.91
CA PRO A 774 -17.46 -4.36 29.69
C PRO A 774 -16.99 -5.51 28.79
N PHE A 775 -17.38 -6.74 29.14
CA PHE A 775 -17.03 -7.95 28.40
C PHE A 775 -17.62 -7.95 26.99
N GLU A 776 -18.80 -7.37 26.83
CA GLU A 776 -19.57 -7.33 25.59
C GLU A 776 -18.86 -6.58 24.46
N THR A 777 -17.89 -5.72 24.78
CA THR A 777 -17.00 -5.11 23.79
C THR A 777 -16.22 -6.18 22.98
N PHE A 778 -15.95 -7.32 23.61
CA PHE A 778 -15.25 -8.45 23.01
C PHE A 778 -16.18 -9.35 22.20
N LEU A 779 -17.20 -9.95 22.83
CA LEU A 779 -18.04 -11.00 22.25
C LEU A 779 -19.48 -10.61 21.92
N GLY A 780 -19.86 -9.34 22.14
CA GLY A 780 -21.26 -8.93 22.08
C GLY A 780 -22.06 -9.48 23.27
N PHE A 781 -23.39 -9.42 23.17
CA PHE A 781 -24.29 -9.92 24.22
C PHE A 781 -24.71 -11.38 23.99
N GLU A 782 -24.79 -11.80 22.74
CA GLU A 782 -25.32 -13.12 22.34
C GLU A 782 -24.23 -14.02 21.72
N GLY A 783 -22.95 -13.63 21.78
CA GLY A 783 -21.87 -14.33 21.08
C GLY A 783 -21.93 -14.14 19.56
N ASP A 784 -22.67 -13.14 19.08
CA ASP A 784 -22.91 -12.82 17.68
C ASP A 784 -21.67 -12.25 16.95
N LYS A 785 -20.57 -12.05 17.69
CA LYS A 785 -19.29 -11.59 17.18
C LYS A 785 -18.23 -12.68 17.36
N VAL A 786 -17.64 -13.11 16.24
CA VAL A 786 -16.44 -13.96 16.26
C VAL A 786 -15.26 -13.12 16.80
N PRO A 787 -14.56 -13.57 17.86
CA PRO A 787 -13.45 -12.84 18.44
C PRO A 787 -12.14 -13.05 17.66
N ASP A 788 -11.43 -11.97 17.41
CA ASP A 788 -10.01 -12.02 17.01
C ASP A 788 -9.15 -11.94 18.29
N ILE A 789 -8.14 -12.82 18.40
CA ILE A 789 -7.15 -12.73 19.48
C ILE A 789 -5.87 -12.11 18.92
N ASP A 790 -5.66 -10.85 19.28
CA ASP A 790 -4.48 -10.06 18.91
C ASP A 790 -3.45 -10.08 20.03
N LEU A 791 -2.22 -10.50 19.71
CA LEU A 791 -1.12 -10.55 20.66
C LEU A 791 0.11 -9.87 20.05
N ASN A 792 0.68 -8.91 20.79
CA ASN A 792 1.91 -8.21 20.40
C ASN A 792 3.12 -8.95 21.00
N PHE A 793 3.79 -9.75 20.20
CA PHE A 793 5.07 -10.36 20.54
C PHE A 793 6.21 -9.40 20.18
N SER A 794 7.39 -9.60 20.78
CA SER A 794 8.62 -8.98 20.27
C SER A 794 8.84 -9.37 18.81
N GLY A 795 9.25 -8.42 17.97
CA GLY A 795 9.65 -8.69 16.59
C GLY A 795 10.72 -9.79 16.48
N GLU A 796 11.65 -9.86 17.45
CA GLU A 796 12.66 -10.92 17.52
C GLU A 796 12.06 -12.31 17.83
N TYR A 797 10.95 -12.36 18.56
CA TYR A 797 10.33 -13.60 19.02
C TYR A 797 9.18 -14.08 18.11
N GLN A 798 8.59 -13.18 17.33
CA GLN A 798 7.44 -13.45 16.47
C GLN A 798 7.60 -14.72 15.60
N PRO A 799 8.75 -14.98 14.92
CA PRO A 799 8.91 -16.19 14.13
C PRO A 799 8.88 -17.48 14.96
N ARG A 800 9.37 -17.43 16.21
CA ARG A 800 9.30 -18.56 17.16
C ARG A 800 7.87 -18.82 17.61
N ALA A 801 7.09 -17.78 17.83
CA ALA A 801 5.67 -17.89 18.16
C ALA A 801 4.87 -18.49 16.98
N HIS A 802 5.16 -18.10 15.74
CA HIS A 802 4.56 -18.73 14.55
C HIS A 802 4.92 -20.22 14.49
N LYS A 803 6.19 -20.57 14.62
CA LYS A 803 6.62 -21.98 14.59
C LYS A 803 5.97 -22.82 15.69
N PHE A 804 5.75 -22.25 16.87
CA PHE A 804 5.06 -22.96 17.94
C PHE A 804 3.61 -23.31 17.60
N THR A 805 2.93 -22.51 16.76
CA THR A 805 1.59 -22.89 16.28
C THR A 805 1.62 -24.12 15.37
N GLU A 806 2.67 -24.31 14.57
CA GLU A 806 2.88 -25.52 13.77
C GLU A 806 3.08 -26.75 14.68
N GLU A 807 3.74 -26.59 15.83
CA GLU A 807 3.88 -27.67 16.83
C GLU A 807 2.54 -28.03 17.49
N LEU A 808 1.66 -27.04 17.72
CA LEU A 808 0.35 -27.25 18.33
C LEU A 808 -0.64 -27.93 17.37
N PHE A 809 -0.67 -27.50 16.11
CA PHE A 809 -1.69 -27.91 15.14
C PHE A 809 -1.21 -28.91 14.10
N GLY A 810 0.09 -28.93 13.82
CA GLY A 810 0.69 -29.58 12.67
C GLY A 810 0.95 -28.57 11.54
N LYS A 811 2.12 -28.71 10.89
CA LYS A 811 2.56 -27.83 9.81
C LYS A 811 1.57 -27.75 8.63
N ASP A 812 0.85 -28.83 8.35
CA ASP A 812 -0.12 -28.91 7.25
C ASP A 812 -1.48 -28.28 7.58
N TYR A 813 -1.65 -27.73 8.79
CA TYR A 813 -2.91 -27.15 9.28
C TYR A 813 -2.79 -25.67 9.66
N VAL A 814 -1.61 -25.07 9.50
CA VAL A 814 -1.37 -23.66 9.80
C VAL A 814 -0.71 -22.99 8.62
N PHE A 815 -1.36 -21.96 8.09
CA PHE A 815 -0.89 -21.23 6.92
C PHE A 815 -0.82 -19.75 7.21
N ARG A 816 0.18 -19.06 6.65
CA ARG A 816 0.23 -17.60 6.74
C ARG A 816 -0.93 -17.02 5.91
N ALA A 817 -1.63 -16.02 6.43
CA ALA A 817 -2.61 -15.33 5.59
C ALA A 817 -1.90 -14.61 4.44
N GLY A 818 -2.31 -14.88 3.20
CA GLY A 818 -1.80 -14.19 2.02
C GLY A 818 -2.35 -12.78 1.89
N THR A 819 -1.60 -11.90 1.21
CA THR A 819 -2.06 -10.58 0.80
C THR A 819 -1.87 -10.39 -0.70
N ILE A 820 -2.74 -9.59 -1.31
CA ILE A 820 -2.65 -9.26 -2.74
C ILE A 820 -2.23 -7.79 -2.83
N ALA A 821 -1.02 -7.56 -3.34
CA ALA A 821 -0.51 -6.21 -3.54
C ALA A 821 -0.93 -5.69 -4.92
N THR A 822 -1.71 -4.62 -4.92
CA THR A 822 -2.21 -3.97 -6.13
C THR A 822 -1.39 -2.71 -6.47
N ILE A 823 -1.58 -2.17 -7.67
CA ILE A 823 -1.02 -0.88 -8.06
C ILE A 823 -1.78 0.22 -7.30
N ALA A 824 -1.09 0.87 -6.36
CA ALA A 824 -1.59 2.06 -5.67
C ALA A 824 -1.50 3.32 -6.56
N GLU A 825 -2.28 4.36 -6.23
CA GLU A 825 -2.38 5.60 -7.03
C GLU A 825 -1.03 6.23 -7.34
N ARG A 826 -0.09 6.27 -6.38
CA ARG A 826 1.24 6.86 -6.57
C ARG A 826 2.04 6.12 -7.65
N THR A 827 1.97 4.79 -7.67
CA THR A 827 2.64 3.97 -8.69
C THR A 827 1.95 4.12 -10.04
N ALA A 828 0.61 4.11 -10.07
CA ALA A 828 -0.17 4.37 -11.28
C ALA A 828 0.15 5.76 -11.87
N TYR A 829 0.26 6.79 -11.04
CA TYR A 829 0.68 8.14 -11.45
C TYR A 829 2.05 8.12 -12.10
N GLY A 830 3.01 7.36 -11.54
CA GLY A 830 4.31 7.13 -12.15
C GLY A 830 4.21 6.53 -13.56
N PHE A 831 3.42 5.47 -13.75
CA PHE A 831 3.25 4.84 -15.07
C PHE A 831 2.58 5.76 -16.09
N VAL A 832 1.47 6.39 -15.72
CA VAL A 832 0.73 7.31 -16.58
C VAL A 832 1.61 8.51 -16.97
N LYS A 833 2.27 9.13 -15.98
CA LYS A 833 3.09 10.32 -16.23
C LYS A 833 4.30 10.01 -17.11
N ASN A 834 4.96 8.88 -16.89
CA ASN A 834 6.07 8.45 -17.72
C ASN A 834 5.61 8.17 -19.16
N TYR A 835 4.48 7.46 -19.33
CA TYR A 835 3.92 7.18 -20.66
C TYR A 835 3.59 8.48 -21.42
N MET A 836 2.89 9.42 -20.77
CA MET A 836 2.53 10.71 -21.37
C MET A 836 3.75 11.56 -21.73
N ASP A 837 4.74 11.63 -20.83
CA ASP A 837 5.98 12.37 -21.08
C ASP A 837 6.81 11.74 -22.22
N GLU A 838 6.91 10.41 -22.30
CA GLU A 838 7.61 9.69 -23.36
C GLU A 838 6.94 9.87 -24.72
N LYS A 839 5.60 9.82 -24.77
CA LYS A 839 4.81 10.04 -25.98
C LYS A 839 4.62 11.52 -26.33
N LYS A 840 5.05 12.43 -25.45
CA LYS A 840 4.85 13.89 -25.57
C LYS A 840 3.38 14.27 -25.74
N ILE A 841 2.49 13.55 -25.07
CA ILE A 841 1.05 13.81 -25.08
C ILE A 841 0.77 14.81 -23.93
N PRO A 842 0.35 16.04 -24.23
CA PRO A 842 -0.11 16.94 -23.17
C PRO A 842 -1.40 16.37 -22.58
N ALA A 843 -1.46 16.25 -21.26
CA ALA A 843 -2.63 15.78 -20.54
C ALA A 843 -2.93 16.74 -19.39
N ARG A 844 -4.20 17.07 -19.20
CA ARG A 844 -4.70 17.85 -18.06
C ARG A 844 -4.59 17.04 -16.78
N GLY A 845 -4.58 17.69 -15.62
CA GLY A 845 -4.64 17.04 -14.32
C GLY A 845 -5.86 16.14 -14.16
N ALA A 846 -7.01 16.55 -14.71
CA ALA A 846 -8.22 15.71 -14.74
C ALA A 846 -8.01 14.42 -15.53
N GLU A 847 -7.37 14.47 -16.70
CA GLU A 847 -7.14 13.28 -17.55
C GLU A 847 -6.07 12.37 -16.95
N LEU A 848 -5.02 12.95 -16.36
CA LEU A 848 -4.04 12.18 -15.58
C LEU A 848 -4.75 11.43 -14.44
N SER A 849 -5.64 12.09 -13.71
CA SER A 849 -6.38 11.48 -12.59
C SER A 849 -7.28 10.33 -13.06
N ARG A 850 -7.97 10.48 -14.19
CA ARG A 850 -8.77 9.41 -14.80
C ARG A 850 -7.91 8.19 -15.15
N LEU A 851 -6.79 8.41 -15.86
CA LEU A 851 -5.90 7.33 -16.29
C LEU A 851 -5.25 6.61 -15.10
N VAL A 852 -4.91 7.36 -14.05
CA VAL A 852 -4.44 6.81 -12.77
C VAL A 852 -5.50 5.91 -12.16
N GLY A 853 -6.75 6.39 -12.07
CA GLY A 853 -7.87 5.58 -11.57
C GLY A 853 -8.09 4.29 -12.36
N GLY A 854 -7.95 4.33 -13.70
CA GLY A 854 -8.07 3.16 -14.57
C GLY A 854 -6.96 2.12 -14.41
N CYS A 855 -5.76 2.52 -13.97
CA CYS A 855 -4.63 1.62 -13.71
C CYS A 855 -4.61 1.09 -12.26
N THR A 856 -5.35 1.71 -11.35
CA THR A 856 -5.31 1.42 -9.91
C THR A 856 -6.07 0.12 -9.58
N GLY A 857 -5.59 -0.62 -8.58
CA GLY A 857 -6.20 -1.86 -8.11
C GLY A 857 -5.88 -3.10 -8.95
N VAL A 858 -5.12 -2.97 -10.06
CA VAL A 858 -4.61 -4.13 -10.80
C VAL A 858 -3.57 -4.85 -9.94
N LYS A 859 -3.64 -6.18 -9.86
CA LYS A 859 -2.69 -7.00 -9.12
C LYS A 859 -1.28 -6.80 -9.68
N ARG A 860 -0.32 -6.59 -8.79
CA ARG A 860 1.11 -6.50 -9.12
C ARG A 860 1.89 -7.70 -8.59
N THR A 861 1.71 -8.03 -7.32
CA THR A 861 2.38 -9.16 -6.66
C THR A 861 1.53 -9.70 -5.51
N THR A 862 2.02 -10.70 -4.80
CA THR A 862 1.43 -11.22 -3.58
C THR A 862 2.40 -11.01 -2.42
N GLY A 863 1.87 -11.02 -1.20
CA GLY A 863 2.64 -10.85 0.02
C GLY A 863 2.11 -11.76 1.14
N GLN A 864 2.53 -11.43 2.35
CA GLN A 864 2.11 -12.13 3.56
C GLN A 864 1.53 -11.12 4.54
N HIS A 865 0.51 -11.54 5.28
CA HIS A 865 -0.01 -10.75 6.39
C HIS A 865 1.10 -10.57 7.45
N PRO A 866 1.18 -9.42 8.13
CA PRO A 866 2.21 -9.15 9.15
C PRO A 866 2.19 -10.07 10.38
N GLY A 867 1.13 -10.87 10.60
CA GLY A 867 1.00 -11.70 11.81
C GLY A 867 -0.07 -12.79 11.76
N GLY A 868 -1.07 -12.64 10.89
CA GLY A 868 -2.20 -13.55 10.77
C GLY A 868 -1.80 -14.94 10.29
N LEU A 869 -2.08 -15.94 11.12
CA LEU A 869 -2.03 -17.35 10.77
C LEU A 869 -3.45 -17.92 10.70
N MET A 870 -3.76 -18.61 9.61
CA MET A 870 -5.01 -19.32 9.40
C MET A 870 -4.87 -20.75 9.90
N VAL A 871 -5.75 -21.15 10.82
CA VAL A 871 -5.75 -22.49 11.41
C VAL A 871 -6.88 -23.32 10.81
N VAL A 872 -6.53 -24.46 10.22
CA VAL A 872 -7.46 -25.43 9.66
C VAL A 872 -7.73 -26.52 10.71
N PRO A 873 -8.99 -26.96 10.89
CA PRO A 873 -9.28 -28.13 11.73
C PRO A 873 -8.52 -29.38 11.26
N ARG A 874 -8.15 -30.26 12.18
CA ARG A 874 -7.35 -31.47 11.87
C ARG A 874 -8.06 -32.48 10.98
N ASP A 875 -9.39 -32.41 10.91
CA ASP A 875 -10.25 -33.23 10.05
C ASP A 875 -10.62 -32.53 8.73
N GLY A 876 -10.17 -31.28 8.53
CA GLY A 876 -10.41 -30.49 7.31
C GLY A 876 -9.25 -30.51 6.32
N ASP A 877 -9.53 -30.08 5.09
CA ASP A 877 -8.53 -29.82 4.04
C ASP A 877 -8.56 -28.33 3.70
N ILE A 878 -7.40 -27.67 3.66
CA ILE A 878 -7.30 -26.26 3.30
C ILE A 878 -7.90 -25.95 1.92
N HIS A 879 -7.87 -26.92 1.00
CA HIS A 879 -8.46 -26.81 -0.34
C HIS A 879 -9.99 -26.83 -0.35
N ASP A 880 -10.64 -26.96 0.80
CA ASP A 880 -12.08 -26.68 0.94
C ASP A 880 -12.35 -25.16 1.06
N PHE A 881 -11.31 -24.36 1.29
CA PHE A 881 -11.41 -22.92 1.54
C PHE A 881 -10.61 -22.08 0.53
N THR A 882 -9.38 -22.49 0.23
CA THR A 882 -8.45 -21.71 -0.61
C THR A 882 -7.32 -22.59 -1.17
N PRO A 883 -6.78 -22.29 -2.36
CA PRO A 883 -5.45 -22.75 -2.74
C PRO A 883 -4.36 -22.16 -1.83
N LEU A 884 -3.13 -22.62 -2.03
CA LEU A 884 -1.92 -22.15 -1.35
C LEU A 884 -0.86 -21.66 -2.34
N GLN A 885 0.04 -20.80 -1.89
CA GLN A 885 1.18 -20.31 -2.68
C GLN A 885 2.33 -19.88 -1.76
N ARG A 886 3.41 -19.35 -2.35
CA ARG A 886 4.45 -18.61 -1.62
C ARG A 886 4.23 -17.10 -1.76
N PRO A 887 4.58 -16.28 -0.75
CA PRO A 887 4.52 -14.83 -0.89
C PRO A 887 5.49 -14.37 -1.98
N ALA A 888 5.03 -13.47 -2.84
CA ALA A 888 5.76 -12.97 -4.00
C ALA A 888 6.31 -14.06 -4.95
N ASP A 889 5.75 -15.27 -4.87
CA ASP A 889 6.24 -16.47 -5.54
C ASP A 889 7.74 -16.78 -5.28
N ASP A 890 8.27 -16.39 -4.12
CA ASP A 890 9.67 -16.64 -3.75
C ASP A 890 9.89 -18.13 -3.45
N THR A 891 10.49 -18.86 -4.39
CA THR A 891 10.84 -20.28 -4.27
C THR A 891 11.78 -20.61 -3.10
N LYS A 892 12.48 -19.62 -2.53
CA LYS A 892 13.36 -19.82 -1.36
C LYS A 892 12.62 -19.64 -0.03
N SER A 893 11.41 -19.09 -0.05
CA SER A 893 10.61 -18.89 1.15
C SER A 893 10.10 -20.23 1.68
N GLU A 894 10.30 -20.46 2.97
CA GLU A 894 9.70 -21.58 3.70
C GLU A 894 8.24 -21.30 4.10
N THR A 895 7.81 -20.03 4.02
CA THR A 895 6.46 -19.60 4.36
C THR A 895 5.48 -19.95 3.26
N ILE A 896 4.42 -20.68 3.62
CA ILE A 896 3.28 -20.97 2.74
C ILE A 896 2.13 -20.03 3.12
N THR A 897 1.58 -19.34 2.13
CA THR A 897 0.45 -18.42 2.29
C THR A 897 -0.83 -18.96 1.67
N THR A 898 -1.97 -18.55 2.22
CA THR A 898 -3.27 -18.70 1.54
C THR A 898 -3.25 -17.93 0.22
N HIS A 899 -3.86 -18.50 -0.82
CA HIS A 899 -3.97 -17.86 -2.13
C HIS A 899 -5.03 -16.75 -2.14
N PHE A 900 -6.13 -16.97 -1.43
CA PHE A 900 -7.08 -15.92 -1.08
C PHE A 900 -6.54 -15.07 0.05
N ASP A 901 -6.84 -13.78 -0.03
CA ASP A 901 -6.60 -12.89 1.09
C ASP A 901 -7.44 -13.29 2.30
N TYR A 902 -7.02 -12.82 3.46
CA TYR A 902 -7.73 -13.03 4.72
C TYR A 902 -9.20 -12.61 4.63
N HIS A 903 -9.53 -11.48 4.00
CA HIS A 903 -10.89 -10.93 4.00
C HIS A 903 -11.88 -11.92 3.38
N SER A 904 -11.47 -12.60 2.32
CA SER A 904 -12.25 -13.62 1.63
C SER A 904 -12.59 -14.83 2.52
N ILE A 905 -11.77 -15.15 3.53
CA ILE A 905 -11.93 -16.36 4.39
C ILE A 905 -12.10 -16.06 5.89
N SER A 906 -12.13 -14.78 6.27
CA SER A 906 -12.06 -14.26 7.65
C SER A 906 -13.14 -14.71 8.63
N SER A 907 -14.22 -15.29 8.14
CA SER A 907 -15.35 -15.80 8.94
C SER A 907 -15.50 -17.31 8.92
N ARG A 908 -14.60 -18.02 8.23
CA ARG A 908 -14.70 -19.47 7.99
C ARG A 908 -13.68 -20.26 8.79
N LEU A 909 -12.48 -19.71 8.92
CA LEU A 909 -11.38 -20.30 9.66
C LEU A 909 -10.94 -19.37 10.77
N VAL A 910 -10.34 -19.95 11.80
CA VAL A 910 -9.72 -19.18 12.89
C VAL A 910 -8.47 -18.48 12.40
N LYS A 911 -8.35 -17.21 12.76
CA LYS A 911 -7.15 -16.42 12.59
C LYS A 911 -6.47 -16.18 13.95
N LEU A 912 -5.17 -16.44 14.02
CA LEU A 912 -4.31 -16.05 15.14
C LEU A 912 -3.45 -14.87 14.70
N ASP A 913 -3.66 -13.68 15.27
CA ASP A 913 -2.85 -12.50 15.00
C ASP A 913 -1.65 -12.44 15.95
N ILE A 914 -0.58 -13.11 15.55
CA ILE A 914 0.71 -13.12 16.23
C ILE A 914 1.55 -12.01 15.62
N LEU A 915 1.40 -10.79 16.14
CA LEU A 915 2.02 -9.58 15.59
C LEU A 915 3.39 -9.32 16.23
N GLY A 916 4.31 -8.78 15.44
CA GLY A 916 5.58 -8.25 15.94
C GLY A 916 5.38 -6.79 16.35
N HIS A 917 5.92 -6.41 17.50
CA HIS A 917 5.85 -5.06 18.04
C HIS A 917 7.11 -4.71 18.81
N ASP A 918 7.49 -3.43 18.80
CA ASP A 918 8.74 -2.97 19.41
C ASP A 918 8.65 -2.84 20.93
N ASP A 919 7.49 -2.44 21.49
CA ASP A 919 7.29 -2.31 22.93
C ASP A 919 7.77 -3.53 23.75
N PRO A 920 7.36 -4.78 23.42
CA PRO A 920 7.94 -5.98 24.04
C PRO A 920 9.47 -6.07 23.94
N THR A 921 10.04 -5.73 22.78
CA THR A 921 11.49 -5.78 22.54
C THR A 921 12.23 -4.74 23.38
N VAL A 922 11.70 -3.52 23.45
CA VAL A 922 12.23 -2.42 24.26
C VAL A 922 12.17 -2.79 25.74
N ILE A 923 11.03 -3.27 26.24
CA ILE A 923 10.90 -3.70 27.63
C ILE A 923 11.89 -4.82 27.94
N LYS A 924 11.98 -5.85 27.09
CA LYS A 924 12.94 -6.95 27.29
C LYS A 924 14.37 -6.44 27.39
N MET A 925 14.78 -5.55 26.48
CA MET A 925 16.11 -4.94 26.54
C MET A 925 16.32 -4.11 27.81
N LEU A 926 15.30 -3.37 28.26
CA LEU A 926 15.35 -2.60 29.51
C LEU A 926 15.49 -3.51 30.74
N GLU A 927 14.75 -4.61 30.81
CA GLU A 927 14.89 -5.60 31.88
C GLU A 927 16.28 -6.22 31.88
N ASP A 928 16.83 -6.57 30.71
CA ASP A 928 18.16 -7.15 30.57
C ASP A 928 19.29 -6.18 30.96
N LEU A 929 19.13 -4.90 30.64
CA LEU A 929 20.11 -3.86 30.98
C LEU A 929 20.09 -3.45 32.45
N THR A 930 18.93 -3.52 33.11
CA THR A 930 18.74 -2.95 34.46
C THR A 930 18.52 -3.99 35.56
N GLY A 931 18.10 -5.20 35.21
CA GLY A 931 17.65 -6.24 36.13
C GLY A 931 16.29 -5.96 36.80
N VAL A 932 15.59 -4.88 36.40
CA VAL A 932 14.29 -4.50 36.95
C VAL A 932 13.18 -5.22 36.21
N ASN A 933 12.28 -5.89 36.92
CA ASN A 933 11.09 -6.49 36.34
C ASN A 933 10.03 -5.42 36.03
N ALA A 934 9.69 -5.25 34.76
CA ALA A 934 8.78 -4.21 34.28
C ALA A 934 7.35 -4.40 34.80
N LYS A 935 6.90 -5.63 35.09
CA LYS A 935 5.56 -5.90 35.65
C LYS A 935 5.40 -5.36 37.07
N GLY A 936 6.50 -5.17 37.80
CA GLY A 936 6.49 -4.65 39.17
C GLY A 936 6.40 -3.12 39.26
N ILE A 937 6.46 -2.41 38.12
CA ILE A 937 6.46 -0.93 38.10
C ILE A 937 5.06 -0.40 38.45
N PRO A 938 4.93 0.51 39.45
CA PRO A 938 3.65 1.12 39.80
C PRO A 938 3.18 2.09 38.71
N LEU A 939 1.90 1.99 38.32
CA LEU A 939 1.31 2.77 37.22
C LEU A 939 0.87 4.19 37.63
N ASP A 940 1.20 4.61 38.85
CA ASP A 940 0.87 5.93 39.40
C ASP A 940 2.08 6.66 39.99
N ASP A 941 3.30 6.23 39.61
CA ASP A 941 4.52 6.90 40.04
C ASP A 941 4.49 8.40 39.66
N ALA A 942 4.51 9.27 40.68
CA ALA A 942 4.30 10.70 40.49
C ALA A 942 5.39 11.36 39.62
N LYS A 943 6.63 10.88 39.71
CA LYS A 943 7.75 11.43 38.93
C LYS A 943 7.60 11.06 37.46
N THR A 944 7.27 9.81 37.16
CA THR A 944 6.97 9.32 35.81
C THR A 944 5.75 10.03 35.22
N MET A 945 4.68 10.18 36.00
CA MET A 945 3.46 10.84 35.56
C MET A 945 3.69 12.32 35.18
N SER A 946 4.62 12.99 35.86
CA SER A 946 4.95 14.38 35.58
C SER A 946 5.52 14.60 34.17
N LEU A 947 6.13 13.57 33.54
CA LEU A 947 6.69 13.65 32.18
C LEU A 947 5.64 14.05 31.14
N PHE A 948 4.40 13.64 31.35
CA PHE A 948 3.29 13.93 30.44
C PHE A 948 2.80 15.39 30.52
N CYS A 949 3.36 16.20 31.42
CA CYS A 949 3.04 17.62 31.59
C CYS A 949 4.27 18.55 31.58
N SER A 950 5.46 18.05 31.90
CA SER A 950 6.68 18.85 32.04
C SER A 950 7.93 17.97 31.87
N PRO A 951 9.05 18.52 31.36
CA PRO A 951 10.34 17.82 31.36
C PRO A 951 11.09 17.88 32.70
N ASP A 952 10.57 18.56 33.74
CA ASP A 952 11.30 18.78 35.00
C ASP A 952 11.85 17.49 35.64
N ALA A 953 11.10 16.38 35.57
CA ALA A 953 11.54 15.09 36.10
C ALA A 953 12.78 14.50 35.40
N LEU A 954 13.09 14.98 34.18
CA LEU A 954 14.28 14.64 33.41
C LEU A 954 15.50 15.51 33.78
N GLY A 955 15.30 16.60 34.53
CA GLY A 955 16.36 17.54 34.91
C GLY A 955 16.73 18.57 33.85
N VAL A 956 15.84 18.84 32.89
CA VAL A 956 16.07 19.76 31.76
C VAL A 956 14.90 20.74 31.58
N THR A 957 15.14 21.90 30.98
CA THR A 957 14.10 22.89 30.69
C THR A 957 13.45 22.66 29.32
N PRO A 958 12.22 23.18 29.09
CA PRO A 958 11.56 23.12 27.79
C PRO A 958 12.39 23.70 26.64
N GLU A 959 13.18 24.75 26.88
CA GLU A 959 14.04 25.39 25.88
C GLU A 959 15.27 24.54 25.52
N GLN A 960 15.79 23.77 26.48
CA GLN A 960 16.92 22.88 26.24
C GLN A 960 16.53 21.80 25.23
N ILE A 961 15.36 21.18 25.40
CA ILE A 961 14.92 20.05 24.58
C ILE A 961 13.87 20.41 23.51
N ARG A 962 13.47 21.69 23.45
CA ARG A 962 12.45 22.21 22.52
C ARG A 962 11.09 21.52 22.68
N SER A 963 10.69 21.20 23.91
CA SER A 963 9.38 20.61 24.21
C SER A 963 8.91 20.95 25.62
N ASN A 964 7.61 21.24 25.77
CA ASN A 964 7.00 21.47 27.08
C ASN A 964 6.67 20.19 27.84
N THR A 965 6.93 19.01 27.26
CA THR A 965 6.66 17.70 27.87
C THR A 965 7.93 16.85 27.82
N GLY A 966 8.04 15.86 28.71
CA GLY A 966 9.15 14.92 28.78
C GLY A 966 8.91 13.62 28.01
N THR A 967 8.04 13.59 27.00
CA THR A 967 7.55 12.34 26.39
C THR A 967 8.26 11.91 25.10
N TYR A 968 9.37 12.55 24.70
CA TYR A 968 10.15 12.07 23.56
C TYR A 968 10.53 10.59 23.71
N GLY A 969 10.38 9.83 22.62
CA GLY A 969 10.67 8.40 22.58
C GLY A 969 9.69 7.49 23.34
N ILE A 970 8.72 8.04 24.08
CA ILE A 970 7.64 7.26 24.70
C ILE A 970 6.65 6.84 23.61
N PRO A 971 6.32 5.54 23.48
CA PRO A 971 5.36 5.09 22.46
C PRO A 971 4.02 5.81 22.63
N GLU A 972 3.36 6.10 21.51
CA GLU A 972 2.19 7.00 21.39
C GLU A 972 2.46 8.47 21.74
N PHE A 973 2.97 8.71 22.95
CA PHE A 973 3.05 10.05 23.55
C PHE A 973 4.20 10.93 23.05
N GLY A 974 5.15 10.37 22.29
CA GLY A 974 6.30 11.12 21.76
C GLY A 974 5.99 11.95 20.50
N THR A 975 4.90 11.65 19.79
CA THR A 975 4.59 12.35 18.53
C THR A 975 4.25 13.82 18.76
N LYS A 976 4.53 14.68 17.78
CA LYS A 976 4.19 16.11 17.87
C LYS A 976 2.68 16.34 18.10
N PHE A 977 1.83 15.52 17.48
CA PHE A 977 0.39 15.59 17.65
C PHE A 977 -0.05 15.28 19.08
N VAL A 978 0.49 14.20 19.68
CA VAL A 978 0.14 13.81 21.05
C VAL A 978 0.75 14.74 22.08
N ARG A 979 1.96 15.24 21.88
CA ARG A 979 2.54 16.28 22.75
C ARG A 979 1.67 17.54 22.80
N GLN A 980 1.09 17.97 21.68
CA GLN A 980 0.14 19.08 21.68
C GLN A 980 -1.14 18.75 22.46
N MET A 981 -1.64 17.51 22.38
CA MET A 981 -2.78 17.06 23.20
C MET A 981 -2.46 17.03 24.69
N LEU A 982 -1.27 16.60 25.06
CA LEU A 982 -0.79 16.63 26.45
C LEU A 982 -0.74 18.07 26.99
N GLU A 983 -0.28 19.02 26.20
CA GLU A 983 -0.29 20.45 26.57
C GLU A 983 -1.70 21.01 26.74
N ASP A 984 -2.62 20.62 25.87
CA ASP A 984 -4.03 21.03 25.91
C ASP A 984 -4.78 20.44 27.11
N THR A 985 -4.44 19.21 27.54
CA THR A 985 -5.21 18.43 28.52
C THR A 985 -4.58 18.36 29.92
N LYS A 986 -3.25 18.45 30.03
CA LYS A 986 -2.46 18.36 31.27
C LYS A 986 -2.89 17.19 32.17
N PRO A 987 -2.70 15.93 31.71
CA PRO A 987 -3.17 14.74 32.42
C PRO A 987 -2.59 14.63 33.83
N LYS A 988 -3.41 14.17 34.79
CA LYS A 988 -3.01 14.00 36.19
C LYS A 988 -3.10 12.58 36.69
N THR A 989 -3.88 11.74 36.01
CA THR A 989 -4.18 10.37 36.40
C THR A 989 -3.85 9.38 35.28
N PHE A 990 -3.64 8.10 35.60
CA PHE A 990 -3.38 7.07 34.59
C PHE A 990 -4.57 6.96 33.63
N SER A 991 -5.80 7.09 34.15
CA SER A 991 -6.99 7.12 33.29
C SER A 991 -7.00 8.31 32.32
N ASP A 992 -6.46 9.49 32.67
CA ASP A 992 -6.31 10.58 31.70
C ASP A 992 -5.39 10.18 30.53
N LEU A 993 -4.30 9.46 30.79
CA LEU A 993 -3.41 8.97 29.73
C LEU A 993 -4.12 7.97 28.82
N VAL A 994 -4.94 7.08 29.39
CA VAL A 994 -5.79 6.15 28.62
C VAL A 994 -6.75 6.91 27.71
N ARG A 995 -7.34 8.02 28.18
CA ARG A 995 -8.21 8.86 27.34
C ARG A 995 -7.44 9.55 26.24
N ILE A 996 -6.23 10.05 26.52
CA ILE A 996 -5.39 10.72 25.53
C ILE A 996 -4.96 9.73 24.44
N SER A 997 -4.59 8.50 24.80
CA SER A 997 -4.38 7.43 23.83
C SER A 997 -5.64 7.17 22.99
N GLY A 998 -6.83 7.19 23.60
CA GLY A 998 -8.08 7.13 22.85
C GLY A 998 -8.26 8.30 21.85
N PHE A 999 -8.02 9.54 22.29
CA PHE A 999 -8.14 10.74 21.45
C PHE A 999 -7.15 10.79 20.29
N SER A 1000 -5.95 10.23 20.48
CA SER A 1000 -4.90 10.25 19.47
C SER A 1000 -5.13 9.32 18.29
N HIS A 1001 -6.12 8.44 18.38
CA HIS A 1001 -6.40 7.44 17.36
C HIS A 1001 -7.83 7.55 16.82
N GLY A 1002 -7.93 7.86 15.53
CA GLY A 1002 -9.20 7.95 14.81
C GLY A 1002 -9.49 9.36 14.28
N THR A 1003 -9.93 9.42 13.02
CA THR A 1003 -10.31 10.68 12.37
C THR A 1003 -11.56 11.28 13.03
N ASP A 1004 -11.51 12.60 13.25
CA ASP A 1004 -12.54 13.41 13.91
C ASP A 1004 -12.90 12.96 15.35
N VAL A 1005 -11.97 12.32 16.06
CA VAL A 1005 -12.07 12.06 17.51
C VAL A 1005 -11.60 13.29 18.29
N TRP A 1006 -10.36 13.74 18.05
CA TRP A 1006 -9.79 14.92 18.70
C TRP A 1006 -10.05 16.21 17.91
N LEU A 1007 -9.44 16.36 16.74
CA LEU A 1007 -9.59 17.52 15.87
C LEU A 1007 -11.04 17.62 15.37
N ASN A 1008 -11.56 18.85 15.28
CA ASN A 1008 -12.96 19.15 14.92
C ASN A 1008 -14.02 18.54 15.86
N ASN A 1009 -13.63 18.05 17.04
CA ASN A 1009 -14.52 17.37 17.97
C ASN A 1009 -14.11 17.58 19.44
N ALA A 1010 -13.49 16.60 20.11
CA ALA A 1010 -13.20 16.65 21.54
C ALA A 1010 -12.33 17.86 21.93
N GLN A 1011 -11.38 18.26 21.08
CA GLN A 1011 -10.52 19.43 21.34
C GLN A 1011 -11.34 20.71 21.52
N ASP A 1012 -12.30 20.96 20.62
CA ASP A 1012 -13.12 22.17 20.66
C ASP A 1012 -14.09 22.15 21.83
N LEU A 1013 -14.65 20.97 22.15
CA LEU A 1013 -15.54 20.79 23.30
C LEU A 1013 -14.82 21.04 24.62
N ILE A 1014 -13.56 20.60 24.74
CA ILE A 1014 -12.74 20.82 25.94
C ILE A 1014 -12.28 22.29 26.01
N LYS A 1015 -11.79 22.87 24.91
CA LYS A 1015 -11.31 24.26 24.87
C LYS A 1015 -12.43 25.28 25.09
N SER A 1016 -13.65 24.99 24.62
CA SER A 1016 -14.83 25.84 24.86
C SER A 1016 -15.39 25.71 26.27
N GLY A 1017 -14.94 24.72 27.06
CA GLY A 1017 -15.50 24.41 28.38
C GLY A 1017 -16.86 23.72 28.35
N THR A 1018 -17.28 23.19 27.20
CA THR A 1018 -18.55 22.45 27.05
C THR A 1018 -18.54 21.13 27.83
N CYS A 1019 -17.37 20.46 27.89
CA CYS A 1019 -17.15 19.28 28.72
C CYS A 1019 -15.72 19.25 29.26
N LYS A 1020 -15.47 18.46 30.30
CA LYS A 1020 -14.11 18.19 30.81
C LYS A 1020 -13.47 17.03 30.03
N THR A 1021 -12.14 16.93 30.09
CA THR A 1021 -11.38 15.80 29.50
C THR A 1021 -11.92 14.43 29.95
N GLY A 1022 -12.28 14.30 31.23
CA GLY A 1022 -12.87 13.08 31.80
C GLY A 1022 -14.31 12.77 31.38
N GLU A 1023 -14.97 13.68 30.63
CA GLU A 1023 -16.35 13.52 30.16
C GLU A 1023 -16.41 13.32 28.63
N ALA A 1024 -15.37 13.73 27.90
CA ALA A 1024 -15.29 13.56 26.46
C ALA A 1024 -15.15 12.07 26.06
N ILE A 1025 -15.63 11.77 24.84
CA ILE A 1025 -15.63 10.42 24.26
C ILE A 1025 -14.23 10.10 23.74
N SER A 1026 -13.51 9.21 24.42
CA SER A 1026 -12.15 8.80 24.02
C SER A 1026 -12.08 7.39 23.44
N THR A 1027 -12.98 6.51 23.87
CA THR A 1027 -13.02 5.11 23.45
C THR A 1027 -14.44 4.67 23.17
N ARG A 1028 -14.62 3.59 22.41
CA ARG A 1028 -15.97 3.06 22.12
C ARG A 1028 -16.69 2.61 23.38
N ASP A 1029 -15.97 2.03 24.33
CA ASP A 1029 -16.50 1.56 25.60
C ASP A 1029 -17.13 2.72 26.38
N ASP A 1030 -16.57 3.94 26.31
CA ASP A 1030 -17.14 5.13 26.96
C ASP A 1030 -18.58 5.39 26.50
N ILE A 1031 -18.88 5.17 25.21
CA ILE A 1031 -20.24 5.35 24.66
C ILE A 1031 -21.19 4.34 25.28
N MET A 1032 -20.82 3.06 25.25
CA MET A 1032 -21.69 1.99 25.76
C MET A 1032 -21.94 2.17 27.26
N ILE A 1033 -20.89 2.38 28.04
CA ILE A 1033 -20.94 2.58 29.49
C ILE A 1033 -21.78 3.83 29.82
N TYR A 1034 -21.52 4.96 29.18
CA TYR A 1034 -22.24 6.20 29.42
C TYR A 1034 -23.74 6.05 29.12
N LEU A 1035 -24.09 5.48 27.96
CA LEU A 1035 -25.49 5.28 27.58
C LEU A 1035 -26.21 4.32 28.53
N MET A 1036 -25.54 3.26 29.00
CA MET A 1036 -26.07 2.37 30.03
C MET A 1036 -26.31 3.10 31.35
N TYR A 1037 -25.39 3.98 31.77
CA TYR A 1037 -25.57 4.82 32.95
C TYR A 1037 -26.71 5.84 32.81
N GLN A 1038 -27.00 6.31 31.58
CA GLN A 1038 -28.17 7.15 31.30
C GLN A 1038 -29.49 6.34 31.21
N GLY A 1039 -29.44 5.01 31.34
CA GLY A 1039 -30.62 4.14 31.38
C GLY A 1039 -31.03 3.51 30.05
N LEU A 1040 -30.21 3.64 28.99
CA LEU A 1040 -30.50 2.98 27.72
C LEU A 1040 -30.35 1.45 27.85
N PRO A 1041 -31.18 0.66 27.14
CA PRO A 1041 -31.03 -0.80 27.11
C PRO A 1041 -29.63 -1.22 26.64
N PRO A 1042 -28.95 -2.19 27.29
CA PRO A 1042 -27.57 -2.55 26.97
C PRO A 1042 -27.33 -2.94 25.50
N LYS A 1043 -28.25 -3.70 24.90
CA LYS A 1043 -28.18 -4.08 23.46
C LYS A 1043 -28.23 -2.86 22.53
N LYS A 1044 -29.01 -1.83 22.90
CA LYS A 1044 -29.08 -0.57 22.14
C LYS A 1044 -27.83 0.27 22.31
N ALA A 1045 -27.33 0.40 23.54
CA ALA A 1045 -26.07 1.08 23.82
C ALA A 1045 -24.90 0.47 23.01
N PHE A 1046 -24.83 -0.87 22.95
CA PHE A 1046 -23.85 -1.58 22.14
C PHE A 1046 -24.00 -1.33 20.63
N SER A 1047 -25.22 -1.38 20.10
CA SER A 1047 -25.47 -1.11 18.68
C SER A 1047 -25.09 0.33 18.29
N ILE A 1048 -25.33 1.30 19.17
CA ILE A 1048 -24.96 2.71 18.95
C ILE A 1048 -23.43 2.84 18.97
N MET A 1049 -22.77 2.27 19.99
CA MET A 1049 -21.31 2.23 20.08
C MET A 1049 -20.68 1.64 18.81
N GLU A 1050 -21.16 0.48 18.35
CA GLU A 1050 -20.63 -0.17 17.14
C GLU A 1050 -20.92 0.60 15.86
N GLY A 1051 -22.00 1.39 15.82
CA GLY A 1051 -22.29 2.31 14.73
C GLY A 1051 -21.30 3.47 14.68
N VAL A 1052 -21.14 4.16 15.81
CA VAL A 1052 -20.27 5.34 15.96
C VAL A 1052 -18.80 4.99 15.71
N ARG A 1053 -18.30 3.92 16.31
CA ARG A 1053 -16.89 3.51 16.13
C ARG A 1053 -16.53 3.11 14.70
N LYS A 1054 -17.54 2.83 13.86
CA LYS A 1054 -17.38 2.52 12.42
C LYS A 1054 -17.69 3.72 11.51
N GLY A 1055 -17.84 4.92 12.08
CA GLY A 1055 -18.13 6.13 11.32
C GLY A 1055 -19.52 6.14 10.69
N LYS A 1056 -20.43 5.27 11.16
CA LYS A 1056 -21.79 5.15 10.62
C LYS A 1056 -22.74 6.20 11.20
N GLY A 1057 -22.24 7.05 12.11
CA GLY A 1057 -23.02 8.02 12.86
C GLY A 1057 -24.03 7.37 13.79
N VAL A 1058 -25.03 8.16 14.19
CA VAL A 1058 -26.18 7.73 14.99
C VAL A 1058 -27.42 7.72 14.08
N LYS A 1059 -28.26 6.69 14.18
CA LYS A 1059 -29.51 6.62 13.40
C LYS A 1059 -30.56 7.56 13.99
N PRO A 1060 -31.49 8.11 13.19
CA PRO A 1060 -32.53 9.03 13.69
C PRO A 1060 -33.34 8.47 14.88
N ASP A 1061 -33.73 7.19 14.84
CA ASP A 1061 -34.46 6.55 15.95
C ASP A 1061 -33.60 6.42 17.22
N ASP A 1062 -32.30 6.17 17.06
CA ASP A 1062 -31.37 6.04 18.17
C ASP A 1062 -31.02 7.43 18.75
N GLU A 1063 -30.99 8.49 17.95
CA GLU A 1063 -30.86 9.88 18.42
C GLU A 1063 -32.04 10.28 19.31
N GLN A 1064 -33.26 9.96 18.89
CA GLN A 1064 -34.44 10.24 19.70
C GLN A 1064 -34.39 9.48 21.03
N LEU A 1065 -33.99 8.20 21.00
CA LEU A 1065 -33.81 7.41 22.22
C LEU A 1065 -32.75 8.01 23.15
N MET A 1066 -31.64 8.52 22.61
CA MET A 1066 -30.62 9.22 23.39
C MET A 1066 -31.18 10.49 24.05
N ARG A 1067 -31.96 11.30 23.31
CA ARG A 1067 -32.62 12.51 23.82
C ARG A 1067 -33.64 12.19 24.93
N ASP A 1068 -34.45 11.14 24.73
CA ASP A 1068 -35.46 10.70 25.70
C ASP A 1068 -34.83 10.27 27.02
N ASN A 1069 -33.59 9.76 26.97
CA ASN A 1069 -32.78 9.40 28.14
C ASN A 1069 -31.84 10.53 28.58
N LYS A 1070 -32.10 11.78 28.17
CA LYS A 1070 -31.39 13.00 28.62
C LYS A 1070 -29.90 13.05 28.27
N VAL A 1071 -29.48 12.36 27.20
CA VAL A 1071 -28.14 12.54 26.64
C VAL A 1071 -28.00 13.95 26.05
N PRO A 1072 -26.96 14.73 26.41
CA PRO A 1072 -26.77 16.09 25.91
C PRO A 1072 -26.56 16.16 24.39
N GLU A 1073 -26.99 17.27 23.78
CA GLU A 1073 -26.88 17.47 22.33
C GLU A 1073 -25.46 17.38 21.80
N TRP A 1074 -24.52 18.00 22.52
CA TRP A 1074 -23.11 18.00 22.14
C TRP A 1074 -22.54 16.57 22.07
N TYR A 1075 -23.06 15.65 22.88
CA TYR A 1075 -22.62 14.25 22.90
C TYR A 1075 -23.11 13.51 21.65
N ILE A 1076 -24.37 13.73 21.26
CA ILE A 1076 -24.96 13.15 20.04
C ILE A 1076 -24.20 13.66 18.80
N GLU A 1077 -23.92 14.96 18.73
CA GLU A 1077 -23.17 15.56 17.63
C GLU A 1077 -21.71 15.08 17.61
N SER A 1078 -21.08 14.87 18.77
CA SER A 1078 -19.76 14.24 18.85
C SER A 1078 -19.78 12.82 18.27
N CYS A 1079 -20.77 12.00 18.63
CA CYS A 1079 -20.96 10.66 18.07
C CYS A 1079 -21.14 10.63 16.54
N LYS A 1080 -21.74 11.68 15.95
CA LYS A 1080 -21.93 11.79 14.50
C LYS A 1080 -20.64 12.13 13.74
N ARG A 1081 -19.72 12.84 14.39
CA ARG A 1081 -18.45 13.29 13.77
C ARG A 1081 -17.42 12.17 13.69
N ILE A 1082 -17.31 11.37 14.76
CA ILE A 1082 -16.33 10.28 14.89
C ILE A 1082 -16.40 9.35 13.68
N LYS A 1083 -15.26 9.16 12.99
CA LYS A 1083 -15.14 8.22 11.86
C LYS A 1083 -14.66 6.85 12.29
N TYR A 1084 -13.84 6.80 13.34
CA TYR A 1084 -13.25 5.59 13.88
C TYR A 1084 -12.87 5.77 15.34
N MET A 1085 -12.88 4.70 16.15
CA MET A 1085 -12.47 4.77 17.55
C MET A 1085 -12.04 3.42 18.14
N PHE A 1086 -11.03 3.45 19.02
CA PHE A 1086 -10.45 2.28 19.68
C PHE A 1086 -11.26 1.74 20.88
N PRO A 1087 -11.08 0.45 21.23
CA PRO A 1087 -11.50 -0.09 22.51
C PRO A 1087 -10.61 0.36 23.67
N LYS A 1088 -11.23 0.56 24.84
CA LYS A 1088 -10.54 0.94 26.09
C LYS A 1088 -9.49 -0.07 26.52
N ALA A 1089 -9.76 -1.37 26.34
CA ALA A 1089 -8.79 -2.43 26.63
C ALA A 1089 -7.46 -2.26 25.89
N HIS A 1090 -7.50 -1.85 24.62
CA HIS A 1090 -6.32 -1.60 23.81
C HIS A 1090 -5.56 -0.37 24.34
N ALA A 1091 -6.27 0.74 24.59
CA ALA A 1091 -5.66 1.94 25.15
C ALA A 1091 -5.00 1.67 26.51
N VAL A 1092 -5.64 0.92 27.41
CA VAL A 1092 -5.05 0.54 28.71
C VAL A 1092 -3.76 -0.27 28.53
N ALA A 1093 -3.76 -1.26 27.62
CA ALA A 1093 -2.58 -2.08 27.38
C ALA A 1093 -1.39 -1.25 26.86
N TYR A 1094 -1.63 -0.38 25.89
CA TYR A 1094 -0.60 0.48 25.29
C TYR A 1094 -0.08 1.50 26.30
N VAL A 1095 -0.97 2.16 27.05
CA VAL A 1095 -0.57 3.11 28.09
C VAL A 1095 0.21 2.43 29.21
N THR A 1096 -0.13 1.18 29.56
CA THR A 1096 0.65 0.39 30.54
C THR A 1096 2.09 0.19 30.06
N MET A 1097 2.29 -0.18 28.79
CA MET A 1097 3.63 -0.32 28.21
C MET A 1097 4.36 1.02 28.14
N ALA A 1098 3.70 2.06 27.63
CA ALA A 1098 4.26 3.40 27.55
C ALA A 1098 4.68 3.95 28.92
N PHE A 1099 3.87 3.73 29.96
CA PHE A 1099 4.18 4.17 31.32
C PHE A 1099 5.37 3.41 31.90
N ARG A 1100 5.47 2.09 31.69
CA ARG A 1100 6.65 1.29 32.11
C ARG A 1100 7.93 1.78 31.43
N ILE A 1101 7.88 2.05 30.12
CA ILE A 1101 9.02 2.62 29.37
C ILE A 1101 9.36 4.02 29.89
N ALA A 1102 8.36 4.87 30.17
CA ALA A 1102 8.55 6.19 30.73
C ALA A 1102 9.20 6.15 32.13
N TRP A 1103 8.86 5.14 32.94
CA TRP A 1103 9.51 4.92 34.23
C TRP A 1103 11.02 4.67 34.05
N PHE A 1104 11.42 3.81 33.12
CA PHE A 1104 12.83 3.62 32.78
C PHE A 1104 13.49 4.90 32.28
N LYS A 1105 12.79 5.74 31.50
CA LYS A 1105 13.32 7.05 31.06
C LYS A 1105 13.67 7.96 32.25
N VAL A 1106 12.91 7.89 33.34
CA VAL A 1106 13.16 8.68 34.55
C VAL A 1106 14.30 8.10 35.39
N TYR A 1107 14.29 6.79 35.64
CA TYR A 1107 15.15 6.15 36.64
C TYR A 1107 16.41 5.49 36.07
N TYR A 1108 16.40 5.11 34.79
CA TYR A 1108 17.51 4.45 34.08
C TYR A 1108 17.71 5.06 32.68
N PRO A 1109 18.07 6.35 32.59
CA PRO A 1109 18.03 7.09 31.34
C PRO A 1109 18.97 6.53 30.26
N GLU A 1110 20.18 6.10 30.62
CA GLU A 1110 21.12 5.48 29.67
C GLU A 1110 20.53 4.21 29.04
N ALA A 1111 19.85 3.37 29.84
CA ALA A 1111 19.20 2.16 29.36
C ALA A 1111 18.00 2.50 28.45
N PHE A 1112 17.22 3.51 28.79
CA PHE A 1112 16.16 4.02 27.93
C PHE A 1112 16.67 4.46 26.56
N TYR A 1113 17.66 5.35 26.50
CA TYR A 1113 18.20 5.83 25.23
C TYR A 1113 18.87 4.70 24.43
N ALA A 1114 19.64 3.82 25.09
CA ALA A 1114 20.25 2.66 24.43
C ALA A 1114 19.20 1.73 23.82
N SER A 1115 18.11 1.44 24.54
CA SER A 1115 17.02 0.60 24.04
C SER A 1115 16.27 1.26 22.89
N PHE A 1116 15.97 2.55 22.98
CA PHE A 1116 15.28 3.29 21.92
C PHE A 1116 16.11 3.33 20.63
N PHE A 1117 17.39 3.72 20.71
CA PHE A 1117 18.25 3.81 19.54
C PHE A 1117 18.60 2.45 18.94
N THR A 1118 18.55 1.38 19.73
CA THR A 1118 18.77 0.02 19.24
C THR A 1118 17.55 -0.52 18.49
N VAL A 1119 16.35 -0.30 19.02
CA VAL A 1119 15.14 -0.99 18.55
C VAL A 1119 14.31 -0.15 17.58
N ARG A 1120 14.23 1.17 17.75
CA ARG A 1120 13.27 2.04 17.03
C ARG A 1120 13.91 3.06 16.09
N ALA A 1121 15.23 3.21 16.12
CA ALA A 1121 15.93 4.27 15.37
C ALA A 1121 16.53 3.75 14.06
N ASP A 1122 15.69 3.28 13.14
CA ASP A 1122 16.13 2.70 11.85
C ASP A 1122 16.95 3.66 10.98
N GLU A 1123 16.77 4.97 11.17
CA GLU A 1123 17.52 6.02 10.44
C GLU A 1123 18.58 6.70 11.31
N PHE A 1124 19.10 6.01 12.32
CA PHE A 1124 20.15 6.55 13.17
C PHE A 1124 21.41 6.89 12.35
N ASP A 1125 21.96 8.08 12.57
CA ASP A 1125 23.21 8.53 11.94
C ASP A 1125 24.26 8.79 13.02
N ALA A 1126 25.13 7.80 13.24
CA ALA A 1126 26.21 7.92 14.22
C ALA A 1126 27.23 9.01 13.85
N ASP A 1127 27.45 9.28 12.56
CA ASP A 1127 28.41 10.30 12.11
C ASP A 1127 27.92 11.71 12.46
N LEU A 1128 26.62 11.93 12.33
CA LEU A 1128 25.98 13.19 12.68
C LEU A 1128 25.86 13.36 14.20
N ILE A 1129 25.32 12.36 14.89
CA ILE A 1129 24.99 12.47 16.32
C ILE A 1129 26.25 12.62 17.17
N CYS A 1130 27.33 11.87 16.86
CA CYS A 1130 28.61 11.96 17.57
C CYS A 1130 29.31 13.34 17.48
N GLN A 1131 28.84 14.26 16.63
CA GLN A 1131 29.34 15.65 16.60
C GLN A 1131 28.82 16.50 17.77
N GLY A 1132 27.86 15.99 18.54
CA GLY A 1132 27.39 16.58 19.80
C GLY A 1132 26.18 17.51 19.67
N SER A 1133 25.68 17.96 20.83
CA SER A 1133 24.42 18.71 20.98
C SER A 1133 24.28 19.91 20.04
N ALA A 1134 25.33 20.73 19.88
CA ALA A 1134 25.25 21.93 19.06
C ALA A 1134 25.03 21.63 17.57
N HIS A 1135 25.60 20.52 17.06
CA HIS A 1135 25.39 20.10 15.69
C HIS A 1135 23.98 19.52 15.51
N VAL A 1136 23.59 18.61 16.40
CA VAL A 1136 22.25 18.00 16.42
C VAL A 1136 21.15 19.08 16.43
N ARG A 1137 21.26 20.08 17.31
CA ARG A 1137 20.30 21.20 17.40
C ARG A 1137 20.19 21.96 16.08
N ARG A 1138 21.31 22.24 15.41
CA ARG A 1138 21.33 22.94 14.12
C ARG A 1138 20.66 22.13 13.02
N THR A 1139 20.92 20.84 12.95
CA THR A 1139 20.29 19.95 11.95
C THR A 1139 18.77 19.90 12.14
N ILE A 1140 18.28 19.83 13.37
CA ILE A 1140 16.83 19.90 13.66
C ILE A 1140 16.25 21.20 13.08
N GLU A 1141 16.88 22.35 13.33
CA GLU A 1141 16.43 23.65 12.82
C GLU A 1141 16.46 23.75 11.29
N GLU A 1142 17.41 23.09 10.63
CA GLU A 1142 17.49 23.02 9.17
C GLU A 1142 16.34 22.19 8.59
N ILE A 1143 16.01 21.05 9.20
CA ILE A 1143 14.89 20.20 8.78
C ILE A 1143 13.55 20.93 9.00
N GLU A 1144 13.36 21.56 10.16
CA GLU A 1144 12.15 22.32 10.47
C GLU A 1144 11.92 23.47 9.49
N ARG A 1145 12.98 24.14 9.04
CA ARG A 1145 12.91 25.25 8.07
C ARG A 1145 12.40 24.81 6.70
N LYS A 1146 12.61 23.54 6.32
CA LYS A 1146 12.06 22.96 5.08
C LYS A 1146 10.55 22.73 5.18
N GLY A 1147 9.99 22.57 6.39
CA GLY A 1147 8.55 22.37 6.60
C GLY A 1147 8.00 21.21 5.76
N ASN A 1148 7.12 21.52 4.80
CA ASN A 1148 6.52 20.52 3.91
C ASN A 1148 7.47 20.00 2.82
N GLU A 1149 8.61 20.66 2.58
CA GLU A 1149 9.64 20.22 1.63
C GLU A 1149 10.59 19.17 2.24
N ALA A 1150 10.55 18.97 3.57
CA ALA A 1150 11.32 17.94 4.23
C ALA A 1150 10.86 16.54 3.77
N THR A 1151 11.82 15.71 3.36
CA THR A 1151 11.57 14.33 2.97
C THR A 1151 11.11 13.49 4.16
N ALA A 1152 10.48 12.33 3.89
CA ALA A 1152 10.07 11.40 4.94
C ALA A 1152 11.26 10.98 5.82
N LYS A 1153 12.40 10.67 5.18
CA LYS A 1153 13.67 10.37 5.84
C LYS A 1153 14.12 11.49 6.79
N GLU A 1154 14.10 12.74 6.33
CA GLU A 1154 14.48 13.86 7.20
C GLU A 1154 13.55 14.02 8.41
N LYS A 1155 12.24 13.78 8.25
CA LYS A 1155 11.27 13.85 9.36
C LYS A 1155 11.48 12.72 10.37
N ASN A 1156 11.80 11.51 9.90
CA ASN A 1156 12.12 10.37 10.77
C ASN A 1156 13.42 10.63 11.54
N LEU A 1157 14.47 11.06 10.85
CA LEU A 1157 15.73 11.47 11.46
C LEU A 1157 15.52 12.59 12.50
N GLN A 1158 14.69 13.60 12.22
CA GLN A 1158 14.37 14.66 13.19
C GLN A 1158 13.90 14.10 14.54
N THR A 1159 13.04 13.07 14.53
CA THR A 1159 12.53 12.46 15.77
C THR A 1159 13.66 11.81 16.58
N ILE A 1160 14.62 11.17 15.90
CA ILE A 1160 15.81 10.58 16.53
C ILE A 1160 16.72 11.67 17.09
N LEU A 1161 16.91 12.76 16.35
CA LEU A 1161 17.73 13.90 16.75
C LEU A 1161 17.14 14.65 17.95
N GLU A 1162 15.82 14.81 18.02
CA GLU A 1162 15.13 15.39 19.18
C GLU A 1162 15.42 14.60 20.46
N LEU A 1163 15.43 13.27 20.36
CA LEU A 1163 15.78 12.40 21.48
C LEU A 1163 17.28 12.44 21.81
N ALA A 1164 18.15 12.49 20.80
CA ALA A 1164 19.59 12.64 21.00
C ALA A 1164 19.94 13.98 21.68
N LEU A 1165 19.24 15.06 21.31
CA LEU A 1165 19.37 16.36 21.98
C LEU A 1165 18.95 16.26 23.46
N GLU A 1166 17.80 15.65 23.75
CA GLU A 1166 17.36 15.41 25.13
C GLU A 1166 18.40 14.62 25.94
N MET A 1167 18.95 13.54 25.37
CA MET A 1167 20.02 12.74 25.98
C MET A 1167 21.24 13.61 26.35
N TYR A 1168 21.71 14.46 25.43
CA TYR A 1168 22.83 15.36 25.69
C TYR A 1168 22.55 16.40 26.77
N GLU A 1169 21.36 17.01 26.76
CA GLU A 1169 20.97 18.02 27.75
C GLU A 1169 20.80 17.40 29.15
N ARG A 1170 20.58 16.09 29.24
CA ARG A 1170 20.60 15.31 30.49
C ARG A 1170 22.00 14.87 30.93
N GLY A 1171 23.05 15.26 30.20
CA GLY A 1171 24.44 14.94 30.53
C GLY A 1171 24.92 13.56 30.08
N ILE A 1172 24.16 12.86 29.23
CA ILE A 1172 24.56 11.58 28.67
C ILE A 1172 25.24 11.82 27.33
N HIS A 1173 26.44 11.26 27.17
CA HIS A 1173 27.26 11.47 25.98
C HIS A 1173 27.20 10.29 25.02
N MET A 1174 27.40 10.56 23.73
CA MET A 1174 27.59 9.53 22.70
C MET A 1174 29.07 9.41 22.41
N GLN A 1175 29.60 8.19 22.46
CA GLN A 1175 30.95 7.87 22.06
C GLN A 1175 31.03 7.65 20.54
N ARG A 1176 32.24 7.71 19.98
CA ARG A 1176 32.45 7.29 18.59
C ARG A 1176 32.35 5.77 18.46
N VAL A 1177 31.95 5.30 17.28
CA VAL A 1177 32.01 3.87 16.97
C VAL A 1177 33.45 3.39 17.16
N ASN A 1178 33.59 2.25 17.83
CA ASN A 1178 34.88 1.66 18.16
C ASN A 1178 34.91 0.21 17.62
N LEU A 1179 35.90 -0.09 16.78
CA LEU A 1179 35.96 -1.39 16.08
C LEU A 1179 36.03 -2.58 17.04
N ASP A 1180 36.77 -2.44 18.14
CA ASP A 1180 37.02 -3.52 19.09
C ASP A 1180 35.84 -3.75 20.04
N ARG A 1181 35.07 -2.69 20.36
CA ARG A 1181 34.05 -2.71 21.41
C ARG A 1181 32.62 -2.59 20.91
N SER A 1182 32.35 -1.78 19.88
CA SER A 1182 30.99 -1.52 19.38
C SER A 1182 30.31 -2.82 18.93
N HIS A 1183 29.06 -3.05 19.32
CA HIS A 1183 28.30 -4.19 18.82
C HIS A 1183 27.92 -4.00 17.33
N ALA A 1184 27.51 -5.07 16.65
CA ALA A 1184 27.05 -4.97 15.27
C ALA A 1184 25.82 -4.07 15.11
N ALA A 1185 24.83 -4.21 16.00
CA ALA A 1185 23.51 -3.57 15.87
C ALA A 1185 22.90 -3.02 17.17
N ARG A 1186 23.59 -3.11 18.31
CA ARG A 1186 23.05 -2.71 19.62
C ARG A 1186 23.91 -1.63 20.28
N PHE A 1187 23.28 -0.69 20.96
CA PHE A 1187 24.00 0.28 21.79
C PHE A 1187 24.50 -0.39 23.07
N ILE A 1188 25.72 -0.06 23.47
CA ILE A 1188 26.33 -0.51 24.72
C ILE A 1188 26.42 0.67 25.69
N ILE A 1189 26.10 0.44 26.96
CA ILE A 1189 26.24 1.44 28.02
C ILE A 1189 27.62 1.27 28.65
N GLU A 1190 28.44 2.33 28.61
CA GLU A 1190 29.74 2.40 29.26
C GLU A 1190 29.80 3.62 30.20
N PRO A 1191 30.76 3.68 31.15
CA PRO A 1191 30.91 4.81 32.05
C PRO A 1191 31.08 6.17 31.34
N GLU A 1192 31.68 6.18 30.15
CA GLU A 1192 31.92 7.36 29.33
C GLU A 1192 30.67 7.80 28.53
N GLY A 1193 29.62 6.99 28.49
CA GLY A 1193 28.39 7.25 27.76
C GLY A 1193 27.96 6.07 26.87
N LEU A 1194 27.08 6.34 25.92
CA LEU A 1194 26.57 5.33 25.01
C LEU A 1194 27.54 5.08 23.85
N LEU A 1195 27.85 3.82 23.61
CA LEU A 1195 28.66 3.37 22.48
C LEU A 1195 27.74 2.91 21.34
N PRO A 1196 27.71 3.63 20.19
CA PRO A 1196 26.87 3.25 19.07
C PRO A 1196 27.36 1.97 18.39
N PRO A 1197 26.43 1.21 17.75
CA PRO A 1197 26.79 0.04 16.98
C PRO A 1197 27.48 0.39 15.67
N ILE A 1198 28.23 -0.57 15.12
CA ILE A 1198 28.90 -0.44 13.82
C ILE A 1198 27.87 -0.19 12.70
N GLY A 1199 26.72 -0.87 12.74
CA GLY A 1199 25.63 -0.69 11.79
C GLY A 1199 24.89 0.65 11.89
N GLY A 1200 25.16 1.47 12.91
CA GLY A 1200 24.63 2.83 13.03
C GLY A 1200 25.35 3.86 12.15
N LEU A 1201 26.38 3.44 11.40
CA LEU A 1201 27.11 4.30 10.48
C LEU A 1201 26.42 4.34 9.10
N PRO A 1202 26.20 5.54 8.52
CA PRO A 1202 25.67 5.64 7.17
C PRO A 1202 26.54 4.87 6.15
N GLY A 1203 25.91 3.94 5.42
CA GLY A 1203 26.59 3.10 4.43
C GLY A 1203 27.12 1.77 4.96
N VAL A 1204 26.94 1.46 6.25
CA VAL A 1204 27.30 0.18 6.85
C VAL A 1204 26.04 -0.64 7.16
N GLY A 1205 25.74 -1.63 6.30
CA GLY A 1205 24.58 -2.50 6.52
C GLY A 1205 24.77 -3.50 7.67
N VAL A 1206 23.66 -4.02 8.20
CA VAL A 1206 23.63 -4.97 9.33
C VAL A 1206 24.53 -6.18 9.10
N THR A 1207 24.50 -6.78 7.90
CA THR A 1207 25.36 -7.93 7.55
C THR A 1207 26.85 -7.59 7.60
N ALA A 1208 27.23 -6.39 7.13
CA ALA A 1208 28.62 -5.95 7.17
C ALA A 1208 29.07 -5.76 8.63
N ALA A 1209 28.25 -5.11 9.45
CA ALA A 1209 28.51 -4.93 10.87
C ALA A 1209 28.64 -6.28 11.62
N GLN A 1210 27.77 -7.25 11.31
CA GLN A 1210 27.84 -8.61 11.87
C GLN A 1210 29.11 -9.33 11.45
N ASN A 1211 29.52 -9.24 10.18
CA ASN A 1211 30.75 -9.87 9.72
C ASN A 1211 31.99 -9.26 10.36
N ILE A 1212 32.03 -7.94 10.57
CA ILE A 1212 33.11 -7.28 11.31
C ILE A 1212 33.17 -7.80 12.74
N MET A 1213 32.01 -7.90 13.40
CA MET A 1213 31.90 -8.42 14.76
C MET A 1213 32.31 -9.90 14.88
N ALA A 1214 31.94 -10.74 13.92
CA ALA A 1214 32.35 -12.13 13.90
C ALA A 1214 33.86 -12.27 13.63
N ALA A 1215 34.39 -11.51 12.66
CA ALA A 1215 35.81 -11.56 12.31
C ALA A 1215 36.71 -11.09 13.46
N ARG A 1216 36.31 -10.09 14.26
CA ARG A 1216 37.11 -9.64 15.42
C ARG A 1216 37.19 -10.67 16.55
N GLU A 1217 36.21 -11.58 16.66
CA GLU A 1217 36.23 -12.65 17.67
C GLU A 1217 37.31 -13.69 17.37
N GLU A 1218 37.71 -13.83 16.10
CA GLU A 1218 38.83 -14.67 15.68
C GLU A 1218 40.20 -14.08 16.08
N GLY A 1219 40.26 -12.76 16.33
CA GLY A 1219 41.46 -12.03 16.75
C GLY A 1219 41.41 -10.55 16.34
N PRO A 1220 42.28 -9.68 16.91
CA PRO A 1220 42.33 -8.27 16.53
C PRO A 1220 42.71 -8.11 15.04
N PHE A 1221 42.30 -7.00 14.44
CA PHE A 1221 42.67 -6.66 13.07
C PHE A 1221 44.06 -6.04 13.03
N SER A 1222 44.94 -6.54 12.15
CA SER A 1222 46.31 -6.06 12.03
C SER A 1222 46.46 -4.86 11.09
N SER A 1223 45.58 -4.77 10.08
CA SER A 1223 45.55 -3.70 9.10
C SER A 1223 44.14 -3.47 8.54
N ILE A 1224 43.95 -2.37 7.80
CA ILE A 1224 42.70 -2.07 7.10
C ILE A 1224 42.42 -3.14 6.03
N GLU A 1225 43.46 -3.63 5.36
CA GLU A 1225 43.35 -4.76 4.43
C GLU A 1225 42.88 -6.04 5.14
N ASP A 1226 43.46 -6.37 6.30
CA ASP A 1226 43.07 -7.53 7.11
C ASP A 1226 41.58 -7.45 7.52
N LEU A 1227 41.15 -6.29 8.03
CA LEU A 1227 39.75 -6.01 8.33
C LEU A 1227 38.87 -6.29 7.11
N ARG A 1228 39.18 -5.69 5.95
CA ARG A 1228 38.37 -5.83 4.73
C ARG A 1228 38.26 -7.27 4.27
N VAL A 1229 39.36 -8.01 4.29
CA VAL A 1229 39.43 -9.39 3.79
C VAL A 1229 38.71 -10.36 4.73
N ARG A 1230 39.02 -10.33 6.04
CA ARG A 1230 38.41 -11.24 7.03
C ARG A 1230 36.93 -10.99 7.22
N SER A 1231 36.52 -9.73 7.30
CA SER A 1231 35.09 -9.38 7.46
C SER A 1231 34.30 -9.35 6.14
N ARG A 1232 34.97 -9.55 4.99
CA ARG A 1232 34.34 -9.56 3.65
C ARG A 1232 33.49 -8.31 3.37
N VAL A 1233 33.92 -7.16 3.87
CA VAL A 1233 33.20 -5.90 3.68
C VAL A 1233 33.65 -5.14 2.43
N SER A 1234 32.76 -4.34 1.85
CA SER A 1234 33.06 -3.56 0.66
C SER A 1234 34.00 -2.39 0.98
N LYS A 1235 34.64 -1.83 -0.06
CA LYS A 1235 35.45 -0.61 0.09
C LYS A 1235 34.64 0.57 0.65
N THR A 1236 33.37 0.68 0.28
CA THR A 1236 32.47 1.72 0.80
C THR A 1236 32.27 1.61 2.32
N VAL A 1237 32.19 0.40 2.87
CA VAL A 1237 32.11 0.20 4.33
C VAL A 1237 33.39 0.67 5.01
N ILE A 1238 34.55 0.34 4.44
CA ILE A 1238 35.85 0.82 4.96
C ILE A 1238 35.91 2.35 4.94
N GLU A 1239 35.45 2.99 3.85
CA GLU A 1239 35.44 4.45 3.74
C GLU A 1239 34.49 5.10 4.75
N ALA A 1240 33.34 4.50 5.02
CA ALA A 1240 32.44 4.96 6.08
C ALA A 1240 33.12 4.89 7.47
N LEU A 1241 33.80 3.77 7.76
CA LEU A 1241 34.56 3.60 9.01
C LEU A 1241 35.72 4.60 9.13
N GLN A 1242 36.47 4.82 8.05
CA GLN A 1242 37.56 5.81 7.98
C GLN A 1242 37.04 7.24 8.14
N LYS A 1243 35.97 7.62 7.44
CA LYS A 1243 35.35 8.95 7.52
C LYS A 1243 34.94 9.30 8.95
N HIS A 1244 34.41 8.31 9.68
CA HIS A 1244 34.03 8.47 11.08
C HIS A 1244 35.23 8.56 12.04
N GLY A 1245 36.43 8.15 11.59
CA GLY A 1245 37.64 8.03 12.42
C GLY A 1245 37.73 6.73 13.20
N THR A 1246 36.97 5.70 12.81
CA THR A 1246 36.96 4.38 13.50
C THR A 1246 38.27 3.61 13.29
N LEU A 1247 38.96 3.88 12.18
CA LEU A 1247 40.22 3.21 11.79
C LEU A 1247 41.46 4.07 12.09
N ASP A 1248 41.32 5.16 12.86
CA ASP A 1248 42.42 6.06 13.19
C ASP A 1248 43.53 5.29 13.93
N GLY A 1249 44.76 5.36 13.39
CA GLY A 1249 45.92 4.66 13.95
C GLY A 1249 46.18 3.25 13.38
N MET A 1250 45.33 2.74 12.49
CA MET A 1250 45.53 1.47 11.79
C MET A 1250 46.35 1.65 10.50
N CYS A 1251 47.26 0.72 10.21
CA CYS A 1251 48.01 0.72 8.95
C CYS A 1251 47.14 0.23 7.78
N GLU A 1252 47.39 0.73 6.56
CA GLU A 1252 46.68 0.30 5.35
C GLU A 1252 46.86 -1.20 5.07
N THR A 1253 48.11 -1.69 5.16
CA THR A 1253 48.47 -3.08 4.91
C THR A 1253 49.50 -3.59 5.91
N ASP A 1254 49.47 -4.89 6.13
CA ASP A 1254 50.50 -5.58 6.91
C ASP A 1254 51.80 -5.67 6.11
N GLN A 1255 52.92 -5.27 6.72
CA GLN A 1255 54.24 -5.40 6.12
C GLN A 1255 54.81 -6.83 6.24
N MET A 1256 54.18 -7.68 7.06
CA MET A 1256 54.50 -9.08 7.26
C MET A 1256 53.22 -9.88 7.52
N SER A 1257 53.04 -10.99 6.80
CA SER A 1257 51.97 -11.98 7.05
C SER A 1257 52.64 -13.29 7.49
N LEU A 1258 52.18 -13.85 8.60
CA LEU A 1258 52.67 -15.13 9.15
C LEU A 1258 51.55 -16.18 9.02
N PHE A 1259 51.94 -17.42 8.72
CA PHE A 1259 51.02 -18.55 8.53
C PHE A 1259 50.35 -19.03 9.81
#